data_AF-A0A9D5ZYP7-F1
#
_entry.id   AF-A0A9D5ZYP7-F1
#
_cell.length_a   1.000
_cell.length_b   1.000
_cell.length_c   1.000
_cell.angle_alpha   90.00
_cell.angle_beta   90.00
_cell.angle_gamma   90.00
#
_symmetry.space_group_name_H-M   'P 1'
#
loop_
_entity.id
_entity.type
_entity.pdbx_description
1 polymer ?
#
loop_
_entity_poly.entity_id
_entity_poly.type
_entity_poly.pdbx_seq_one_letter_code
_entity_poly.pdbx_strand_id
1 'polypeptide(L)'
;MKAKAKGLLKKVKKLPSVKKALDVLLYKKVIVYCDEALFESDTIKITGWALSKDAVDRVEVSIDGKLTGVAALGVTRIDLALAYPEIEDSKEGGFSFFKHLDEPLQPGRHVASITAISKAGDFSTIKTRFKLTEKIESQTSETDFTVHANCEKTIVNLDYISVSGWAFSSCDIKSIQIYIDDTLVGNAKYKLTRGDVSRKFPGYKNSLLSGFCYRDTTETNLSQGTHTLEIRAVTEHGVITCCSKTVTITERYESVVKNSPPEIMLHYDNLILGTGVIYIYGWALSENGIAALEVYIDKVYAGEADFVTTRADVRSTYQCMENIEKGCFCFMKEFEKPIPAGKHVVTLRAVSSCEFIKEINIEQQAAKQYYHLIPAIAHGVYEEFESNLCIDKVYINGWAFSDDGIKNVDLYIDGEFTDKLIFGLERPDVESLLPCKINALKSGMCILKDLTNKLSKGSHCLTLRILTNSGYIKETSQFKDVSLTYGQYISSSANTPEINIHFDSELCTDKVYVNGWAFSNDGIKDVELYINGEFIDKLTLGLERMDVAMHFPCKTNTLESGMYLLREPKESMPKGTYTATLKVLTNGGFVKEFSQITEVSQTFEQYLRENLFERLLFIDSASITSRHLHVVGWAVFPNGISDVEILVDDIVYGRVVPVLSRPDVARSFQGYEDVMNCGFSFNIGLLTPLDDVNHTVTVRAKSKDGLINEKRCATRSDSYFEYLSKLEIPTVKMAQNEMKRFSYNPKFSVITPVYNVEPQWLNKCIESVLNQLYENWELCLYDDASTAAETLECLRGWEGKDKRIKISYGKKNLHIAGASNEALRLATGDFIAPLDNDDELAPHALLEFAKLLNDNPELDFIYSDEDKLDEEGRRDVPFFKPDWSLFLFLSMMFTGHLSAYRKSVVDKIGGYREGFDGSQDYDMTLRFIEQTSPKRIAHIPEILYHWRMIHGSVASASESKHYAYENAKTALTQYLQRNSIDADVEFTDILGCYRLRHHLRIKPKISIIIPTKDKVEYISVCVSSILEKTTYDNYEIIVVDTGSVDESTFNFYGSVKDNPKLKIVQFERPEFNYSDANNFGVNNSTGEVLLFLNNDTEVINGNWLEHMVGYAMMDKIGVVGSKLLYPDDTIQHMGVVVGISGGAAHICKHYNDKILMGSPFHHAKDLVRDVTAVTGACLMVRRAVYDEVNGFDPDFKIAFNDIDFCLKIWKAGYTNIYTPHARLYHHESISVGTLDETHRNKSLFVYEVDLLQSRWNVRSFKDPYHNPHLKHDFSITL
;
A
#
# COMPACT_ATOMS: atom_id res chain seq x y z
N MET A 1 -50.09 34.99 13.48
CA MET A 1 -49.21 33.81 13.23
C MET A 1 -49.86 32.71 12.39
N LYS A 2 -51.05 32.17 12.73
CA LYS A 2 -51.73 31.13 11.93
C LYS A 2 -51.97 31.47 10.43
N ALA A 3 -52.25 32.74 10.09
CA ALA A 3 -52.40 33.17 8.70
C ALA A 3 -51.06 33.26 7.94
N LYS A 4 -49.98 33.64 8.64
CA LYS A 4 -48.60 33.66 8.10
C LYS A 4 -48.10 32.23 7.85
N ALA A 5 -48.39 31.30 8.77
CA ALA A 5 -48.12 29.87 8.62
C ALA A 5 -48.92 29.23 7.45
N LYS A 6 -50.21 29.57 7.30
CA LYS A 6 -51.01 29.13 6.13
C LYS A 6 -50.50 29.69 4.80
N GLY A 7 -49.97 30.92 4.80
CA GLY A 7 -49.36 31.54 3.62
C GLY A 7 -48.02 30.91 3.23
N LEU A 8 -47.19 30.55 4.21
CA LEU A 8 -45.94 29.80 4.01
C LEU A 8 -46.21 28.38 3.52
N LEU A 9 -47.16 27.65 4.11
CA LEU A 9 -47.54 26.31 3.64
C LEU A 9 -48.02 26.30 2.18
N LYS A 10 -48.71 27.35 1.75
CA LYS A 10 -49.21 27.51 0.37
C LYS A 10 -48.09 27.85 -0.63
N LYS A 11 -46.98 28.44 -0.17
CA LYS A 11 -45.77 28.71 -0.97
C LYS A 11 -44.85 27.50 -1.05
N VAL A 12 -44.70 26.74 0.05
CA VAL A 12 -43.93 25.48 0.10
C VAL A 12 -44.54 24.42 -0.84
N LYS A 13 -45.87 24.29 -0.87
CA LYS A 13 -46.59 23.41 -1.81
C LYS A 13 -46.46 23.78 -3.31
N LYS A 14 -45.84 24.92 -3.64
CA LYS A 14 -45.62 25.38 -5.02
C LYS A 14 -44.17 25.20 -5.49
N LEU A 15 -43.26 24.74 -4.63
CA LEU A 15 -41.89 24.41 -5.02
C LEU A 15 -41.88 23.17 -5.93
N PRO A 16 -41.17 23.18 -7.08
CA PRO A 16 -41.12 22.06 -8.01
C PRO A 16 -40.65 20.74 -7.38
N SER A 17 -39.74 20.81 -6.40
CA SER A 17 -39.23 19.67 -5.62
C SER A 17 -40.29 19.02 -4.73
N VAL A 18 -41.10 19.82 -4.04
CA VAL A 18 -42.20 19.35 -3.17
C VAL A 18 -43.36 18.78 -4.01
N LYS A 19 -43.58 19.33 -5.20
CA LYS A 19 -44.60 18.82 -6.13
C LYS A 19 -44.19 17.47 -6.73
N LYS A 20 -42.91 17.27 -7.05
CA LYS A 20 -42.35 15.99 -7.53
C LYS A 20 -42.37 14.89 -6.45
N ALA A 21 -42.07 15.22 -5.19
CA ALA A 21 -42.11 14.28 -4.07
C ALA A 21 -43.54 13.77 -3.78
N LEU A 22 -44.54 14.65 -3.89
CA LEU A 22 -45.95 14.30 -3.81
C LEU A 22 -46.43 13.45 -4.99
N ASP A 23 -45.93 13.73 -6.21
CA ASP A 23 -46.33 12.99 -7.41
C ASP A 23 -45.87 11.51 -7.35
N VAL A 24 -44.67 11.19 -6.87
CA VAL A 24 -44.19 9.79 -6.81
C VAL A 24 -45.03 8.91 -5.85
N LEU A 25 -45.45 9.45 -4.70
CA LEU A 25 -46.34 8.77 -3.73
C LEU A 25 -47.85 8.88 -4.08
N LEU A 26 -48.22 9.72 -5.04
CA LEU A 26 -49.57 9.76 -5.63
C LEU A 26 -49.72 8.70 -6.73
N TYR A 27 -48.65 8.33 -7.43
CA TYR A 27 -48.66 7.33 -8.51
C TYR A 27 -48.20 5.93 -8.08
N LYS A 28 -47.31 5.80 -7.09
CA LYS A 28 -46.91 4.50 -6.52
C LYS A 28 -47.30 4.47 -5.04
N LYS A 29 -48.00 3.41 -4.63
CA LYS A 29 -48.46 3.22 -3.25
C LYS A 29 -47.35 2.75 -2.30
N VAL A 30 -46.28 2.16 -2.86
CA VAL A 30 -45.04 1.76 -2.16
C VAL A 30 -43.84 2.10 -3.06
N ILE A 31 -42.73 2.52 -2.44
CA ILE A 31 -41.46 2.85 -3.09
C ILE A 31 -40.38 1.99 -2.43
N VAL A 32 -39.43 1.51 -3.23
CA VAL A 32 -38.24 0.78 -2.77
C VAL A 32 -37.02 1.25 -3.54
N TYR A 33 -35.90 1.40 -2.85
CA TYR A 33 -34.60 1.79 -3.38
C TYR A 33 -33.51 0.92 -2.75
N CYS A 34 -32.44 0.65 -3.50
CA CYS A 34 -31.31 -0.15 -3.08
C CYS A 34 -30.09 0.75 -3.00
N ASP A 35 -29.48 0.86 -1.83
CA ASP A 35 -28.26 1.66 -1.62
C ASP A 35 -27.01 0.84 -1.99
N GLU A 36 -26.96 -0.46 -1.65
CA GLU A 36 -25.84 -1.37 -1.95
C GLU A 36 -26.37 -2.79 -2.23
N ALA A 37 -25.75 -3.49 -3.20
CA ALA A 37 -26.00 -4.92 -3.41
C ALA A 37 -24.71 -5.65 -3.85
N LEU A 38 -24.29 -6.65 -3.08
CA LEU A 38 -23.12 -7.51 -3.32
C LEU A 38 -23.57 -8.97 -3.42
N PHE A 39 -23.03 -9.68 -4.42
CA PHE A 39 -23.41 -11.05 -4.75
C PHE A 39 -22.17 -11.92 -4.97
N GLU A 40 -22.00 -12.94 -4.12
CA GLU A 40 -21.01 -14.01 -4.26
C GLU A 40 -21.71 -15.36 -4.51
N SER A 41 -20.94 -16.43 -4.73
CA SER A 41 -21.51 -17.75 -5.00
C SER A 41 -22.35 -18.29 -3.85
N ASP A 42 -21.98 -18.00 -2.60
CA ASP A 42 -22.64 -18.50 -1.40
C ASP A 42 -23.18 -17.38 -0.48
N THR A 43 -22.92 -16.10 -0.78
CA THR A 43 -23.26 -14.98 0.10
C THR A 43 -23.94 -13.84 -0.66
N ILE A 44 -24.98 -13.26 -0.04
CA ILE A 44 -25.72 -12.10 -0.56
C ILE A 44 -25.78 -11.01 0.51
N LYS A 45 -25.46 -9.76 0.13
CA LYS A 45 -25.64 -8.57 0.97
C LYS A 45 -26.38 -7.48 0.19
N ILE A 46 -27.45 -6.92 0.75
CA ILE A 46 -28.26 -5.85 0.15
C ILE A 46 -28.69 -4.87 1.23
N THR A 47 -28.54 -3.57 1.00
CA THR A 47 -29.07 -2.50 1.86
C THR A 47 -29.87 -1.50 1.03
N GLY A 48 -30.79 -0.78 1.65
CA GLY A 48 -31.65 0.15 0.95
C GLY A 48 -32.70 0.81 1.84
N TRP A 49 -33.74 1.35 1.22
CA TRP A 49 -34.91 1.87 1.92
C TRP A 49 -36.21 1.67 1.16
N ALA A 50 -37.31 1.61 1.90
CA ALA A 50 -38.66 1.47 1.37
C ALA A 50 -39.64 2.39 2.12
N LEU A 51 -40.59 2.97 1.40
CA LEU A 51 -41.59 3.87 1.95
C LEU A 51 -42.98 3.54 1.42
N SER A 52 -43.98 3.69 2.30
CA SER A 52 -45.41 3.47 2.00
C SER A 52 -46.25 4.38 2.88
N LYS A 53 -47.42 4.80 2.39
CA LYS A 53 -48.41 5.53 3.21
C LYS A 53 -49.05 4.65 4.28
N ASP A 54 -49.13 3.35 4.03
CA ASP A 54 -49.76 2.36 4.93
C ASP A 54 -48.72 1.61 5.78
N ALA A 55 -47.51 2.17 5.92
CA ALA A 55 -46.31 1.51 6.40
C ALA A 55 -45.84 0.33 5.54
N VAL A 56 -44.54 0.07 5.55
CA VAL A 56 -43.96 -1.12 4.92
C VAL A 56 -44.15 -2.30 5.87
N ASP A 57 -44.72 -3.38 5.37
CA ASP A 57 -44.87 -4.63 6.11
C ASP A 57 -43.57 -5.43 6.09
N ARG A 58 -43.00 -5.63 4.88
CA ARG A 58 -41.75 -6.37 4.69
C ARG A 58 -41.09 -6.03 3.35
N VAL A 59 -39.80 -6.33 3.25
CA VAL A 59 -39.04 -6.27 2.00
C VAL A 59 -38.51 -7.66 1.67
N GLU A 60 -38.97 -8.23 0.57
CA GLU A 60 -38.61 -9.57 0.11
C GLU A 60 -37.46 -9.49 -0.89
N VAL A 61 -36.44 -10.34 -0.71
CA VAL A 61 -35.33 -10.52 -1.64
C VAL A 61 -35.46 -11.86 -2.32
N SER A 62 -35.48 -11.87 -3.65
CA SER A 62 -35.58 -13.08 -4.47
C SER A 62 -34.47 -13.13 -5.51
N ILE A 63 -33.83 -14.29 -5.68
CA ILE A 63 -32.89 -14.56 -6.78
C ILE A 63 -33.56 -15.46 -7.81
N ASP A 64 -33.52 -15.06 -9.08
CA ASP A 64 -34.13 -15.78 -10.22
C ASP A 64 -35.61 -16.14 -10.00
N GLY A 65 -36.32 -15.29 -9.27
CA GLY A 65 -37.73 -15.47 -8.93
C GLY A 65 -37.99 -16.41 -7.74
N LYS A 66 -36.97 -17.02 -7.12
CA LYS A 66 -37.09 -17.78 -5.88
C LYS A 66 -36.88 -16.85 -4.68
N LEU A 67 -37.83 -16.83 -3.74
CA LEU A 67 -37.70 -16.05 -2.51
C LEU A 67 -36.51 -16.55 -1.68
N THR A 68 -35.53 -15.68 -1.47
CA THR A 68 -34.29 -15.98 -0.77
C THR A 68 -34.38 -15.58 0.70
N GLY A 69 -35.11 -14.52 1.02
CA GLY A 69 -35.44 -14.16 2.40
C GLY A 69 -36.12 -12.80 2.51
N VAL A 70 -36.32 -12.35 3.75
CA VAL A 70 -36.93 -11.05 4.09
C VAL A 70 -35.88 -10.17 4.75
N ALA A 71 -35.72 -8.94 4.28
CA ALA A 71 -34.80 -7.96 4.84
C ALA A 71 -35.26 -7.46 6.22
N ALA A 72 -34.30 -7.19 7.10
CA ALA A 72 -34.56 -6.50 8.36
C ALA A 72 -34.93 -5.04 8.09
N LEU A 73 -36.13 -4.65 8.50
CA LEU A 73 -36.62 -3.27 8.45
C LEU A 73 -36.24 -2.50 9.72
N GLY A 74 -36.34 -1.17 9.68
CA GLY A 74 -36.10 -0.32 10.84
C GLY A 74 -34.68 0.23 10.91
N VAL A 75 -33.98 0.28 9.77
CA VAL A 75 -32.73 1.03 9.68
C VAL A 75 -33.08 2.51 9.62
N THR A 76 -32.62 3.27 10.61
CA THR A 76 -32.93 4.70 10.70
C THR A 76 -32.35 5.49 9.53
N ARG A 77 -33.18 6.30 8.88
CA ARG A 77 -32.91 7.14 7.71
C ARG A 77 -33.50 8.54 7.89
N ILE A 78 -32.70 9.42 8.48
CA ILE A 78 -33.12 10.80 8.80
C ILE A 78 -33.27 11.64 7.53
N ASP A 79 -32.48 11.36 6.50
CA ASP A 79 -32.64 11.93 5.16
C ASP A 79 -34.02 11.63 4.56
N LEU A 80 -34.58 10.43 4.79
CA LEU A 80 -35.96 10.09 4.40
C LEU A 80 -37.00 10.80 5.27
N ALA A 81 -36.76 10.95 6.57
CA ALA A 81 -37.64 11.71 7.46
C ALA A 81 -37.72 13.19 7.10
N LEU A 82 -36.61 13.76 6.63
CA LEU A 82 -36.53 15.14 6.14
C LEU A 82 -37.15 15.29 4.75
N ALA A 83 -36.95 14.31 3.87
CA ALA A 83 -37.50 14.32 2.51
C ALA A 83 -39.01 14.01 2.45
N TYR A 84 -39.50 13.16 3.36
CA TYR A 84 -40.89 12.66 3.42
C TYR A 84 -41.51 12.79 4.84
N PRO A 85 -41.55 13.99 5.44
CA PRO A 85 -41.97 14.19 6.83
C PRO A 85 -43.45 13.84 7.09
N GLU A 86 -44.26 13.73 6.05
CA GLU A 86 -45.66 13.31 6.12
C GLU A 86 -45.87 11.79 6.29
N ILE A 87 -44.84 10.96 6.11
CA ILE A 87 -44.91 9.53 6.37
C ILE A 87 -44.38 9.31 7.80
N GLU A 88 -45.26 8.85 8.69
CA GLU A 88 -44.99 8.69 10.13
C GLU A 88 -43.75 7.81 10.41
N ASP A 89 -43.57 6.75 9.62
CA ASP A 89 -42.47 5.79 9.76
C ASP A 89 -41.29 6.06 8.80
N SER A 90 -41.24 7.23 8.13
CA SER A 90 -40.19 7.54 7.15
C SER A 90 -38.78 7.46 7.72
N LYS A 91 -38.63 7.83 8.99
CA LYS A 91 -37.37 7.73 9.73
C LYS A 91 -36.88 6.29 9.87
N GLU A 92 -37.76 5.29 9.89
CA GLU A 92 -37.38 3.88 10.05
C GLU A 92 -37.52 3.09 8.74
N GLY A 93 -37.60 3.81 7.61
CA GLY A 93 -37.84 3.24 6.29
C GLY A 93 -36.66 2.48 5.68
N GLY A 94 -35.48 2.46 6.31
CA GLY A 94 -34.34 1.71 5.82
C GLY A 94 -34.46 0.19 6.03
N PHE A 95 -33.79 -0.59 5.18
CA PHE A 95 -33.70 -2.03 5.30
C PHE A 95 -32.28 -2.57 5.03
N SER A 96 -31.99 -3.74 5.61
CA SER A 96 -30.74 -4.49 5.38
C SER A 96 -31.01 -5.98 5.27
N PHE A 97 -30.32 -6.65 4.35
CA PHE A 97 -30.42 -8.07 4.08
C PHE A 97 -29.02 -8.66 3.93
N PHE A 98 -28.68 -9.62 4.78
CA PHE A 98 -27.47 -10.42 4.66
C PHE A 98 -27.83 -11.88 4.79
N LYS A 99 -27.38 -12.72 3.86
CA LYS A 99 -27.67 -14.16 3.88
C LYS A 99 -26.55 -14.97 3.24
N HIS A 100 -26.11 -16.00 3.98
CA HIS A 100 -25.40 -17.14 3.42
C HIS A 100 -26.43 -18.12 2.83
N LEU A 101 -26.20 -18.57 1.60
CA LEU A 101 -27.09 -19.48 0.89
C LEU A 101 -26.80 -20.92 1.28
N ASP A 102 -27.86 -21.71 1.50
CA ASP A 102 -27.76 -23.15 1.76
C ASP A 102 -27.30 -23.91 0.49
N GLU A 103 -27.65 -23.39 -0.69
CA GLU A 103 -27.24 -23.87 -2.00
C GLU A 103 -26.56 -22.72 -2.75
N PRO A 104 -25.26 -22.83 -3.08
CA PRO A 104 -24.57 -21.80 -3.85
C PRO A 104 -25.25 -21.54 -5.20
N LEU A 105 -25.30 -20.28 -5.61
CA LEU A 105 -25.78 -19.89 -6.92
C LEU A 105 -24.86 -20.48 -8.00
N GLN A 106 -25.48 -21.11 -8.98
CA GLN A 106 -24.76 -21.68 -10.11
C GLN A 106 -24.07 -20.58 -10.90
N PRO A 107 -22.95 -20.85 -11.57
CA PRO A 107 -22.37 -19.90 -12.50
C PRO A 107 -23.35 -19.52 -13.63
N GLY A 108 -23.40 -18.24 -13.96
CA GLY A 108 -24.36 -17.76 -14.95
C GLY A 108 -24.84 -16.34 -14.68
N ARG A 109 -25.82 -15.91 -15.48
CA ARG A 109 -26.51 -14.63 -15.27
C ARG A 109 -27.70 -14.86 -14.34
N HIS A 110 -27.77 -14.07 -13.29
CA HIS A 110 -28.83 -14.09 -12.30
C HIS A 110 -29.54 -12.75 -12.24
N VAL A 111 -30.77 -12.76 -11.71
CA VAL A 111 -31.58 -11.57 -11.45
C VAL A 111 -31.98 -11.55 -9.99
N ALA A 112 -31.45 -10.60 -9.23
CA ALA A 112 -31.96 -10.26 -7.90
C ALA A 112 -33.17 -9.33 -8.03
N SER A 113 -34.25 -9.64 -7.34
CA SER A 113 -35.45 -8.81 -7.23
C SER A 113 -35.67 -8.43 -5.77
N ILE A 114 -35.79 -7.13 -5.47
CA ILE A 114 -36.07 -6.61 -4.14
C ILE A 114 -37.47 -6.02 -4.18
N THR A 115 -38.40 -6.58 -3.41
CA THR A 115 -39.82 -6.23 -3.42
C THR A 115 -40.25 -5.70 -2.07
N ALA A 116 -40.56 -4.41 -1.97
CA ALA A 116 -41.19 -3.86 -0.77
C ALA A 116 -42.70 -4.04 -0.84
N ILE A 117 -43.30 -4.49 0.25
CA ILE A 117 -44.74 -4.74 0.40
C ILE A 117 -45.25 -3.92 1.59
N SER A 118 -46.35 -3.20 1.40
CA SER A 118 -47.03 -2.44 2.45
C SER A 118 -48.00 -3.29 3.27
N LYS A 119 -48.42 -2.80 4.44
CA LYS A 119 -49.47 -3.47 5.25
C LYS A 119 -50.83 -3.55 4.55
N ALA A 120 -51.08 -2.68 3.57
CA ALA A 120 -52.27 -2.73 2.73
C ALA A 120 -52.15 -3.75 1.57
N GLY A 121 -50.99 -4.38 1.39
CA GLY A 121 -50.71 -5.39 0.36
C GLY A 121 -50.24 -4.82 -0.98
N ASP A 122 -50.10 -3.50 -1.11
CA ASP A 122 -49.48 -2.89 -2.29
C ASP A 122 -47.97 -3.12 -2.28
N PHE A 123 -47.34 -3.24 -3.46
CA PHE A 123 -45.91 -3.58 -3.57
C PHE A 123 -45.18 -2.82 -4.68
N SER A 124 -43.85 -2.74 -4.56
CA SER A 124 -42.95 -2.26 -5.62
C SER A 124 -41.69 -3.11 -5.67
N THR A 125 -41.18 -3.37 -6.88
CA THR A 125 -40.02 -4.24 -7.11
C THR A 125 -38.95 -3.51 -7.92
N ILE A 126 -37.71 -3.60 -7.48
CA ILE A 126 -36.51 -3.25 -8.25
C ILE A 126 -35.74 -4.53 -8.59
N LYS A 127 -35.06 -4.54 -9.74
CA LYS A 127 -34.33 -5.71 -10.24
C LYS A 127 -32.89 -5.34 -10.60
N THR A 128 -31.94 -6.12 -10.11
CA THR A 128 -30.51 -6.03 -10.43
C THR A 128 -30.07 -7.31 -11.13
N ARG A 129 -29.32 -7.20 -12.23
CA ARG A 129 -28.72 -8.34 -12.92
C ARG A 129 -27.25 -8.46 -12.50
N PHE A 130 -26.82 -9.67 -12.19
CA PHE A 130 -25.42 -9.95 -11.88
C PHE A 130 -24.98 -11.23 -12.59
N LYS A 131 -23.67 -11.41 -12.79
CA LYS A 131 -23.11 -12.59 -13.43
C LYS A 131 -22.10 -13.23 -12.50
N LEU A 132 -22.36 -14.48 -12.12
CA LEU A 132 -21.39 -15.32 -11.44
C LEU A 132 -20.58 -16.07 -12.49
N THR A 133 -19.26 -16.00 -12.38
CA THR A 133 -18.33 -16.74 -13.26
C THR A 133 -18.17 -18.18 -12.80
N GLU A 134 -18.02 -19.12 -13.74
CA GLU A 134 -17.78 -20.53 -13.40
C GLU A 134 -16.53 -20.68 -12.54
N LYS A 135 -16.72 -21.19 -11.32
CA LYS A 135 -15.72 -22.12 -10.80
C LYS A 135 -15.78 -23.33 -11.73
N ILE A 136 -14.69 -23.57 -12.46
CA ILE A 136 -14.55 -24.75 -13.29
C ILE A 136 -14.54 -25.95 -12.34
N GLU A 137 -15.71 -26.58 -12.17
CA GLU A 137 -15.81 -27.91 -11.61
C GLU A 137 -15.42 -28.92 -12.69
N SER A 138 -14.59 -29.87 -12.29
CA SER A 138 -14.08 -30.94 -13.12
C SER A 138 -15.19 -31.91 -13.55
N GLN A 139 -15.76 -31.71 -14.73
CA GLN A 139 -16.49 -32.77 -15.43
C GLN A 139 -15.70 -33.21 -16.67
N THR A 140 -14.88 -34.25 -16.50
CA THR A 140 -14.36 -35.02 -17.64
C THR A 140 -15.46 -35.97 -18.11
N SER A 141 -16.02 -35.71 -19.29
CA SER A 141 -16.72 -36.76 -20.04
C SER A 141 -15.69 -37.70 -20.66
N GLU A 142 -15.89 -39.01 -20.52
CA GLU A 142 -14.96 -40.07 -20.96
C GLU A 142 -14.86 -40.25 -22.50
N THR A 143 -15.22 -39.24 -23.30
CA THR A 143 -15.26 -39.37 -24.78
C THR A 143 -14.57 -38.27 -25.57
N ASP A 144 -13.96 -37.28 -24.92
CA ASP A 144 -13.21 -36.20 -25.61
C ASP A 144 -11.70 -36.38 -25.42
N PHE A 145 -10.98 -36.86 -26.45
CA PHE A 145 -9.52 -37.07 -26.45
C PHE A 145 -8.71 -35.83 -26.81
N THR A 146 -9.30 -34.63 -26.67
CA THR A 146 -8.64 -33.37 -27.03
C THR A 146 -7.42 -33.09 -26.16
N VAL A 147 -6.27 -32.86 -26.82
CA VAL A 147 -5.06 -32.35 -26.15
C VAL A 147 -5.15 -30.84 -26.07
N HIS A 148 -5.23 -30.32 -24.86
CA HIS A 148 -5.13 -28.89 -24.57
C HIS A 148 -3.66 -28.53 -24.39
N ALA A 149 -3.15 -27.61 -25.20
CA ALA A 149 -1.77 -27.17 -25.08
C ALA A 149 -1.63 -25.69 -25.42
N ASN A 150 -0.67 -25.04 -24.77
CA ASN A 150 -0.26 -23.68 -25.09
C ASN A 150 1.26 -23.62 -25.18
N CYS A 151 1.76 -22.99 -26.24
CA CYS A 151 3.18 -22.69 -26.40
C CYS A 151 3.41 -21.23 -26.00
N GLU A 152 3.96 -21.04 -24.81
CA GLU A 152 4.11 -19.74 -24.17
C GLU A 152 5.39 -19.03 -24.60
N LYS A 153 6.47 -19.80 -24.83
CA LYS A 153 7.76 -19.25 -25.26
C LYS A 153 8.31 -20.01 -26.46
N THR A 154 8.79 -19.25 -27.44
CA THR A 154 9.38 -19.78 -28.67
C THR A 154 10.54 -18.89 -29.09
N ILE A 155 11.75 -19.44 -29.12
CA ILE A 155 12.96 -18.82 -29.67
C ILE A 155 13.58 -19.84 -30.62
N VAL A 156 13.71 -19.48 -31.89
CA VAL A 156 14.35 -20.30 -32.91
C VAL A 156 15.29 -19.39 -33.69
N ASN A 157 16.59 -19.67 -33.64
CA ASN A 157 17.61 -18.95 -34.40
C ASN A 157 18.73 -19.93 -34.85
N LEU A 158 19.77 -19.41 -35.50
CA LEU A 158 20.86 -20.25 -36.03
C LEU A 158 21.70 -20.92 -34.92
N ASP A 159 21.74 -20.33 -33.73
CA ASP A 159 22.64 -20.72 -32.65
C ASP A 159 21.98 -21.69 -31.64
N TYR A 160 20.65 -21.62 -31.47
CA TYR A 160 19.90 -22.54 -30.61
C TYR A 160 18.38 -22.50 -30.85
N ILE A 161 17.70 -23.54 -30.37
CA ILE A 161 16.24 -23.65 -30.31
C ILE A 161 15.82 -23.70 -28.85
N SER A 162 14.80 -22.93 -28.47
CA SER A 162 14.19 -22.98 -27.13
C SER A 162 12.67 -22.82 -27.22
N VAL A 163 11.95 -23.80 -26.69
CA VAL A 163 10.49 -23.84 -26.72
C VAL A 163 9.97 -24.27 -25.34
N SER A 164 8.99 -23.57 -24.78
CA SER A 164 8.31 -24.01 -23.56
C SER A 164 6.82 -23.67 -23.55
N GLY A 165 6.08 -24.38 -22.70
CA GLY A 165 4.65 -24.24 -22.56
C GLY A 165 4.05 -25.33 -21.69
N TRP A 166 2.77 -25.63 -21.88
CA TRP A 166 2.08 -26.73 -21.21
C TRP A 166 1.17 -27.47 -22.17
N ALA A 167 0.94 -28.75 -21.89
CA ALA A 167 0.04 -29.65 -22.60
C ALA A 167 -0.58 -30.64 -21.61
N PHE A 168 -1.89 -30.83 -21.65
CA PHE A 168 -2.59 -31.86 -20.90
C PHE A 168 -3.77 -32.40 -21.73
N SER A 169 -4.25 -33.58 -21.38
CA SER A 169 -5.39 -34.23 -22.04
C SER A 169 -6.15 -35.08 -21.02
N SER A 170 -7.36 -35.49 -21.40
CA SER A 170 -8.14 -36.53 -20.71
C SER A 170 -7.49 -37.92 -20.83
N CYS A 171 -6.70 -38.17 -21.89
CA CYS A 171 -5.88 -39.37 -22.07
C CYS A 171 -4.40 -39.12 -21.77
N ASP A 172 -3.62 -40.18 -21.55
CA ASP A 172 -2.21 -40.05 -21.19
C ASP A 172 -1.35 -39.58 -22.39
N ILE A 173 -0.68 -38.44 -22.21
CA ILE A 173 0.36 -37.94 -23.13
C ILE A 173 1.68 -38.63 -22.75
N LYS A 174 2.25 -39.37 -23.70
CA LYS A 174 3.51 -40.12 -23.53
C LYS A 174 4.75 -39.24 -23.74
N SER A 175 4.70 -38.34 -24.73
CA SER A 175 5.80 -37.42 -25.02
C SER A 175 5.32 -36.20 -25.80
N ILE A 176 6.09 -35.10 -25.72
CA ILE A 176 5.92 -33.91 -26.53
C ILE A 176 7.10 -33.81 -27.49
N GLN A 177 6.82 -33.71 -28.79
CA GLN A 177 7.80 -33.69 -29.86
C GLN A 177 7.84 -32.32 -30.53
N ILE A 178 9.04 -31.84 -30.85
CA ILE A 178 9.28 -30.55 -31.49
C ILE A 178 9.74 -30.79 -32.93
N TYR A 179 8.99 -30.26 -33.90
CA TYR A 179 9.27 -30.35 -35.33
C TYR A 179 9.56 -28.96 -35.90
N ILE A 180 10.53 -28.86 -36.81
CA ILE A 180 10.73 -27.70 -37.67
C ILE A 180 10.69 -28.19 -39.12
N ASP A 181 9.83 -27.58 -39.95
CA ASP A 181 9.59 -27.97 -41.34
C ASP A 181 9.38 -29.48 -41.50
N ASP A 182 8.46 -30.02 -40.70
CA ASP A 182 8.15 -31.46 -40.63
C ASP A 182 9.30 -32.39 -40.23
N THR A 183 10.45 -31.84 -39.82
CA THR A 183 11.60 -32.60 -39.32
C THR A 183 11.63 -32.60 -37.79
N LEU A 184 11.65 -33.77 -37.16
CA LEU A 184 11.76 -33.90 -35.71
C LEU A 184 13.12 -33.38 -35.24
N VAL A 185 13.12 -32.30 -34.47
CA VAL A 185 14.32 -31.70 -33.89
C VAL A 185 14.64 -32.36 -32.54
N GLY A 186 13.62 -32.70 -31.76
CA GLY A 186 13.83 -33.45 -30.52
C GLY A 186 12.56 -33.62 -29.68
N ASN A 187 12.70 -34.34 -28.58
CA ASN A 187 11.63 -34.53 -27.60
C ASN A 187 11.78 -33.50 -26.48
N ALA A 188 10.71 -32.77 -26.17
CA ALA A 188 10.68 -31.87 -25.04
C ALA A 188 10.67 -32.67 -23.72
N LYS A 189 11.33 -32.13 -22.71
CA LYS A 189 11.15 -32.58 -21.32
C LYS A 189 9.72 -32.24 -20.92
N TYR A 190 8.93 -33.26 -20.64
CA TYR A 190 7.49 -33.17 -20.36
C TYR A 190 7.19 -33.68 -18.95
N LYS A 191 6.04 -33.30 -18.40
CA LYS A 191 5.64 -33.48 -16.99
C LYS A 191 6.33 -32.53 -16.01
N LEU A 192 6.65 -31.32 -16.46
CA LEU A 192 7.03 -30.22 -15.57
C LEU A 192 5.78 -29.73 -14.83
N THR A 193 5.97 -29.27 -13.59
CA THR A 193 4.86 -28.91 -12.72
C THR A 193 4.33 -27.53 -13.07
N ARG A 194 3.02 -27.40 -13.25
CA ARG A 194 2.34 -26.14 -13.58
C ARG A 194 1.14 -25.93 -12.66
N GLY A 195 1.40 -25.33 -11.50
CA GLY A 195 0.37 -25.05 -10.48
C GLY A 195 -0.67 -24.02 -10.93
N ASP A 196 -0.26 -23.06 -11.76
CA ASP A 196 -1.15 -22.11 -12.42
C ASP A 196 -2.09 -22.81 -13.41
N VAL A 197 -1.60 -23.76 -14.20
CA VAL A 197 -2.41 -24.58 -15.12
C VAL A 197 -3.33 -25.52 -14.32
N SER A 198 -2.85 -26.14 -13.25
CA SER A 198 -3.67 -26.97 -12.37
C SER A 198 -4.78 -26.20 -11.65
N ARG A 199 -4.53 -24.94 -11.25
CA ARG A 199 -5.55 -24.07 -10.64
C ARG A 199 -6.60 -23.60 -11.66
N LYS A 200 -6.18 -23.41 -12.92
CA LYS A 200 -7.05 -22.99 -14.03
C LYS A 200 -7.85 -24.15 -14.62
N PHE A 201 -7.32 -25.37 -14.58
CA PHE A 201 -7.96 -26.59 -15.09
C PHE A 201 -8.01 -27.70 -14.01
N PRO A 202 -8.62 -27.43 -12.84
CA PRO A 202 -8.71 -28.42 -11.78
C PRO A 202 -9.57 -29.59 -12.28
N GLY A 203 -9.01 -30.81 -12.29
CA GLY A 203 -9.73 -32.02 -12.70
C GLY A 203 -9.15 -32.84 -13.85
N TYR A 204 -8.30 -32.27 -14.69
CA TYR A 204 -7.57 -33.06 -15.68
C TYR A 204 -6.40 -33.75 -14.98
N LYS A 205 -6.31 -35.09 -15.12
CA LYS A 205 -5.36 -35.97 -14.42
C LYS A 205 -3.90 -35.50 -14.52
N ASN A 206 -3.54 -34.87 -15.64
CA ASN A 206 -2.19 -34.41 -15.92
C ASN A 206 -2.04 -32.86 -15.93
N SER A 207 -3.03 -32.09 -15.45
CA SER A 207 -3.00 -30.61 -15.45
C SER A 207 -1.86 -30.04 -14.59
N LEU A 208 -1.59 -30.65 -13.43
CA LEU A 208 -0.45 -30.28 -12.58
C LEU A 208 0.90 -30.64 -13.22
N LEU A 209 0.97 -31.73 -13.98
CA LEU A 209 2.19 -32.18 -14.66
C LEU A 209 2.10 -31.91 -16.16
N SER A 210 1.62 -30.72 -16.52
CA SER A 210 1.33 -30.36 -17.91
C SER A 210 2.48 -29.63 -18.60
N GLY A 211 3.46 -29.10 -17.86
CA GLY A 211 4.53 -28.30 -18.43
C GLY A 211 5.46 -29.09 -19.34
N PHE A 212 5.96 -28.44 -20.40
CA PHE A 212 7.05 -28.92 -21.22
C PHE A 212 8.07 -27.83 -21.54
N CYS A 213 9.33 -28.23 -21.69
CA CYS A 213 10.40 -27.39 -22.21
C CYS A 213 11.33 -28.18 -23.12
N TYR A 214 11.89 -27.52 -24.13
CA TYR A 214 12.90 -28.05 -25.03
C TYR A 214 13.96 -26.98 -25.26
N ARG A 215 15.24 -27.40 -25.22
CA ARG A 215 16.37 -26.57 -25.61
C ARG A 215 17.38 -27.41 -26.36
N ASP A 216 17.85 -26.92 -27.49
CA ASP A 216 18.98 -27.47 -28.22
C ASP A 216 19.95 -26.34 -28.55
N THR A 217 21.21 -26.49 -28.14
CA THR A 217 22.28 -25.49 -28.32
C THR A 217 23.35 -25.96 -29.30
N THR A 218 23.13 -27.10 -29.97
CA THR A 218 23.96 -27.52 -31.08
C THR A 218 23.67 -26.62 -32.30
N GLU A 219 24.71 -26.24 -33.06
CA GLU A 219 24.55 -25.39 -34.25
C GLU A 219 23.42 -25.96 -35.12
N THR A 220 22.37 -25.18 -35.31
CA THR A 220 21.20 -25.65 -36.04
C THR A 220 21.53 -25.65 -37.53
N ASN A 221 21.19 -26.72 -38.27
CA ASN A 221 21.32 -26.75 -39.73
C ASN A 221 20.21 -25.93 -40.44
N LEU A 222 19.60 -24.97 -39.75
CA LEU A 222 18.53 -24.14 -40.28
C LEU A 222 19.12 -23.05 -41.19
N SER A 223 18.37 -22.68 -42.23
CA SER A 223 18.77 -21.61 -43.13
C SER A 223 18.12 -20.29 -42.71
N GLN A 224 18.61 -19.16 -43.23
CA GLN A 224 17.88 -17.90 -43.06
C GLN A 224 16.58 -17.98 -43.88
N GLY A 225 15.46 -17.57 -43.28
CA GLY A 225 14.15 -17.67 -43.91
C GLY A 225 13.03 -18.00 -42.94
N THR A 226 11.86 -18.28 -43.50
CA THR A 226 10.65 -18.63 -42.76
C THR A 226 10.55 -20.14 -42.60
N HIS A 227 10.41 -20.60 -41.36
CA HIS A 227 10.26 -22.00 -40.98
C HIS A 227 8.95 -22.23 -40.23
N THR A 228 8.43 -23.46 -40.25
CA THR A 228 7.24 -23.86 -39.50
C THR A 228 7.64 -24.71 -38.30
N LEU A 229 7.39 -24.20 -37.09
CA LEU A 229 7.57 -24.94 -35.84
C LEU A 229 6.25 -25.63 -35.45
N GLU A 230 6.28 -26.94 -35.26
CA GLU A 230 5.16 -27.71 -34.74
C GLU A 230 5.49 -28.42 -33.43
N ILE A 231 4.55 -28.38 -32.50
CA ILE A 231 4.60 -29.13 -31.25
C ILE A 231 3.55 -30.22 -31.36
N ARG A 232 3.96 -31.49 -31.24
CA ARG A 232 3.08 -32.65 -31.38
C ARG A 232 3.08 -33.48 -30.09
N ALA A 233 1.90 -33.78 -29.55
CA ALA A 233 1.74 -34.69 -28.42
C ALA A 233 1.52 -36.13 -28.91
N VAL A 234 2.27 -37.07 -28.37
CA VAL A 234 2.10 -38.50 -28.62
C VAL A 234 1.19 -39.08 -27.54
N THR A 235 -0.01 -39.50 -27.91
CA THR A 235 -0.96 -40.16 -27.00
C THR A 235 -1.07 -41.64 -27.33
N GLU A 236 -1.84 -42.40 -26.55
CA GLU A 236 -2.20 -43.78 -26.91
C GLU A 236 -3.10 -43.91 -28.15
N HIS A 237 -3.76 -42.82 -28.56
CA HIS A 237 -4.65 -42.75 -29.71
C HIS A 237 -4.00 -42.17 -30.97
N GLY A 238 -2.71 -41.80 -30.92
CA GLY A 238 -1.96 -41.27 -32.04
C GLY A 238 -1.21 -39.98 -31.72
N VAL A 239 -0.57 -39.41 -32.76
CA VAL A 239 0.15 -38.14 -32.67
C VAL A 239 -0.82 -37.01 -33.01
N ILE A 240 -0.96 -36.05 -32.11
CA ILE A 240 -1.86 -34.89 -32.25
C ILE A 240 -0.99 -33.64 -32.30
N THR A 241 -1.11 -32.83 -33.35
CA THR A 241 -0.46 -31.52 -33.42
C THR A 241 -1.15 -30.56 -32.44
N CYS A 242 -0.39 -30.12 -31.45
CA CYS A 242 -0.85 -29.28 -30.35
C CYS A 242 -0.80 -27.79 -30.69
N CYS A 243 0.22 -27.38 -31.44
CA CYS A 243 0.47 -26.00 -31.81
C CYS A 243 1.34 -25.97 -33.07
N SER A 244 1.05 -25.05 -33.99
CA SER A 244 1.86 -24.77 -35.17
C SER A 244 2.08 -23.25 -35.26
N LYS A 245 3.33 -22.83 -35.42
CA LYS A 245 3.73 -21.41 -35.51
C LYS A 245 4.75 -21.20 -36.61
N THR A 246 4.69 -20.06 -37.26
CA THR A 246 5.71 -19.62 -38.23
C THR A 246 6.81 -18.84 -37.50
N VAL A 247 8.07 -19.18 -37.74
CA VAL A 247 9.26 -18.49 -37.19
C VAL A 247 10.14 -17.99 -38.33
N THR A 248 10.66 -16.77 -38.25
CA THR A 248 11.54 -16.18 -39.28
C THR A 248 12.94 -15.96 -38.73
N ILE A 249 13.95 -16.53 -39.38
CA ILE A 249 15.36 -16.48 -38.99
C ILE A 249 16.08 -15.51 -39.92
N THR A 250 16.64 -14.42 -39.39
CA THR A 250 17.24 -13.34 -40.21
C THR A 250 18.77 -13.33 -40.23
N GLU A 251 19.51 -13.51 -39.11
CA GLU A 251 21.00 -13.46 -39.07
C GLU A 251 21.63 -14.30 -37.92
N ARG A 252 22.96 -14.56 -37.95
CA ARG A 252 23.74 -15.21 -36.84
C ARG A 252 23.95 -14.20 -35.70
N TYR A 253 23.78 -14.62 -34.45
CA TYR A 253 23.76 -13.71 -33.30
C TYR A 253 25.17 -13.46 -32.76
N GLU A 254 25.89 -12.45 -33.27
CA GLU A 254 27.17 -12.02 -32.66
C GLU A 254 26.96 -11.09 -31.45
N SER A 255 27.04 -11.71 -30.26
CA SER A 255 27.48 -11.16 -28.97
C SER A 255 27.03 -9.74 -28.54
N VAL A 256 25.72 -9.51 -28.34
CA VAL A 256 25.19 -8.54 -27.36
C VAL A 256 23.85 -9.09 -26.84
N VAL A 257 23.59 -8.99 -25.53
CA VAL A 257 22.41 -9.47 -24.78
C VAL A 257 22.44 -10.95 -24.36
N LYS A 258 23.04 -11.23 -23.18
CA LYS A 258 22.54 -12.29 -22.30
C LYS A 258 21.30 -11.72 -21.60
N ASN A 259 20.12 -12.22 -21.97
CA ASN A 259 18.82 -12.25 -21.26
C ASN A 259 17.73 -12.22 -22.36
N SER A 260 16.88 -13.23 -22.58
CA SER A 260 16.19 -13.99 -21.54
C SER A 260 15.82 -15.40 -22.01
N PRO A 261 16.53 -16.43 -21.53
CA PRO A 261 15.89 -17.71 -21.24
C PRO A 261 14.91 -17.56 -20.04
N PRO A 262 14.12 -18.58 -19.65
CA PRO A 262 13.30 -18.52 -18.43
C PRO A 262 14.12 -17.98 -17.27
N GLU A 263 13.58 -17.00 -16.55
CA GLU A 263 14.33 -16.28 -15.54
C GLU A 263 14.57 -17.21 -14.34
N ILE A 264 15.84 -17.56 -14.10
CA ILE A 264 16.25 -18.07 -12.80
C ILE A 264 16.38 -16.84 -11.90
N MET A 265 15.57 -16.74 -10.88
CA MET A 265 15.72 -15.77 -9.82
C MET A 265 16.61 -16.40 -8.74
N LEU A 266 17.72 -15.78 -8.39
CA LEU A 266 18.68 -16.33 -7.42
C LEU A 266 19.09 -15.22 -6.46
N HIS A 267 18.85 -15.43 -5.18
CA HIS A 267 19.15 -14.49 -4.11
C HIS A 267 19.74 -15.23 -2.91
N TYR A 268 20.65 -14.58 -2.19
CA TYR A 268 21.18 -15.06 -0.91
C TYR A 268 20.90 -14.01 0.16
N ASP A 269 20.37 -14.44 1.30
CA ASP A 269 20.04 -13.56 2.43
C ASP A 269 21.23 -13.40 3.36
N ASN A 270 22.04 -14.46 3.53
CA ASN A 270 23.22 -14.45 4.40
C ASN A 270 24.32 -15.38 3.87
N LEU A 271 25.58 -14.96 4.04
CA LEU A 271 26.77 -15.73 3.70
C LEU A 271 27.84 -15.51 4.77
N ILE A 272 28.28 -16.60 5.41
CA ILE A 272 29.36 -16.62 6.39
C ILE A 272 30.49 -17.48 5.85
N LEU A 273 31.68 -16.89 5.72
CA LEU A 273 32.91 -17.58 5.32
C LEU A 273 33.95 -17.49 6.44
N GLY A 274 34.19 -18.61 7.10
CA GLY A 274 35.27 -18.78 8.08
C GLY A 274 36.48 -19.49 7.48
N THR A 275 37.61 -19.48 8.19
CA THR A 275 38.82 -20.21 7.75
C THR A 275 38.65 -21.73 7.68
N GLY A 276 37.55 -22.31 8.19
CA GLY A 276 37.29 -23.76 8.15
C GLY A 276 35.86 -24.16 7.78
N VAL A 277 34.95 -23.21 7.55
CA VAL A 277 33.53 -23.47 7.29
C VAL A 277 32.94 -22.40 6.39
N ILE A 278 31.98 -22.79 5.54
CA ILE A 278 31.11 -21.88 4.79
C ILE A 278 29.66 -22.18 5.11
N TYR A 279 28.85 -21.13 5.28
CA TYR A 279 27.40 -21.22 5.43
C TYR A 279 26.73 -20.16 4.55
N ILE A 280 25.72 -20.57 3.77
CA ILE A 280 24.99 -19.72 2.83
C ILE A 280 23.51 -20.08 2.89
N TYR A 281 22.64 -19.08 2.99
CA TYR A 281 21.20 -19.25 2.92
C TYR A 281 20.57 -18.24 1.97
N GLY A 282 19.53 -18.67 1.26
CA GLY A 282 18.88 -17.85 0.23
C GLY A 282 17.67 -18.52 -0.39
N TRP A 283 17.28 -18.03 -1.56
CA TRP A 283 16.25 -18.64 -2.39
C TRP A 283 16.61 -18.59 -3.87
N ALA A 284 16.21 -19.62 -4.61
CA ALA A 284 16.34 -19.70 -6.04
C ALA A 284 15.04 -20.21 -6.66
N LEU A 285 14.48 -19.47 -7.61
CA LEU A 285 13.21 -19.77 -8.25
C LEU A 285 13.36 -19.80 -9.77
N SER A 286 12.57 -20.64 -10.42
CA SER A 286 12.48 -20.72 -11.88
C SER A 286 11.09 -21.19 -12.26
N GLU A 287 10.56 -20.64 -13.36
CA GLU A 287 9.28 -21.08 -13.96
C GLU A 287 9.27 -22.57 -14.33
N ASN A 288 10.46 -23.16 -14.51
CA ASN A 288 10.64 -24.59 -14.83
C ASN A 288 11.37 -25.35 -13.70
N GLY A 289 11.41 -24.78 -12.49
CA GLY A 289 12.09 -25.35 -11.33
C GLY A 289 13.62 -25.26 -11.42
N ILE A 290 14.28 -25.54 -10.29
CA ILE A 290 15.74 -25.59 -10.15
C ILE A 290 16.17 -27.05 -10.03
N ALA A 291 17.06 -27.49 -10.91
CA ALA A 291 17.66 -28.82 -10.88
C ALA A 291 18.82 -28.92 -9.88
N ALA A 292 19.67 -27.89 -9.82
CA ALA A 292 20.84 -27.87 -8.96
C ALA A 292 21.20 -26.43 -8.55
N LEU A 293 21.83 -26.27 -7.39
CA LEU A 293 22.45 -25.02 -6.98
C LEU A 293 23.87 -25.30 -6.48
N GLU A 294 24.84 -25.11 -7.35
CA GLU A 294 26.24 -25.39 -7.09
C GLU A 294 26.93 -24.19 -6.42
N VAL A 295 27.87 -24.46 -5.52
CA VAL A 295 28.67 -23.47 -4.80
C VAL A 295 30.14 -23.67 -5.10
N TYR A 296 30.85 -22.59 -5.43
CA TYR A 296 32.30 -22.57 -5.67
C TYR A 296 32.98 -21.54 -4.79
N ILE A 297 34.25 -21.77 -4.45
CA ILE A 297 35.13 -20.80 -3.77
C ILE A 297 36.38 -20.64 -4.62
N ASP A 298 36.68 -19.43 -5.06
CA ASP A 298 37.77 -19.11 -6.00
C ASP A 298 37.80 -20.03 -7.22
N LYS A 299 36.61 -20.30 -7.79
CA LYS A 299 36.37 -21.21 -8.93
C LYS A 299 36.63 -22.70 -8.64
N VAL A 300 36.88 -23.08 -7.39
CA VAL A 300 36.95 -24.48 -6.97
C VAL A 300 35.58 -24.92 -6.46
N TYR A 301 35.06 -26.03 -7.00
CA TYR A 301 33.76 -26.56 -6.60
C TYR A 301 33.76 -26.93 -5.11
N ALA A 302 32.89 -26.25 -4.36
CA ALA A 302 32.71 -26.46 -2.93
C ALA A 302 31.60 -27.47 -2.65
N GLY A 303 30.51 -27.50 -3.42
CA GLY A 303 29.44 -28.47 -3.23
C GLY A 303 28.12 -28.01 -3.83
N GLU A 304 27.02 -28.71 -3.54
CA GLU A 304 25.67 -28.35 -3.99
C GLU A 304 24.79 -28.02 -2.78
N ALA A 305 23.93 -27.00 -2.91
CA ALA A 305 23.03 -26.51 -1.88
C ALA A 305 21.71 -27.30 -1.85
N ASP A 306 21.20 -27.55 -0.65
CA ASP A 306 19.95 -28.27 -0.45
C ASP A 306 18.76 -27.31 -0.47
N PHE A 307 17.69 -27.67 -1.19
CA PHE A 307 16.41 -26.96 -1.17
C PHE A 307 15.48 -27.54 -0.09
N VAL A 308 15.02 -26.70 0.83
CA VAL A 308 14.49 -27.16 2.13
C VAL A 308 13.03 -26.74 2.42
N THR A 309 12.65 -25.46 2.24
CA THR A 309 11.31 -24.96 2.66
C THR A 309 10.71 -23.84 1.78
N THR A 310 9.45 -23.47 2.05
CA THR A 310 8.75 -22.28 1.53
C THR A 310 8.94 -21.08 2.46
N ARG A 311 9.17 -19.89 1.90
CA ARG A 311 9.13 -18.59 2.61
C ARG A 311 7.84 -17.85 2.28
N ALA A 312 7.10 -17.38 3.28
CA ALA A 312 5.77 -16.78 3.08
C ALA A 312 5.79 -15.48 2.27
N ASP A 313 6.84 -14.68 2.43
CA ASP A 313 7.10 -13.45 1.71
C ASP A 313 7.55 -13.69 0.26
N VAL A 314 8.40 -14.69 0.04
CA VAL A 314 8.77 -15.15 -1.31
C VAL A 314 7.55 -15.75 -2.01
N ARG A 315 6.73 -16.52 -1.29
CA ARG A 315 5.48 -17.13 -1.79
C ARG A 315 4.43 -16.09 -2.15
N SER A 316 4.16 -15.11 -1.30
CA SER A 316 3.15 -14.08 -1.57
C SER A 316 3.50 -13.25 -2.81
N THR A 317 4.80 -13.09 -3.07
CA THR A 317 5.35 -12.31 -4.19
C THR A 317 5.44 -13.10 -5.49
N TYR A 318 5.85 -14.38 -5.46
CA TYR A 318 6.19 -15.18 -6.64
C TYR A 318 5.31 -16.45 -6.80
N GLN A 319 3.99 -16.28 -6.66
CA GLN A 319 2.98 -17.35 -6.58
C GLN A 319 2.87 -18.30 -7.82
N CYS A 320 3.54 -17.95 -8.92
CA CYS A 320 3.52 -18.67 -10.19
C CYS A 320 4.78 -19.52 -10.48
N MET A 321 5.81 -19.49 -9.62
CA MET A 321 7.06 -20.22 -9.85
C MET A 321 6.92 -21.72 -9.51
N GLU A 322 7.52 -22.60 -10.32
CA GLU A 322 7.33 -24.06 -10.19
C GLU A 322 7.83 -24.58 -8.83
N ASN A 323 9.02 -24.16 -8.41
CA ASN A 323 9.62 -24.61 -7.17
C ASN A 323 9.29 -23.69 -5.97
N ILE A 324 8.19 -22.92 -6.02
CA ILE A 324 7.86 -21.95 -4.97
C ILE A 324 7.73 -22.58 -3.57
N GLU A 325 7.22 -23.82 -3.49
CA GLU A 325 7.06 -24.54 -2.22
C GLU A 325 8.37 -25.15 -1.68
N LYS A 326 9.46 -25.11 -2.47
CA LYS A 326 10.80 -25.58 -2.08
C LYS A 326 11.87 -24.68 -2.70
N GLY A 327 11.63 -23.37 -2.69
CA GLY A 327 12.47 -22.38 -3.38
C GLY A 327 13.63 -21.88 -2.53
N CYS A 328 13.58 -22.08 -1.22
CA CYS A 328 14.63 -21.67 -0.31
C CYS A 328 15.73 -22.74 -0.25
N PHE A 329 16.98 -22.29 -0.33
CA PHE A 329 18.14 -23.16 -0.26
C PHE A 329 19.03 -22.83 0.94
N CYS A 330 19.76 -23.84 1.40
CA CYS A 330 20.82 -23.71 2.39
C CYS A 330 22.05 -24.51 1.93
N PHE A 331 23.23 -23.94 2.07
CA PHE A 331 24.50 -24.61 1.80
C PHE A 331 25.43 -24.44 3.00
N MET A 332 25.91 -25.54 3.56
CA MET A 332 26.92 -25.53 4.61
C MET A 332 28.00 -26.54 4.28
N LYS A 333 29.27 -26.19 4.47
CA LYS A 333 30.39 -27.12 4.30
C LYS A 333 31.57 -26.78 5.21
N GLU A 334 32.12 -27.81 5.85
CA GLU A 334 33.41 -27.75 6.55
C GLU A 334 34.55 -28.20 5.63
N PHE A 335 35.73 -27.58 5.80
CA PHE A 335 36.91 -27.88 5.00
C PHE A 335 38.01 -28.50 5.86
N GLU A 336 38.49 -29.70 5.48
CA GLU A 336 39.60 -30.37 6.17
C GLU A 336 40.91 -29.57 6.13
N LYS A 337 41.10 -28.76 5.09
CA LYS A 337 42.22 -27.82 4.97
C LYS A 337 41.70 -26.40 5.11
N PRO A 338 42.29 -25.58 6.00
CA PRO A 338 41.80 -24.24 6.22
C PRO A 338 41.84 -23.39 4.94
N ILE A 339 40.77 -22.64 4.69
CA ILE A 339 40.76 -21.57 3.70
C ILE A 339 41.72 -20.48 4.21
N PRO A 340 42.69 -20.02 3.39
CA PRO A 340 43.61 -18.95 3.78
C PRO A 340 42.87 -17.72 4.30
N ALA A 341 43.44 -16.99 5.26
CA ALA A 341 42.85 -15.72 5.68
C ALA A 341 43.03 -14.69 4.55
N GLY A 342 41.95 -14.11 4.06
CA GLY A 342 41.98 -13.19 2.92
C GLY A 342 40.60 -12.98 2.29
N LYS A 343 40.56 -12.23 1.19
CA LYS A 343 39.38 -12.09 0.35
C LYS A 343 39.26 -13.29 -0.59
N HIS A 344 38.08 -13.87 -0.67
CA HIS A 344 37.74 -14.98 -1.56
C HIS A 344 36.48 -14.65 -2.35
N VAL A 345 36.32 -15.25 -3.52
CA VAL A 345 35.10 -15.14 -4.32
C VAL A 345 34.29 -16.42 -4.15
N VAL A 346 33.11 -16.32 -3.54
CA VAL A 346 32.14 -17.40 -3.49
C VAL A 346 31.17 -17.27 -4.67
N THR A 347 31.06 -18.29 -5.51
CA THR A 347 30.13 -18.32 -6.64
C THR A 347 28.95 -19.24 -6.33
N LEU A 348 27.72 -18.74 -6.44
CA LEU A 348 26.50 -19.55 -6.46
C LEU A 348 26.03 -19.71 -7.90
N ARG A 349 25.84 -20.95 -8.35
CA ARG A 349 25.50 -21.33 -9.73
C ARG A 349 24.23 -22.16 -9.74
N ALA A 350 23.10 -21.51 -10.01
CA ALA A 350 21.79 -22.16 -10.14
C ALA A 350 21.61 -22.73 -11.54
N VAL A 351 21.20 -23.99 -11.62
CA VAL A 351 20.87 -24.71 -12.86
C VAL A 351 19.38 -25.05 -12.84
N SER A 352 18.59 -24.59 -13.81
CA SER A 352 17.15 -24.92 -13.88
C SER A 352 16.92 -26.36 -14.34
N SER A 353 15.71 -26.88 -14.16
CA SER A 353 15.33 -28.22 -14.67
C SER A 353 15.37 -28.35 -16.19
N CYS A 354 15.53 -27.24 -16.91
CA CYS A 354 15.73 -27.17 -18.36
C CYS A 354 17.17 -26.72 -18.72
N GLU A 355 18.13 -26.91 -17.80
CA GLU A 355 19.57 -26.64 -17.98
C GLU A 355 19.92 -25.17 -18.29
N PHE A 356 19.08 -24.22 -17.89
CA PHE A 356 19.47 -22.80 -17.84
C PHE A 356 20.38 -22.55 -16.65
N ILE A 357 21.36 -21.67 -16.77
CA ILE A 357 22.35 -21.42 -15.72
C ILE A 357 22.37 -19.94 -15.37
N LYS A 358 22.31 -19.63 -14.08
CA LYS A 358 22.54 -18.29 -13.52
C LYS A 358 23.60 -18.36 -12.42
N GLU A 359 24.57 -17.45 -12.49
CA GLU A 359 25.66 -17.37 -11.54
C GLU A 359 25.67 -16.01 -10.84
N ILE A 360 25.95 -16.00 -9.54
CA ILE A 360 26.29 -14.80 -8.77
C ILE A 360 27.63 -15.00 -8.06
N ASN A 361 28.48 -13.98 -8.09
CA ASN A 361 29.80 -13.98 -7.46
C ASN A 361 29.80 -13.02 -6.27
N ILE A 362 30.27 -13.48 -5.11
CA ILE A 362 30.21 -12.77 -3.84
C ILE A 362 31.63 -12.67 -3.28
N GLU A 363 32.16 -11.46 -3.13
CA GLU A 363 33.44 -11.25 -2.43
C GLU A 363 33.21 -11.29 -0.92
N GLN A 364 33.86 -12.23 -0.23
CA GLN A 364 33.79 -12.36 1.23
C GLN A 364 35.19 -12.48 1.84
N GLN A 365 35.39 -11.84 2.99
CA GLN A 365 36.62 -12.00 3.76
C GLN A 365 36.50 -13.19 4.73
N ALA A 366 37.42 -14.15 4.63
CA ALA A 366 37.44 -15.32 5.51
C ALA A 366 37.90 -14.93 6.92
N ALA A 367 36.98 -15.01 7.91
CA ALA A 367 37.24 -14.63 9.30
C ALA A 367 37.81 -15.78 10.14
N LYS A 368 38.73 -15.47 11.06
CA LYS A 368 39.46 -16.45 11.90
C LYS A 368 38.65 -17.08 13.04
N GLN A 369 37.45 -16.58 13.35
CA GLN A 369 36.68 -16.99 14.53
C GLN A 369 35.18 -17.15 14.22
N TYR A 370 34.78 -18.32 13.71
CA TYR A 370 33.36 -18.73 13.67
C TYR A 370 33.13 -20.21 14.05
N TYR A 371 34.12 -20.88 14.63
CA TYR A 371 34.02 -22.31 14.97
C TYR A 371 33.00 -22.64 16.08
N HIS A 372 32.44 -21.65 16.77
CA HIS A 372 31.52 -21.87 17.91
C HIS A 372 30.05 -21.58 17.60
N LEU A 373 29.72 -21.05 16.41
CA LEU A 373 28.35 -20.64 16.05
C LEU A 373 27.70 -21.51 14.97
N ILE A 374 28.40 -22.53 14.47
CA ILE A 374 27.88 -23.42 13.44
C ILE A 374 28.17 -24.87 13.86
N PRO A 375 27.18 -25.60 14.42
CA PRO A 375 27.32 -27.03 14.66
C PRO A 375 27.44 -27.80 13.34
N ALA A 376 28.45 -28.67 13.28
CA ALA A 376 28.82 -29.51 12.13
C ALA A 376 27.69 -30.41 11.59
N ILE A 377 27.74 -30.62 10.28
CA ILE A 377 26.79 -31.29 9.40
C ILE A 377 26.79 -32.82 9.58
N ALA A 378 25.64 -33.40 9.96
CA ALA A 378 25.22 -34.74 9.55
C ALA A 378 23.69 -34.89 9.70
N HIS A 379 23.02 -35.67 8.84
CA HIS A 379 21.62 -36.07 9.11
C HIS A 379 21.51 -36.66 10.51
N GLY A 380 20.78 -36.00 11.40
CA GLY A 380 20.75 -36.33 12.82
C GLY A 380 19.82 -35.44 13.62
N VAL A 381 19.59 -35.86 14.86
CA VAL A 381 18.95 -35.03 15.89
C VAL A 381 20.00 -34.07 16.43
N TYR A 382 19.65 -32.79 16.55
CA TYR A 382 20.47 -31.75 17.17
C TYR A 382 19.82 -31.31 18.46
N GLU A 383 20.64 -31.09 19.49
CA GLU A 383 20.16 -30.65 20.79
C GLU A 383 21.22 -29.84 21.52
N GLU A 384 20.76 -28.83 22.24
CA GLU A 384 21.53 -28.17 23.27
C GLU A 384 20.66 -28.06 24.50
N PHE A 385 21.19 -28.44 25.66
CA PHE A 385 20.46 -28.32 26.90
C PHE A 385 21.41 -28.06 28.07
N GLU A 386 20.93 -27.24 28.98
CA GLU A 386 21.48 -27.10 30.31
C GLU A 386 20.75 -28.07 31.23
N SER A 387 21.50 -28.70 32.12
CA SER A 387 20.96 -29.62 33.11
C SER A 387 21.52 -29.35 34.50
N ASN A 388 20.64 -29.35 35.49
CA ASN A 388 20.97 -29.29 36.91
C ASN A 388 20.38 -30.51 37.60
N LEU A 389 21.23 -31.28 38.29
CA LEU A 389 20.86 -32.49 39.00
C LEU A 389 21.20 -32.36 40.48
N CYS A 390 20.23 -32.65 41.34
CA CYS A 390 20.33 -32.76 42.78
C CYS A 390 19.85 -34.15 43.21
N ILE A 391 20.16 -34.55 44.45
CA ILE A 391 19.80 -35.89 44.98
C ILE A 391 18.28 -36.18 44.84
N ASP A 392 17.47 -35.13 44.91
CA ASP A 392 16.01 -35.19 44.96
C ASP A 392 15.32 -34.44 43.81
N LYS A 393 16.04 -33.80 42.87
CA LYS A 393 15.43 -33.12 41.72
C LYS A 393 16.33 -33.09 40.49
N VAL A 394 15.72 -33.08 39.31
CA VAL A 394 16.38 -32.79 38.03
C VAL A 394 15.65 -31.68 37.28
N TYR A 395 16.42 -30.74 36.73
CA TYR A 395 15.96 -29.70 35.82
C TYR A 395 16.75 -29.76 34.52
N ILE A 396 16.04 -29.69 33.40
CA ILE A 396 16.63 -29.63 32.06
C ILE A 396 15.88 -28.58 31.25
N ASN A 397 16.62 -27.73 30.55
CA ASN A 397 16.06 -26.78 29.60
C ASN A 397 16.97 -26.69 28.37
N GLY A 398 16.38 -26.60 27.20
CA GLY A 398 17.14 -26.65 25.96
C GLY A 398 16.28 -26.54 24.72
N TRP A 399 16.85 -26.92 23.60
CA TRP A 399 16.15 -27.07 22.34
C TRP A 399 16.67 -28.31 21.63
N ALA A 400 15.79 -28.98 20.87
CA ALA A 400 16.16 -30.05 19.96
C ALA A 400 15.36 -29.99 18.68
N PHE A 401 15.96 -30.36 17.56
CA PHE A 401 15.26 -30.49 16.29
C PHE A 401 15.87 -31.59 15.42
N SER A 402 15.09 -32.07 14.45
CA SER A 402 15.55 -32.95 13.37
C SER A 402 14.85 -32.57 12.08
N ASP A 403 15.44 -32.95 10.95
CA ASP A 403 14.89 -32.64 9.62
C ASP A 403 13.51 -33.29 9.36
N ASP A 404 13.15 -34.34 10.10
CA ASP A 404 11.85 -35.03 10.02
C ASP A 404 10.91 -34.72 11.22
N GLY A 405 11.35 -33.87 12.14
CA GLY A 405 10.65 -33.51 13.38
C GLY A 405 10.86 -34.51 14.52
N ILE A 406 10.81 -33.98 15.75
CA ILE A 406 10.97 -34.75 16.97
C ILE A 406 9.60 -35.23 17.46
N LYS A 407 9.52 -36.52 17.78
CA LYS A 407 8.33 -37.16 18.30
C LYS A 407 8.22 -37.02 19.82
N ASN A 408 9.33 -37.21 20.53
CA ASN A 408 9.43 -36.98 21.98
C ASN A 408 10.89 -37.00 22.45
N VAL A 409 11.12 -36.47 23.65
CA VAL A 409 12.40 -36.50 24.36
C VAL A 409 12.20 -37.15 25.72
N ASP A 410 12.90 -38.27 25.95
CA ASP A 410 12.82 -39.09 27.15
C ASP A 410 14.08 -38.89 28.01
N LEU A 411 13.91 -38.78 29.33
CA LEU A 411 15.00 -38.67 30.30
C LEU A 411 15.24 -40.01 30.98
N TYR A 412 16.51 -40.42 31.00
CA TYR A 412 17.03 -41.55 31.76
C TYR A 412 18.09 -41.08 32.75
N ILE A 413 18.10 -41.68 33.94
CA ILE A 413 19.16 -41.45 34.94
C ILE A 413 19.72 -42.80 35.33
N ASP A 414 21.04 -42.94 35.22
CA ASP A 414 21.78 -44.21 35.38
C ASP A 414 21.23 -45.37 34.54
N GLY A 415 20.66 -45.05 33.37
CA GLY A 415 20.06 -46.02 32.45
C GLY A 415 18.61 -46.40 32.75
N GLU A 416 18.02 -45.89 33.85
CA GLU A 416 16.61 -46.10 34.19
C GLU A 416 15.73 -44.96 33.66
N PHE A 417 14.63 -45.30 32.99
CA PHE A 417 13.69 -44.30 32.47
C PHE A 417 13.09 -43.51 33.63
N THR A 418 13.21 -42.19 33.56
CA THR A 418 12.80 -41.27 34.61
C THR A 418 11.51 -40.55 34.24
N ASP A 419 11.46 -39.85 33.10
CA ASP A 419 10.25 -39.16 32.63
C ASP A 419 10.38 -38.66 31.17
N LYS A 420 9.32 -38.06 30.62
CA LYS A 420 9.32 -37.32 29.35
C LYS A 420 9.46 -35.81 29.55
N LEU A 421 10.30 -35.18 28.73
CA LEU A 421 10.38 -33.72 28.65
C LEU A 421 9.15 -33.16 27.92
N ILE A 422 8.77 -31.95 28.31
CA ILE A 422 7.86 -31.11 27.53
C ILE A 422 8.66 -30.65 26.31
N PHE A 423 8.12 -30.87 25.10
CA PHE A 423 8.78 -30.59 23.83
C PHE A 423 7.79 -29.85 22.91
N GLY A 424 8.30 -28.95 22.06
CA GLY A 424 7.49 -28.16 21.13
C GLY A 424 7.33 -26.69 21.51
N LEU A 425 8.13 -26.20 22.47
CA LEU A 425 8.08 -24.81 22.95
C LEU A 425 8.67 -23.86 21.89
N GLU A 426 8.12 -22.65 21.80
CA GLU A 426 8.57 -21.68 20.82
C GLU A 426 9.96 -21.09 21.15
N ARG A 427 10.85 -21.03 20.15
CA ARG A 427 12.23 -20.52 20.18
C ARG A 427 12.49 -19.65 18.95
N PRO A 428 11.96 -18.41 18.91
CA PRO A 428 12.17 -17.47 17.80
C PRO A 428 13.65 -17.13 17.58
N ASP A 429 14.47 -17.23 18.62
CA ASP A 429 15.93 -17.10 18.55
C ASP A 429 16.58 -18.27 17.78
N VAL A 430 16.11 -19.50 18.00
CA VAL A 430 16.57 -20.68 17.24
C VAL A 430 16.04 -20.63 15.80
N GLU A 431 14.81 -20.17 15.57
CA GLU A 431 14.28 -19.92 14.23
C GLU A 431 15.07 -18.83 13.49
N SER A 432 15.40 -17.73 14.16
CA SER A 432 16.21 -16.66 13.58
C SER A 432 17.62 -17.13 13.20
N LEU A 433 18.19 -18.05 13.99
CA LEU A 433 19.50 -18.67 13.72
C LEU A 433 19.43 -19.77 12.64
N LEU A 434 18.33 -20.53 12.56
CA LEU A 434 18.16 -21.70 11.69
C LEU A 434 16.80 -21.71 10.95
N PRO A 435 16.48 -20.67 10.14
CA PRO A 435 15.12 -20.41 9.63
C PRO A 435 14.59 -21.44 8.63
N CYS A 436 15.45 -22.29 8.09
CA CYS A 436 15.11 -23.33 7.12
C CYS A 436 15.02 -24.74 7.73
N LYS A 437 15.15 -24.90 9.05
CA LYS A 437 14.99 -26.20 9.72
C LYS A 437 13.56 -26.41 10.21
N ILE A 438 12.99 -27.57 9.88
CA ILE A 438 11.62 -27.94 10.26
C ILE A 438 11.50 -27.91 11.79
N ASN A 439 10.47 -27.21 12.29
CA ASN A 439 10.21 -27.00 13.71
C ASN A 439 11.32 -26.22 14.46
N ALA A 440 12.18 -25.44 13.79
CA ALA A 440 13.14 -24.56 14.48
C ALA A 440 12.45 -23.60 15.46
N LEU A 441 11.32 -23.02 15.05
CA LEU A 441 10.45 -22.25 15.93
C LEU A 441 9.93 -23.10 17.09
N LYS A 442 9.54 -24.36 16.89
CA LYS A 442 8.99 -25.23 17.95
C LYS A 442 10.03 -26.20 18.53
N SER A 443 11.29 -25.79 18.58
CA SER A 443 12.40 -26.69 18.96
C SER A 443 12.62 -26.75 20.47
N GLY A 444 11.99 -25.89 21.27
CA GLY A 444 12.25 -25.80 22.71
C GLY A 444 11.79 -27.03 23.50
N MET A 445 12.56 -27.37 24.53
CA MET A 445 12.27 -28.46 25.46
C MET A 445 12.62 -28.14 26.91
N CYS A 446 11.85 -28.65 27.86
CA CYS A 446 12.18 -28.54 29.28
C CYS A 446 11.57 -29.67 30.15
N ILE A 447 12.14 -29.87 31.34
CA ILE A 447 11.50 -30.63 32.43
C ILE A 447 12.02 -30.15 33.78
N LEU A 448 11.12 -30.16 34.78
CA LEU A 448 11.45 -30.10 36.19
C LEU A 448 10.82 -31.31 36.87
N LYS A 449 11.65 -32.24 37.38
CA LYS A 449 11.16 -33.50 37.97
C LYS A 449 11.70 -33.72 39.37
N ASP A 450 10.80 -34.15 40.26
CA ASP A 450 11.13 -34.60 41.60
C ASP A 450 11.63 -36.05 41.58
N LEU A 451 12.79 -36.27 42.19
CA LEU A 451 13.53 -37.53 42.32
C LEU A 451 13.73 -37.94 43.78
N THR A 452 12.94 -37.40 44.72
CA THR A 452 13.08 -37.67 46.15
C THR A 452 13.25 -39.18 46.43
N ASN A 453 14.35 -39.53 47.12
CA ASN A 453 14.78 -40.89 47.47
C ASN A 453 15.16 -41.82 46.31
N LYS A 454 15.37 -41.31 45.09
CA LYS A 454 15.76 -42.13 43.93
C LYS A 454 17.24 -42.09 43.58
N LEU A 455 17.97 -41.05 43.97
CA LEU A 455 19.40 -40.92 43.71
C LEU A 455 20.20 -40.89 45.01
N SER A 456 21.46 -41.31 44.93
CA SER A 456 22.39 -41.31 46.06
C SER A 456 23.44 -40.20 45.89
N LYS A 457 24.38 -40.07 46.83
CA LYS A 457 25.51 -39.16 46.62
C LYS A 457 26.54 -39.83 45.72
N GLY A 458 26.93 -39.18 44.64
CA GLY A 458 27.90 -39.70 43.68
C GLY A 458 27.73 -39.13 42.28
N SER A 459 28.53 -39.63 41.35
CA SER A 459 28.41 -39.32 39.92
C SER A 459 27.24 -40.10 39.33
N HIS A 460 26.28 -39.40 38.76
CA HIS A 460 25.11 -39.96 38.10
C HIS A 460 25.12 -39.62 36.60
N CYS A 461 24.74 -40.57 35.75
CA CYS A 461 24.70 -40.38 34.31
C CYS A 461 23.29 -39.98 33.87
N LEU A 462 23.17 -38.80 33.27
CA LEU A 462 21.90 -38.26 32.81
C LEU A 462 21.84 -38.36 31.30
N THR A 463 20.90 -39.15 30.77
CA THR A 463 20.78 -39.42 29.33
C THR A 463 19.45 -38.91 28.81
N LEU A 464 19.49 -38.00 27.84
CA LEU A 464 18.34 -37.66 27.02
C LEU A 464 18.29 -38.59 25.81
N ARG A 465 17.18 -39.30 25.63
CA ARG A 465 16.87 -40.09 24.45
C ARG A 465 15.83 -39.35 23.62
N ILE A 466 16.26 -38.87 22.46
CA ILE A 466 15.42 -38.11 21.55
C ILE A 466 14.96 -39.03 20.42
N LEU A 467 13.65 -39.19 20.28
CA LEU A 467 13.01 -39.99 19.23
C LEU A 467 12.45 -39.06 18.16
N THR A 468 12.84 -39.28 16.91
CA THR A 468 12.32 -38.59 15.73
C THR A 468 11.02 -39.20 15.23
N ASN A 469 10.31 -38.51 14.33
CA ASN A 469 9.08 -39.02 13.71
C ASN A 469 9.33 -40.24 12.81
N SER A 470 10.49 -40.34 12.16
CA SER A 470 10.90 -41.52 11.38
C SER A 470 11.29 -42.74 12.24
N GLY A 471 11.41 -42.55 13.56
CA GLY A 471 11.77 -43.61 14.50
C GLY A 471 13.28 -43.71 14.78
N TYR A 472 14.10 -42.81 14.23
CA TYR A 472 15.51 -42.68 14.62
C TYR A 472 15.64 -42.18 16.06
N ILE A 473 16.54 -42.79 16.83
CA ILE A 473 16.80 -42.48 18.24
C ILE A 473 18.23 -41.95 18.38
N LYS A 474 18.36 -40.77 18.99
CA LYS A 474 19.65 -40.24 19.47
C LYS A 474 19.67 -40.24 20.99
N GLU A 475 20.79 -40.63 21.58
CA GLU A 475 21.01 -40.52 23.02
C GLU A 475 22.18 -39.58 23.30
N THR A 476 21.98 -38.65 24.23
CA THR A 476 23.01 -37.70 24.67
C THR A 476 23.11 -37.74 26.19
N SER A 477 24.31 -38.05 26.69
CA SER A 477 24.55 -38.27 28.11
C SER A 477 25.49 -37.23 28.71
N GLN A 478 25.19 -36.76 29.92
CA GLN A 478 26.06 -35.92 30.74
C GLN A 478 26.24 -36.57 32.12
N PHE A 479 27.47 -36.66 32.61
CA PHE A 479 27.73 -37.05 33.99
C PHE A 479 27.61 -35.84 34.91
N LYS A 480 26.89 -36.00 36.02
CA LYS A 480 26.71 -34.97 37.05
C LYS A 480 27.09 -35.54 38.41
N ASP A 481 28.02 -34.89 39.07
CA ASP A 481 28.37 -35.19 40.45
C ASP A 481 27.34 -34.56 41.38
N VAL A 482 26.63 -35.39 42.14
CA VAL A 482 25.52 -34.98 42.98
C VAL A 482 25.88 -35.25 44.44
N SER A 483 25.95 -34.18 45.24
CA SER A 483 26.36 -34.27 46.66
C SER A 483 25.38 -33.63 47.63
N LEU A 484 24.41 -32.87 47.12
CA LEU A 484 23.44 -32.05 47.86
C LEU A 484 22.01 -32.32 47.37
N THR A 485 21.03 -32.21 48.28
CA THR A 485 19.61 -32.08 47.88
C THR A 485 19.35 -30.68 47.32
N TYR A 486 18.30 -30.49 46.53
CA TYR A 486 17.93 -29.22 45.92
C TYR A 486 17.70 -28.14 46.98
N GLY A 487 17.10 -28.52 48.12
CA GLY A 487 16.97 -27.65 49.29
C GLY A 487 18.33 -27.22 49.87
N GLN A 488 19.34 -28.09 49.85
CA GLN A 488 20.70 -27.77 50.29
C GLN A 488 21.45 -26.88 49.29
N TYR A 489 21.30 -27.15 47.98
CA TYR A 489 21.85 -26.31 46.90
C TYR A 489 21.34 -24.87 47.01
N ILE A 490 20.03 -24.69 47.20
CA ILE A 490 19.41 -23.37 47.43
C ILE A 490 19.84 -22.76 48.78
N SER A 491 20.00 -23.56 49.83
CA SER A 491 20.47 -23.05 51.13
C SER A 491 21.93 -22.58 51.14
N SER A 492 22.77 -23.06 50.22
CA SER A 492 24.15 -22.58 50.02
C SER A 492 24.20 -21.20 49.34
N SER A 493 23.11 -20.79 48.69
CA SER A 493 22.81 -19.44 48.24
C SER A 493 21.86 -18.76 49.24
N ALA A 494 22.34 -18.49 50.45
CA ALA A 494 21.55 -17.77 51.44
C ALA A 494 21.17 -16.37 50.91
N ASN A 495 19.90 -16.18 50.57
CA ASN A 495 18.99 -15.28 51.27
C ASN A 495 17.53 -15.56 50.87
N THR A 496 16.59 -15.25 51.78
CA THR A 496 15.12 -15.35 51.72
C THR A 496 14.47 -15.51 50.33
N PRO A 497 13.41 -16.35 50.16
CA PRO A 497 12.75 -16.53 48.87
C PRO A 497 12.37 -15.17 48.27
N GLU A 498 13.04 -14.83 47.18
CA GLU A 498 12.86 -13.57 46.49
C GLU A 498 11.55 -13.65 45.70
N ILE A 499 10.50 -13.03 46.24
CA ILE A 499 9.24 -12.81 45.52
C ILE A 499 9.44 -11.59 44.63
N ASN A 500 9.36 -11.81 43.32
CA ASN A 500 9.34 -10.77 42.30
C ASN A 500 7.90 -10.60 41.83
N ILE A 501 7.42 -9.37 41.88
CA ILE A 501 6.04 -9.02 41.58
C ILE A 501 5.99 -7.64 40.94
N HIS A 502 5.15 -7.52 39.93
CA HIS A 502 4.71 -6.24 39.39
C HIS A 502 3.20 -6.29 39.24
N PHE A 503 2.50 -5.26 39.70
CA PHE A 503 1.07 -5.18 39.56
C PHE A 503 0.60 -3.74 39.48
N ASP A 504 -0.40 -3.51 38.63
CA ASP A 504 -1.16 -2.28 38.58
C ASP A 504 -2.51 -2.56 39.27
N SER A 505 -2.94 -1.66 40.16
CA SER A 505 -4.26 -1.74 40.80
C SER A 505 -5.05 -0.48 40.57
N GLU A 506 -6.19 -0.65 39.91
CA GLU A 506 -7.13 0.40 39.59
C GLU A 506 -8.38 0.20 40.44
N LEU A 507 -8.51 1.05 41.47
CA LEU A 507 -9.62 1.01 42.41
C LEU A 507 -10.63 2.09 42.04
N CYS A 508 -11.86 1.68 41.77
CA CYS A 508 -12.97 2.55 41.44
C CYS A 508 -14.10 2.40 42.46
N THR A 509 -15.02 3.36 42.53
CA THR A 509 -16.10 3.38 43.53
C THR A 509 -17.04 2.16 43.44
N ASP A 510 -17.05 1.48 42.31
CA ASP A 510 -17.93 0.37 41.93
C ASP A 510 -17.20 -0.86 41.36
N LYS A 511 -15.89 -0.81 41.06
CA LYS A 511 -15.08 -1.99 40.71
C LYS A 511 -13.65 -1.91 41.24
N VAL A 512 -13.06 -3.08 41.46
CA VAL A 512 -11.66 -3.30 41.81
C VAL A 512 -11.04 -4.08 40.66
N TYR A 513 -10.03 -3.49 40.02
CA TYR A 513 -9.23 -4.14 38.98
C TYR A 513 -7.77 -4.21 39.40
N VAL A 514 -7.18 -5.40 39.32
CA VAL A 514 -5.74 -5.61 39.56
C VAL A 514 -5.22 -6.51 38.47
N ASN A 515 -4.10 -6.17 37.84
CA ASN A 515 -3.39 -7.04 36.91
C ASN A 515 -1.89 -7.02 37.20
N GLY A 516 -1.16 -8.02 36.73
CA GLY A 516 0.28 -8.08 36.97
C GLY A 516 0.89 -9.45 36.73
N TRP A 517 2.06 -9.67 37.31
CA TRP A 517 2.74 -10.96 37.36
C TRP A 517 3.49 -11.15 38.68
N ALA A 518 3.58 -12.40 39.16
CA ALA A 518 4.32 -12.76 40.36
C ALA A 518 4.98 -14.14 40.24
N PHE A 519 6.23 -14.25 40.71
CA PHE A 519 6.94 -15.52 40.78
C PHE A 519 7.89 -15.57 41.99
N SER A 520 8.24 -16.79 42.41
CA SER A 520 9.24 -17.05 43.45
C SER A 520 10.07 -18.29 43.14
N ASN A 521 11.18 -18.47 43.87
CA ASN A 521 12.05 -19.64 43.71
C ASN A 521 11.30 -20.97 43.96
N ASP A 522 10.28 -20.98 44.82
CA ASP A 522 9.45 -22.14 45.19
C ASP A 522 8.03 -22.12 44.57
N GLY A 523 7.71 -21.09 43.79
CA GLY A 523 6.42 -20.89 43.13
C GLY A 523 5.39 -20.15 44.00
N ILE A 524 4.46 -19.45 43.36
CA ILE A 524 3.38 -18.75 44.02
C ILE A 524 2.20 -19.69 44.25
N LYS A 525 1.75 -19.78 45.51
CA LYS A 525 0.59 -20.57 45.91
C LYS A 525 -0.70 -19.77 45.81
N ASP A 526 -0.64 -18.52 46.24
CA ASP A 526 -1.82 -17.65 46.34
C ASP A 526 -1.41 -16.19 46.35
N VAL A 527 -2.30 -15.33 45.87
CA VAL A 527 -2.18 -13.87 45.96
C VAL A 527 -3.51 -13.30 46.42
N GLU A 528 -3.50 -12.79 47.65
CA GLU A 528 -4.68 -12.22 48.30
C GLU A 528 -4.63 -10.70 48.20
N LEU A 529 -5.73 -10.08 47.75
CA LEU A 529 -5.88 -8.63 47.76
C LEU A 529 -6.56 -8.17 49.04
N TYR A 530 -5.94 -7.20 49.70
CA TYR A 530 -6.49 -6.45 50.82
C TYR A 530 -6.61 -4.97 50.44
N ILE A 531 -7.69 -4.31 50.85
CA ILE A 531 -7.87 -2.87 50.72
C ILE A 531 -8.04 -2.28 52.11
N ASN A 532 -7.17 -1.33 52.49
CA ASN A 532 -7.10 -0.75 53.85
C ASN A 532 -7.02 -1.80 54.98
N GLY A 533 -6.41 -2.95 54.69
CA GLY A 533 -6.27 -4.06 55.63
C GLY A 533 -7.48 -5.02 55.68
N GLU A 534 -8.55 -4.77 54.93
CA GLU A 534 -9.66 -5.71 54.78
C GLU A 534 -9.47 -6.64 53.58
N PHE A 535 -9.71 -7.94 53.76
CA PHE A 535 -9.60 -8.94 52.70
C PHE A 535 -10.70 -8.79 51.65
N ILE A 536 -10.33 -8.69 50.38
CA ILE A 536 -11.26 -8.50 49.26
C ILE A 536 -11.51 -9.80 48.52
N ASP A 537 -10.47 -10.35 47.88
CA ASP A 537 -10.53 -11.63 47.17
C ASP A 537 -9.13 -12.15 46.84
N LYS A 538 -9.08 -13.36 46.28
CA LYS A 538 -7.89 -13.95 45.66
C LYS A 538 -7.83 -13.59 44.18
N LEU A 539 -6.62 -13.31 43.69
CA LEU A 539 -6.38 -13.10 42.26
C LEU A 539 -6.44 -14.44 41.51
N THR A 540 -6.90 -14.39 40.27
CA THR A 540 -6.75 -15.51 39.34
C THR A 540 -5.28 -15.56 38.90
N LEU A 541 -4.63 -16.70 39.13
CA LEU A 541 -3.23 -16.95 38.79
C LEU A 541 -3.15 -17.88 37.57
N GLY A 542 -1.96 -17.94 36.96
CA GLY A 542 -1.68 -18.90 35.89
C GLY A 542 -1.88 -18.37 34.48
N LEU A 543 -1.98 -17.04 34.30
CA LEU A 543 -1.95 -16.46 32.96
C LEU A 543 -0.54 -16.55 32.38
N GLU A 544 -0.46 -16.96 31.12
CA GLU A 544 0.83 -17.11 30.44
C GLU A 544 1.51 -15.75 30.21
N ARG A 545 2.77 -15.63 30.65
CA ARG A 545 3.62 -14.44 30.54
C ARG A 545 4.99 -14.82 30.01
N MET A 546 5.03 -15.00 28.70
CA MET A 546 6.24 -15.40 27.97
C MET A 546 7.35 -14.36 28.11
N ASP A 547 7.00 -13.07 28.13
CA ASP A 547 7.92 -11.97 28.36
C ASP A 547 8.62 -12.06 29.73
N VAL A 548 7.91 -12.49 30.78
CA VAL A 548 8.48 -12.69 32.13
C VAL A 548 9.31 -13.97 32.20
N ALA A 549 8.86 -15.06 31.57
CA ALA A 549 9.61 -16.32 31.50
C ALA A 549 10.95 -16.18 30.77
N MET A 550 11.01 -15.35 29.72
CA MET A 550 12.23 -15.05 28.98
C MET A 550 13.23 -14.21 29.77
N HIS A 551 12.75 -13.28 30.62
CA HIS A 551 13.63 -12.42 31.42
C HIS A 551 14.15 -13.10 32.70
N PHE A 552 13.42 -14.08 33.24
CA PHE A 552 13.77 -14.80 34.47
C PHE A 552 13.81 -16.33 34.28
N PRO A 553 14.64 -16.85 33.36
CA PRO A 553 14.84 -18.28 33.21
C PRO A 553 15.45 -18.84 34.51
N CYS A 554 15.05 -20.06 34.90
CA CYS A 554 15.46 -20.74 36.14
C CYS A 554 14.72 -20.34 37.44
N LYS A 555 13.58 -19.64 37.36
CA LYS A 555 12.68 -19.39 38.50
C LYS A 555 11.37 -20.18 38.33
N THR A 556 10.80 -20.67 39.42
CA THR A 556 9.56 -21.47 39.36
C THR A 556 8.40 -20.58 38.89
N ASN A 557 7.40 -21.15 38.20
CA ASN A 557 6.14 -20.51 37.78
C ASN A 557 6.24 -19.22 36.92
N THR A 558 7.38 -18.89 36.32
CA THR A 558 7.55 -17.65 35.53
C THR A 558 6.72 -17.60 34.25
N LEU A 559 6.52 -18.73 33.57
CA LEU A 559 5.63 -18.81 32.40
C LEU A 559 4.17 -18.59 32.79
N GLU A 560 3.75 -19.12 33.92
CA GLU A 560 2.38 -18.99 34.45
C GLU A 560 2.27 -17.84 35.47
N SER A 561 3.19 -16.86 35.38
CA SER A 561 3.32 -15.83 36.42
C SER A 561 2.25 -14.75 36.36
N GLY A 562 1.49 -14.67 35.27
CA GLY A 562 0.46 -13.65 35.11
C GLY A 562 -0.70 -13.84 36.07
N MET A 563 -1.22 -12.72 36.57
CA MET A 563 -2.32 -12.68 37.50
C MET A 563 -3.25 -11.50 37.25
N TYR A 564 -4.53 -11.68 37.56
CA TYR A 564 -5.51 -10.60 37.49
C TYR A 564 -6.70 -10.82 38.43
N LEU A 565 -7.43 -9.74 38.72
CA LEU A 565 -8.71 -9.73 39.40
C LEU A 565 -9.55 -8.57 38.84
N LEU A 566 -10.78 -8.85 38.41
CA LEU A 566 -11.79 -7.82 38.11
C LEU A 566 -13.06 -8.16 38.89
N ARG A 567 -13.46 -7.30 39.83
CA ARG A 567 -14.60 -7.59 40.70
C ARG A 567 -15.36 -6.34 41.12
N GLU A 568 -16.66 -6.49 41.37
CA GLU A 568 -17.48 -5.49 42.07
C GLU A 568 -17.27 -5.61 43.60
N PRO A 569 -17.02 -4.50 44.34
CA PRO A 569 -16.84 -4.54 45.78
C PRO A 569 -18.18 -4.82 46.48
N LYS A 570 -18.13 -5.46 47.66
CA LYS A 570 -19.33 -5.84 48.43
C LYS A 570 -20.19 -4.65 48.85
N GLU A 571 -19.54 -3.51 49.10
CA GLU A 571 -20.17 -2.21 49.31
C GLU A 571 -19.43 -1.19 48.43
N SER A 572 -20.14 -0.15 47.95
CA SER A 572 -19.51 0.90 47.14
C SER A 572 -18.37 1.57 47.92
N MET A 573 -17.19 1.69 47.30
CA MET A 573 -16.04 2.32 47.92
C MET A 573 -16.19 3.85 47.84
N PRO A 574 -16.25 4.57 48.97
CA PRO A 574 -16.28 6.04 48.96
C PRO A 574 -15.06 6.64 48.23
N LYS A 575 -15.19 7.89 47.79
CA LYS A 575 -14.02 8.61 47.26
C LYS A 575 -13.01 8.87 48.37
N GLY A 576 -11.74 8.61 48.12
CA GLY A 576 -10.66 8.79 49.08
C GLY A 576 -9.41 7.99 48.73
N THR A 577 -8.43 8.05 49.61
CA THR A 577 -7.18 7.30 49.46
C THR A 577 -7.30 5.93 50.10
N TYR A 578 -6.91 4.90 49.34
CA TYR A 578 -6.94 3.51 49.76
C TYR A 578 -5.54 2.90 49.63
N THR A 579 -5.21 1.98 50.51
CA THR A 579 -4.00 1.16 50.40
C THR A 579 -4.39 -0.20 49.86
N ALA A 580 -3.98 -0.51 48.63
CA ALA A 580 -4.10 -1.84 48.04
C ALA A 580 -2.87 -2.66 48.43
N THR A 581 -3.08 -3.74 49.18
CA THR A 581 -2.03 -4.63 49.64
C THR A 581 -2.22 -6.00 49.03
N LEU A 582 -1.27 -6.43 48.18
CA LEU A 582 -1.18 -7.83 47.75
C LEU A 582 -0.36 -8.62 48.76
N LYS A 583 -0.98 -9.63 49.36
CA LYS A 583 -0.33 -10.60 50.22
C LYS A 583 -0.03 -11.85 49.40
N VAL A 584 1.24 -12.02 49.07
CA VAL A 584 1.74 -13.09 48.22
C VAL A 584 2.21 -14.25 49.10
N LEU A 585 1.60 -15.42 48.91
CA LEU A 585 1.94 -16.65 49.60
C LEU A 585 2.68 -17.58 48.63
N THR A 586 3.90 -17.98 48.98
CA THR A 586 4.64 -18.99 48.20
C THR A 586 4.21 -20.40 48.56
N ASN A 587 4.53 -21.38 47.70
CA ASN A 587 4.26 -22.79 47.97
C ASN A 587 4.97 -23.33 49.22
N GLY A 588 6.14 -22.76 49.59
CA GLY A 588 6.88 -23.05 50.82
C GLY A 588 6.30 -22.40 52.08
N GLY A 589 5.20 -21.65 51.97
CA GLY A 589 4.52 -21.03 53.11
C GLY A 589 5.09 -19.69 53.53
N PHE A 590 6.02 -19.10 52.75
CA PHE A 590 6.51 -17.75 52.99
C PHE A 590 5.49 -16.72 52.52
N VAL A 591 5.31 -15.67 53.31
CA VAL A 591 4.32 -14.61 53.05
C VAL A 591 5.05 -13.27 52.96
N LYS A 592 4.77 -12.50 51.92
CA LYS A 592 5.23 -11.12 51.79
C LYS A 592 4.10 -10.23 51.29
N GLU A 593 4.04 -9.02 51.83
CA GLU A 593 3.03 -8.03 51.49
C GLU A 593 3.65 -6.92 50.63
N PHE A 594 2.92 -6.53 49.58
CA PHE A 594 3.27 -5.44 48.67
C PHE A 594 2.12 -4.46 48.66
N SER A 595 2.35 -3.26 49.17
CA SER A 595 1.32 -2.23 49.31
C SER A 595 1.58 -1.08 48.36
N GLN A 596 0.52 -0.61 47.71
CA GLN A 596 0.52 0.65 47.00
C GLN A 596 -0.66 1.52 47.40
N ILE A 597 -0.46 2.82 47.38
CA ILE A 597 -1.49 3.80 47.71
C ILE A 597 -2.16 4.19 46.39
N THR A 598 -3.48 3.96 46.31
CA THR A 598 -4.31 4.31 45.16
C THR A 598 -5.43 5.24 45.61
N GLU A 599 -5.73 6.26 44.82
CA GLU A 599 -6.85 7.16 45.06
C GLU A 599 -8.09 6.65 44.32
N VAL A 600 -9.17 6.40 45.06
CA VAL A 600 -10.49 6.11 44.50
C VAL A 600 -11.20 7.45 44.36
N SER A 601 -11.38 7.93 43.14
CA SER A 601 -12.04 9.22 42.89
C SER A 601 -13.28 9.09 41.99
N GLN A 602 -13.51 7.91 41.40
CA GLN A 602 -14.44 7.75 40.30
C GLN A 602 -14.95 6.31 40.10
N THR A 603 -16.01 6.13 39.30
CA THR A 603 -16.49 4.80 38.89
C THR A 603 -15.56 4.17 37.86
N PHE A 604 -15.65 2.85 37.65
CA PHE A 604 -14.84 2.12 36.68
C PHE A 604 -15.18 2.54 35.25
N GLU A 605 -16.45 2.87 35.01
CA GLU A 605 -16.87 3.48 33.76
C GLU A 605 -16.22 4.86 33.54
N GLN A 606 -16.10 5.69 34.59
CA GLN A 606 -15.38 6.97 34.52
C GLN A 606 -13.88 6.77 34.30
N TYR A 607 -13.25 5.81 35.00
CA TYR A 607 -11.85 5.44 34.80
C TYR A 607 -11.55 4.97 33.37
N LEU A 608 -12.40 4.12 32.79
CA LEU A 608 -12.26 3.67 31.41
C LEU A 608 -12.39 4.85 30.43
N ARG A 609 -13.31 5.78 30.68
CA ARG A 609 -13.48 7.02 29.91
C ARG A 609 -12.26 7.95 30.00
N GLU A 610 -11.56 7.97 31.12
CA GLU A 610 -10.44 8.88 31.37
C GLU A 610 -9.07 8.33 30.91
N ASN A 611 -8.84 7.01 30.96
CA ASN A 611 -7.48 6.45 30.83
C ASN A 611 -7.23 5.48 29.65
N LEU A 612 -8.26 4.84 29.09
CA LEU A 612 -8.10 3.83 28.00
C LEU A 612 -8.97 4.10 26.76
N PHE A 613 -9.93 5.01 26.87
CA PHE A 613 -10.96 5.27 25.87
C PHE A 613 -10.41 5.69 24.50
N GLU A 614 -9.34 6.49 24.44
CA GLU A 614 -8.80 6.98 23.16
C GLU A 614 -8.19 5.89 22.26
N ARG A 615 -7.84 4.73 22.83
CA ARG A 615 -7.14 3.63 22.11
C ARG A 615 -8.06 2.54 21.57
N LEU A 616 -9.34 2.54 21.94
CA LEU A 616 -10.29 1.47 21.64
C LEU A 616 -11.16 1.74 20.40
N LEU A 617 -11.08 2.94 19.83
CA LEU A 617 -11.81 3.34 18.62
C LEU A 617 -10.90 4.22 17.79
N PHE A 618 -10.89 4.05 16.48
CA PHE A 618 -10.10 4.87 15.57
C PHE A 618 -10.86 5.14 14.27
N ILE A 619 -10.70 6.36 13.75
CA ILE A 619 -11.26 6.80 12.48
C ILE A 619 -10.08 6.87 11.51
N ASP A 620 -10.03 5.95 10.55
CA ASP A 620 -9.01 5.93 9.50
C ASP A 620 -9.21 7.10 8.53
N SER A 621 -10.47 7.40 8.17
CA SER A 621 -10.83 8.59 7.39
C SER A 621 -12.30 8.99 7.61
N ALA A 622 -12.59 10.28 7.49
CA ALA A 622 -13.95 10.81 7.42
C ALA A 622 -14.00 12.01 6.47
N SER A 623 -14.83 11.91 5.43
CA SER A 623 -15.04 12.98 4.46
C SER A 623 -16.51 13.26 4.28
N ILE A 624 -16.86 14.54 4.33
CA ILE A 624 -18.18 15.05 3.97
C ILE A 624 -18.01 15.91 2.72
N THR A 625 -18.54 15.47 1.58
CA THR A 625 -18.86 16.41 0.51
C THR A 625 -20.23 17.03 0.79
N SER A 626 -20.63 18.05 0.02
CA SER A 626 -21.97 18.64 0.18
C SER A 626 -23.11 17.61 0.15
N ARG A 627 -22.91 16.42 -0.45
CA ARG A 627 -23.94 15.37 -0.59
C ARG A 627 -23.46 13.94 -0.33
N HIS A 628 -22.23 13.70 0.11
CA HIS A 628 -21.75 12.36 0.43
C HIS A 628 -21.05 12.35 1.78
N LEU A 629 -21.34 11.33 2.59
CA LEU A 629 -20.66 11.06 3.86
C LEU A 629 -19.97 9.71 3.75
N HIS A 630 -18.64 9.74 3.86
CA HIS A 630 -17.79 8.55 3.84
C HIS A 630 -16.93 8.50 5.10
N VAL A 631 -16.99 7.40 5.85
CA VAL A 631 -16.26 7.20 7.11
C VAL A 631 -15.73 5.77 7.18
N VAL A 632 -14.43 5.63 7.44
CA VAL A 632 -13.74 4.33 7.58
C VAL A 632 -12.98 4.32 8.90
N GLY A 633 -12.91 3.18 9.57
CA GLY A 633 -12.18 3.04 10.82
C GLY A 633 -12.21 1.63 11.41
N TRP A 634 -11.85 1.53 12.67
CA TRP A 634 -11.95 0.29 13.46
C TRP A 634 -12.27 0.60 14.92
N ALA A 635 -12.86 -0.37 15.63
CA ALA A 635 -13.14 -0.27 17.06
C ALA A 635 -12.84 -1.61 17.73
N VAL A 636 -12.53 -1.66 19.03
CA VAL A 636 -12.32 -2.90 19.79
C VAL A 636 -12.83 -2.75 21.24
N PHE A 637 -13.47 -3.78 21.78
CA PHE A 637 -13.83 -3.87 23.21
C PHE A 637 -13.52 -5.28 23.74
N PRO A 638 -13.22 -5.46 25.04
CA PRO A 638 -12.90 -6.77 25.60
C PRO A 638 -13.98 -7.84 25.33
N ASN A 639 -15.25 -7.44 25.45
CA ASN A 639 -16.43 -8.28 25.28
C ASN A 639 -17.06 -8.17 23.87
N GLY A 640 -16.31 -7.69 22.87
CA GLY A 640 -16.77 -7.56 21.49
C GLY A 640 -17.69 -6.37 21.23
N ILE A 641 -17.92 -6.08 19.96
CA ILE A 641 -18.68 -4.91 19.48
C ILE A 641 -20.08 -5.32 19.07
N SER A 642 -21.08 -4.54 19.47
CA SER A 642 -22.44 -4.67 18.96
C SER A 642 -22.61 -3.93 17.64
N ASP A 643 -22.23 -2.65 17.60
CA ASP A 643 -22.41 -1.76 16.47
C ASP A 643 -21.58 -0.48 16.57
N VAL A 644 -21.44 0.22 15.44
CA VAL A 644 -20.82 1.54 15.32
C VAL A 644 -21.82 2.50 14.68
N GLU A 645 -22.19 3.56 15.38
CA GLU A 645 -23.04 4.64 14.89
C GLU A 645 -22.18 5.75 14.26
N ILE A 646 -22.59 6.26 13.11
CA ILE A 646 -21.99 7.41 12.46
C ILE A 646 -22.94 8.59 12.64
N LEU A 647 -22.45 9.66 13.27
CA LEU A 647 -23.20 10.88 13.51
C LEU A 647 -22.52 12.07 12.81
N VAL A 648 -23.32 13.04 12.39
CA VAL A 648 -22.87 14.36 11.95
C VAL A 648 -23.61 15.40 12.79
N ASP A 649 -22.89 16.27 13.48
CA ASP A 649 -23.42 17.28 14.41
C ASP A 649 -24.40 16.68 15.44
N ASP A 650 -23.98 15.57 16.04
CA ASP A 650 -24.74 14.79 17.03
C ASP A 650 -26.04 14.15 16.49
N ILE A 651 -26.26 14.16 15.17
CA ILE A 651 -27.39 13.50 14.48
C ILE A 651 -26.90 12.17 13.89
N VAL A 652 -27.56 11.05 14.19
CA VAL A 652 -27.20 9.70 13.69
C VAL A 652 -27.58 9.54 12.21
N TYR A 653 -26.59 9.37 11.33
CA TYR A 653 -26.78 9.12 9.88
C TYR A 653 -26.83 7.63 9.53
N GLY A 654 -26.25 6.76 10.35
CA GLY A 654 -26.34 5.32 10.14
C GLY A 654 -25.61 4.51 11.19
N ARG A 655 -25.74 3.20 11.09
CA ARG A 655 -25.14 2.21 11.99
C ARG A 655 -24.55 1.06 11.18
N VAL A 656 -23.34 0.63 11.53
CA VAL A 656 -22.63 -0.48 10.88
C VAL A 656 -22.14 -1.48 11.92
N VAL A 657 -22.10 -2.76 11.56
CA VAL A 657 -21.45 -3.80 12.36
C VAL A 657 -20.05 -4.02 11.77
N PRO A 658 -18.98 -3.91 12.56
CA PRO A 658 -17.62 -4.17 12.06
C PRO A 658 -17.48 -5.61 11.57
N VAL A 659 -16.98 -5.75 10.34
CA VAL A 659 -16.72 -7.05 9.69
C VAL A 659 -15.45 -7.04 8.84
N LEU A 660 -14.78 -5.88 8.69
CA LEU A 660 -13.57 -5.77 7.90
C LEU A 660 -12.38 -6.33 8.68
N SER A 661 -11.58 -7.17 8.03
CA SER A 661 -10.45 -7.82 8.68
C SER A 661 -9.33 -6.83 9.01
N ARG A 662 -8.84 -6.86 10.25
CA ARG A 662 -7.76 -5.99 10.76
C ARG A 662 -6.70 -6.77 11.56
N PRO A 663 -5.84 -7.56 10.87
CA PRO A 663 -4.78 -8.33 11.52
C PRO A 663 -3.74 -7.46 12.24
N ASP A 664 -3.57 -6.21 11.81
CA ASP A 664 -2.74 -5.19 12.44
C ASP A 664 -3.25 -4.80 13.83
N VAL A 665 -4.56 -4.66 13.99
CA VAL A 665 -5.21 -4.33 15.28
C VAL A 665 -5.24 -5.55 16.20
N ALA A 666 -5.52 -6.74 15.66
CA ALA A 666 -5.57 -8.00 16.42
C ALA A 666 -4.27 -8.35 17.16
N ARG A 667 -3.11 -7.94 16.62
CA ARG A 667 -1.82 -8.12 17.30
C ARG A 667 -1.66 -7.28 18.56
N SER A 668 -2.37 -6.15 18.65
CA SER A 668 -2.22 -5.17 19.74
C SER A 668 -3.25 -5.36 20.87
N PHE A 669 -4.38 -6.03 20.58
CA PHE A 669 -5.49 -6.23 21.53
C PHE A 669 -5.82 -7.73 21.69
N GLN A 670 -4.80 -8.53 21.97
CA GLN A 670 -4.97 -9.97 22.18
C GLN A 670 -5.91 -10.26 23.36
N GLY A 671 -6.84 -11.21 23.17
CA GLY A 671 -7.84 -11.58 24.17
C GLY A 671 -9.16 -10.78 24.11
N TYR A 672 -9.26 -9.78 23.23
CA TYR A 672 -10.51 -9.06 22.97
C TYR A 672 -11.35 -9.84 21.95
N GLU A 673 -12.67 -9.93 22.18
CA GLU A 673 -13.58 -10.62 21.26
C GLU A 673 -13.73 -9.85 19.93
N ASP A 674 -13.91 -10.59 18.81
CA ASP A 674 -14.08 -10.06 17.44
C ASP A 674 -12.91 -9.22 16.88
N VAL A 675 -11.76 -9.18 17.55
CA VAL A 675 -10.63 -8.29 17.22
C VAL A 675 -10.06 -8.46 15.80
N MET A 676 -10.19 -9.64 15.19
CA MET A 676 -9.75 -9.89 13.81
C MET A 676 -10.64 -9.23 12.75
N ASN A 677 -11.91 -8.96 13.05
CA ASN A 677 -12.91 -8.40 12.13
C ASN A 677 -13.44 -7.05 12.63
N CYS A 678 -12.55 -6.27 13.24
CA CYS A 678 -12.91 -5.09 14.02
C CYS A 678 -13.00 -3.79 13.19
N GLY A 679 -12.75 -3.85 11.88
CA GLY A 679 -12.84 -2.71 10.96
C GLY A 679 -14.25 -2.47 10.40
N PHE A 680 -14.56 -1.22 10.07
CA PHE A 680 -15.82 -0.79 9.47
C PHE A 680 -15.61 0.25 8.35
N SER A 681 -16.56 0.28 7.40
CA SER A 681 -16.69 1.31 6.37
C SER A 681 -18.15 1.72 6.24
N PHE A 682 -18.39 3.02 6.12
CA PHE A 682 -19.71 3.63 5.99
C PHE A 682 -19.69 4.64 4.86
N ASN A 683 -20.56 4.44 3.86
CA ASN A 683 -20.69 5.33 2.70
C ASN A 683 -22.17 5.59 2.43
N ILE A 684 -22.60 6.85 2.41
CA ILE A 684 -23.99 7.22 2.12
C ILE A 684 -24.07 8.49 1.28
N GLY A 685 -24.93 8.46 0.26
CA GLY A 685 -25.39 9.64 -0.47
C GLY A 685 -26.51 10.35 0.28
N LEU A 686 -26.40 11.66 0.44
CA LEU A 686 -27.32 12.51 1.19
C LEU A 686 -28.36 13.14 0.24
N LEU A 687 -29.65 12.87 0.48
CA LEU A 687 -30.75 13.45 -0.30
C LEU A 687 -30.81 14.99 -0.18
N THR A 688 -30.50 15.51 1.01
CA THR A 688 -30.41 16.96 1.30
C THR A 688 -28.95 17.32 1.58
N PRO A 689 -28.40 18.38 0.97
CA PRO A 689 -27.03 18.79 1.25
C PRO A 689 -26.81 19.21 2.70
N LEU A 690 -25.61 18.93 3.21
CA LEU A 690 -25.11 19.56 4.43
C LEU A 690 -24.67 21.01 4.10
N ASP A 691 -24.90 21.95 5.02
CA ASP A 691 -24.49 23.35 4.85
C ASP A 691 -22.96 23.51 4.88
N ASP A 692 -22.40 24.59 4.30
CA ASP A 692 -20.94 24.83 4.28
C ASP A 692 -20.47 25.40 5.63
N VAL A 693 -20.58 24.58 6.67
CA VAL A 693 -20.01 24.83 7.98
C VAL A 693 -19.11 23.66 8.38
N ASN A 694 -18.29 23.86 9.40
CA ASN A 694 -17.56 22.75 10.00
C ASN A 694 -18.59 21.81 10.63
N HIS A 695 -18.59 20.57 10.16
CA HIS A 695 -19.37 19.50 10.74
C HIS A 695 -18.50 18.69 11.67
N THR A 696 -19.11 18.20 12.75
CA THR A 696 -18.47 17.22 13.62
C THR A 696 -18.97 15.85 13.23
N VAL A 697 -18.12 15.03 12.61
CA VAL A 697 -18.40 13.60 12.44
C VAL A 697 -18.04 12.90 13.74
N THR A 698 -19.03 12.34 14.41
CA THR A 698 -18.85 11.50 15.60
C THR A 698 -19.06 10.04 15.20
N VAL A 699 -18.03 9.22 15.35
CA VAL A 699 -18.14 7.77 15.30
C VAL A 699 -18.34 7.28 16.72
N ARG A 700 -19.40 6.50 16.96
CA ARG A 700 -19.73 5.97 18.28
C ARG A 700 -19.84 4.45 18.22
N ALA A 701 -18.84 3.74 18.74
CA ALA A 701 -18.86 2.29 18.89
C ALA A 701 -19.54 1.88 20.20
N LYS A 702 -20.27 0.76 20.17
CA LYS A 702 -20.94 0.16 21.33
C LYS A 702 -20.48 -1.28 21.50
N SER A 703 -20.19 -1.69 22.73
CA SER A 703 -19.86 -3.08 23.06
C SER A 703 -21.11 -3.93 23.28
N LYS A 704 -20.96 -5.26 23.26
CA LYS A 704 -22.05 -6.21 23.52
C LYS A 704 -22.67 -6.08 24.92
N ASP A 705 -21.90 -5.60 25.91
CA ASP A 705 -22.35 -5.34 27.29
C ASP A 705 -22.81 -3.88 27.52
N GLY A 706 -22.86 -3.05 26.48
CA GLY A 706 -23.47 -1.73 26.51
C GLY A 706 -22.53 -0.56 26.83
N LEU A 707 -21.22 -0.79 26.90
CA LEU A 707 -20.23 0.30 26.93
C LEU A 707 -20.25 1.05 25.60
N ILE A 708 -20.06 2.36 25.65
CA ILE A 708 -20.06 3.25 24.49
C ILE A 708 -18.70 3.92 24.43
N ASN A 709 -18.10 4.01 23.24
CA ASN A 709 -16.93 4.83 22.96
C ASN A 709 -17.21 5.72 21.76
N GLU A 710 -16.82 6.98 21.80
CA GLU A 710 -16.99 7.89 20.68
C GLU A 710 -15.72 8.67 20.34
N LYS A 711 -15.45 8.79 19.04
CA LYS A 711 -14.43 9.68 18.50
C LYS A 711 -15.06 10.70 17.60
N ARG A 712 -14.57 11.92 17.68
CA ARG A 712 -15.03 13.05 16.90
C ARG A 712 -13.91 13.49 15.97
N CYS A 713 -14.24 13.76 14.73
CA CYS A 713 -13.36 14.46 13.81
C CYS A 713 -14.13 15.63 13.20
N ALA A 714 -13.49 16.79 13.17
CA ALA A 714 -14.01 17.91 12.41
C ALA A 714 -13.77 17.63 10.94
N THR A 715 -14.80 17.77 10.14
CA THR A 715 -14.72 17.71 8.68
C THR A 715 -15.49 18.90 8.14
N ARG A 716 -15.09 19.40 6.98
CA ARG A 716 -15.75 20.55 6.37
C ARG A 716 -16.53 20.06 5.17
N SER A 717 -17.81 20.41 5.09
CA SER A 717 -18.61 20.24 3.88
C SER A 717 -17.94 21.00 2.73
N ASP A 718 -17.65 20.32 1.62
CA ASP A 718 -16.92 20.90 0.49
C ASP A 718 -17.54 22.23 0.02
N SER A 719 -16.72 23.28 0.00
CA SER A 719 -16.97 24.61 -0.58
C SER A 719 -17.27 24.60 -2.08
N TYR A 720 -17.37 23.42 -2.68
CA TYR A 720 -17.61 23.24 -4.10
C TYR A 720 -18.99 23.75 -4.53
N PHE A 721 -20.03 23.59 -3.71
CA PHE A 721 -21.34 24.17 -4.02
C PHE A 721 -21.31 25.70 -4.04
N GLU A 722 -20.59 26.33 -3.09
CA GLU A 722 -20.43 27.79 -3.08
C GLU A 722 -19.61 28.26 -4.28
N TYR A 723 -18.53 27.55 -4.64
CA TYR A 723 -17.80 27.76 -5.89
C TYR A 723 -18.73 27.70 -7.11
N LEU A 724 -19.54 26.65 -7.24
CA LEU A 724 -20.52 26.51 -8.34
C LEU A 724 -21.55 27.65 -8.36
N SER A 725 -21.95 28.16 -7.19
CA SER A 725 -22.90 29.27 -7.09
C SER A 725 -22.33 30.61 -7.57
N LYS A 726 -21.00 30.76 -7.52
CA LYS A 726 -20.24 31.93 -7.97
C LYS A 726 -19.71 31.78 -9.40
N LEU A 727 -19.75 30.57 -9.96
CA LEU A 727 -19.26 30.29 -11.30
C LEU A 727 -20.09 31.05 -12.35
N GLU A 728 -19.47 32.03 -13.01
CA GLU A 728 -20.11 32.80 -14.07
C GLU A 728 -19.92 32.11 -15.43
N ILE A 729 -20.97 31.43 -15.90
CA ILE A 729 -20.98 30.89 -17.27
C ILE A 729 -21.26 32.04 -18.26
N PRO A 730 -20.42 32.23 -19.30
CA PRO A 730 -20.66 33.27 -20.30
C PRO A 730 -22.03 33.14 -20.94
N THR A 731 -22.77 34.25 -21.02
CA THR A 731 -24.03 34.26 -21.79
C THR A 731 -23.74 34.16 -23.29
N VAL A 732 -24.72 33.66 -24.08
CA VAL A 732 -24.63 33.61 -25.55
C VAL A 732 -24.19 34.95 -26.14
N LYS A 733 -24.71 36.07 -25.63
CA LYS A 733 -24.34 37.42 -26.10
C LYS A 733 -22.89 37.79 -25.77
N MET A 734 -22.39 37.39 -24.61
CA MET A 734 -20.98 37.60 -24.22
C MET A 734 -20.07 36.78 -25.12
N ALA A 735 -20.37 35.49 -25.30
CA ALA A 735 -19.64 34.61 -26.20
C ALA A 735 -19.61 35.15 -27.65
N GLN A 736 -20.75 35.61 -28.18
CA GLN A 736 -20.82 36.23 -29.51
C GLN A 736 -19.98 37.51 -29.61
N ASN A 737 -19.93 38.33 -28.57
CA ASN A 737 -19.10 39.53 -28.57
C ASN A 737 -17.61 39.19 -28.50
N GLU A 738 -17.25 38.13 -27.78
CA GLU A 738 -15.88 37.65 -27.71
C GLU A 738 -15.43 37.07 -29.04
N MET A 739 -16.23 36.19 -29.65
CA MET A 739 -15.92 35.57 -30.95
C MET A 739 -15.76 36.59 -32.08
N LYS A 740 -16.39 37.77 -32.00
CA LYS A 740 -16.15 38.87 -32.97
C LYS A 740 -14.72 39.40 -32.97
N ARG A 741 -13.96 39.15 -31.90
CA ARG A 741 -12.56 39.57 -31.77
C ARG A 741 -11.59 38.50 -32.28
N PHE A 742 -12.06 37.28 -32.54
CA PHE A 742 -11.19 36.19 -32.95
C PHE A 742 -10.69 36.39 -34.39
N SER A 743 -9.37 36.41 -34.54
CA SER A 743 -8.71 36.34 -35.83
C SER A 743 -8.49 34.90 -36.30
N TYR A 744 -8.44 33.96 -35.34
CA TYR A 744 -8.29 32.54 -35.58
C TYR A 744 -9.55 31.80 -35.11
N ASN A 745 -10.15 31.00 -35.99
CA ASN A 745 -11.36 30.23 -35.68
C ASN A 745 -11.05 28.73 -35.84
N PRO A 746 -10.30 28.11 -34.91
CA PRO A 746 -9.95 26.70 -34.99
C PRO A 746 -11.19 25.82 -35.06
N LYS A 747 -11.15 24.75 -35.87
CA LYS A 747 -12.21 23.74 -35.87
C LYS A 747 -11.88 22.62 -34.90
N PHE A 748 -12.77 22.31 -33.96
CA PHE A 748 -12.62 21.18 -33.05
C PHE A 748 -13.39 19.96 -33.55
N SER A 749 -12.73 18.82 -33.71
CA SER A 749 -13.37 17.53 -33.93
C SER A 749 -13.49 16.79 -32.61
N VAL A 750 -14.70 16.74 -32.07
CA VAL A 750 -15.02 15.95 -30.88
C VAL A 750 -15.17 14.49 -31.30
N ILE A 751 -14.36 13.59 -30.77
CA ILE A 751 -14.39 12.16 -31.12
C ILE A 751 -15.02 11.35 -29.98
N THR A 752 -15.97 10.49 -30.32
CA THR A 752 -16.75 9.72 -29.32
C THR A 752 -16.98 8.28 -29.81
N PRO A 753 -16.21 7.31 -29.28
CA PRO A 753 -16.49 5.88 -29.51
C PRO A 753 -17.73 5.44 -28.71
N VAL A 754 -18.63 4.69 -29.35
CA VAL A 754 -19.93 4.31 -28.78
C VAL A 754 -20.05 2.79 -28.73
N TYR A 755 -20.34 2.22 -27.56
CA TYR A 755 -20.65 0.79 -27.43
C TYR A 755 -21.67 0.53 -26.32
N ASN A 756 -22.87 0.06 -26.69
CA ASN A 756 -23.92 -0.39 -25.76
C ASN A 756 -24.28 0.59 -24.63
N VAL A 757 -24.18 1.89 -24.89
CA VAL A 757 -24.57 2.95 -23.94
C VAL A 757 -26.08 3.17 -23.95
N GLU A 758 -26.66 3.41 -22.79
CA GLU A 758 -28.09 3.72 -22.67
C GLU A 758 -28.42 5.04 -23.39
N PRO A 759 -29.55 5.11 -24.13
CA PRO A 759 -29.91 6.31 -24.90
C PRO A 759 -29.96 7.60 -24.09
N GLN A 760 -30.33 7.55 -22.82
CA GLN A 760 -30.41 8.75 -21.97
C GLN A 760 -29.04 9.42 -21.76
N TRP A 761 -27.96 8.64 -21.64
CA TRP A 761 -26.61 9.15 -21.44
C TRP A 761 -26.01 9.62 -22.76
N LEU A 762 -26.18 8.83 -23.82
CA LEU A 762 -25.73 9.20 -25.16
C LEU A 762 -26.40 10.48 -25.67
N ASN A 763 -27.69 10.68 -25.39
CA ASN A 763 -28.39 11.92 -25.73
C ASN A 763 -27.78 13.12 -24.99
N LYS A 764 -27.52 13.01 -23.69
CA LYS A 764 -26.88 14.08 -22.91
C LYS A 764 -25.48 14.42 -23.43
N CYS A 765 -24.68 13.41 -23.77
CA CYS A 765 -23.36 13.57 -24.40
C CYS A 765 -23.47 14.39 -25.71
N ILE A 766 -24.32 13.95 -26.65
CA ILE A 766 -24.53 14.62 -27.94
C ILE A 766 -25.07 16.05 -27.75
N GLU A 767 -26.04 16.23 -26.85
CA GLU A 767 -26.64 17.53 -26.55
C GLU A 767 -25.62 18.50 -25.92
N SER A 768 -24.69 18.02 -25.09
CA SER A 768 -23.65 18.87 -24.49
C SER A 768 -22.70 19.47 -25.54
N VAL A 769 -22.41 18.73 -26.62
CA VAL A 769 -21.63 19.22 -27.76
C VAL A 769 -22.48 20.13 -28.65
N LEU A 770 -23.73 19.76 -28.91
CA LEU A 770 -24.65 20.56 -29.71
C LEU A 770 -24.87 21.97 -29.13
N ASN A 771 -24.89 22.07 -27.80
CA ASN A 771 -25.13 23.29 -27.04
C ASN A 771 -23.88 24.13 -26.75
N GLN A 772 -22.72 23.78 -27.33
CA GLN A 772 -21.50 24.59 -27.18
C GLN A 772 -21.70 26.00 -27.74
N LEU A 773 -21.22 27.01 -26.99
CA LEU A 773 -21.30 28.43 -27.36
C LEU A 773 -20.40 28.77 -28.57
N TYR A 774 -19.32 28.02 -28.75
CA TYR A 774 -18.47 28.11 -29.93
C TYR A 774 -19.04 27.21 -31.03
N GLU A 775 -19.18 27.71 -32.26
CA GLU A 775 -19.96 27.03 -33.30
C GLU A 775 -19.11 26.17 -34.27
N ASN A 776 -17.80 26.42 -34.37
CA ASN A 776 -16.91 25.75 -35.33
C ASN A 776 -16.39 24.42 -34.79
N TRP A 777 -17.28 23.43 -34.71
CA TRP A 777 -16.95 22.07 -34.29
C TRP A 777 -17.63 21.03 -35.18
N GLU A 778 -17.20 19.78 -35.05
CA GLU A 778 -17.91 18.61 -35.53
C GLU A 778 -17.84 17.48 -34.49
N LEU A 779 -18.90 16.67 -34.43
CA LEU A 779 -19.00 15.52 -33.54
C LEU A 779 -18.87 14.24 -34.36
N CYS A 780 -17.83 13.47 -34.10
CA CYS A 780 -17.44 12.27 -34.83
C CYS A 780 -17.74 11.03 -33.96
N LEU A 781 -18.91 10.44 -34.19
CA LEU A 781 -19.39 9.26 -33.48
C LEU A 781 -19.05 8.00 -34.28
N TYR A 782 -18.43 7.03 -33.64
CA TYR A 782 -18.24 5.70 -34.20
C TYR A 782 -18.89 4.65 -33.29
N ASP A 783 -19.91 3.97 -33.81
CA ASP A 783 -20.52 2.82 -33.15
C ASP A 783 -19.60 1.60 -33.30
N ASP A 784 -19.08 1.10 -32.19
CA ASP A 784 -18.16 -0.04 -32.12
C ASP A 784 -18.89 -1.39 -32.12
N ALA A 785 -19.81 -1.52 -33.08
CA ALA A 785 -20.70 -2.66 -33.25
C ALA A 785 -21.57 -2.93 -32.01
N SER A 786 -22.33 -1.92 -31.56
CA SER A 786 -23.29 -2.09 -30.46
C SER A 786 -24.29 -3.20 -30.76
N THR A 787 -24.56 -4.02 -29.76
CA THR A 787 -25.57 -5.10 -29.80
C THR A 787 -26.90 -4.67 -29.19
N ALA A 788 -26.91 -3.60 -28.39
CA ALA A 788 -28.12 -2.99 -27.86
C ALA A 788 -28.88 -2.25 -28.98
N ALA A 789 -30.12 -2.66 -29.22
CA ALA A 789 -30.95 -2.07 -30.27
C ALA A 789 -31.27 -0.59 -29.96
N GLU A 790 -31.45 -0.27 -28.69
CA GLU A 790 -31.78 1.06 -28.19
C GLU A 790 -30.64 2.06 -28.48
N THR A 791 -29.38 1.65 -28.33
CA THR A 791 -28.21 2.48 -28.69
C THR A 791 -28.19 2.79 -30.18
N LEU A 792 -28.42 1.78 -31.03
CA LEU A 792 -28.45 1.94 -32.48
C LEU A 792 -29.62 2.84 -32.93
N GLU A 793 -30.80 2.67 -32.33
CA GLU A 793 -31.96 3.52 -32.58
C GLU A 793 -31.70 4.96 -32.16
N CYS A 794 -31.04 5.17 -31.02
CA CYS A 794 -30.61 6.50 -30.56
C CYS A 794 -29.71 7.18 -31.60
N LEU A 795 -28.65 6.50 -32.06
CA LEU A 795 -27.73 7.02 -33.07
C LEU A 795 -28.43 7.35 -34.40
N ARG A 796 -29.27 6.43 -34.92
CA ARG A 796 -30.07 6.68 -36.13
C ARG A 796 -31.00 7.88 -35.97
N GLY A 797 -31.52 8.08 -34.75
CA GLY A 797 -32.31 9.25 -34.39
C GLY A 797 -31.55 10.57 -34.50
N TRP A 798 -30.21 10.58 -34.50
CA TRP A 798 -29.38 11.77 -34.66
C TRP A 798 -28.85 11.98 -36.07
N GLU A 799 -28.93 10.98 -36.94
CA GLU A 799 -28.52 11.09 -38.34
C GLU A 799 -29.28 12.22 -39.05
N GLY A 800 -28.52 13.14 -39.66
CA GLY A 800 -29.07 14.25 -40.43
C GLY A 800 -29.74 15.37 -39.62
N LYS A 801 -29.79 15.29 -38.28
CA LYS A 801 -30.35 16.37 -37.44
C LYS A 801 -29.49 17.63 -37.43
N ASP A 802 -28.17 17.48 -37.41
CA ASP A 802 -27.21 18.57 -37.57
C ASP A 802 -26.08 18.10 -38.50
N LYS A 803 -25.72 18.93 -39.49
CA LYS A 803 -24.67 18.63 -40.48
C LYS A 803 -23.27 18.46 -39.87
N ARG A 804 -23.07 18.94 -38.64
CA ARG A 804 -21.81 18.82 -37.89
C ARG A 804 -21.67 17.47 -37.17
N ILE A 805 -22.75 16.69 -37.06
CA ILE A 805 -22.73 15.36 -36.46
C ILE A 805 -22.45 14.34 -37.57
N LYS A 806 -21.37 13.57 -37.41
CA LYS A 806 -20.95 12.49 -38.30
C LYS A 806 -21.04 11.19 -37.53
N ILE A 807 -21.73 10.20 -38.09
CA ILE A 807 -21.93 8.89 -37.47
C ILE A 807 -21.44 7.82 -38.44
N SER A 808 -20.69 6.84 -37.93
CA SER A 808 -20.29 5.65 -38.66
C SER A 808 -20.54 4.39 -37.81
N TYR A 809 -20.84 3.28 -38.48
CA TYR A 809 -21.20 2.01 -37.83
C TYR A 809 -20.19 0.92 -38.13
N GLY A 810 -19.59 0.38 -37.08
CA GLY A 810 -18.66 -0.74 -37.12
C GLY A 810 -19.37 -2.06 -37.40
N LYS A 811 -18.66 -2.97 -38.10
CA LYS A 811 -19.12 -4.36 -38.34
C LYS A 811 -18.63 -5.33 -37.28
N LYS A 812 -17.61 -4.95 -36.53
CA LYS A 812 -16.99 -5.73 -35.45
C LYS A 812 -16.58 -4.76 -34.34
N ASN A 813 -16.57 -5.26 -33.11
CA ASN A 813 -16.05 -4.52 -31.97
C ASN A 813 -14.52 -4.44 -32.09
N LEU A 814 -13.99 -3.23 -32.10
CA LEU A 814 -12.57 -2.88 -32.23
C LEU A 814 -11.94 -2.50 -30.90
N HIS A 815 -12.73 -2.50 -29.82
CA HIS A 815 -12.35 -1.97 -28.52
C HIS A 815 -12.03 -0.46 -28.57
N ILE A 816 -11.74 0.13 -27.42
CA ILE A 816 -11.75 1.59 -27.27
C ILE A 816 -10.68 2.28 -28.13
N ALA A 817 -9.47 1.70 -28.24
CA ALA A 817 -8.41 2.28 -29.05
C ALA A 817 -8.74 2.23 -30.56
N GLY A 818 -9.25 1.09 -31.04
CA GLY A 818 -9.64 0.92 -32.43
C GLY A 818 -10.86 1.78 -32.81
N ALA A 819 -11.89 1.81 -31.95
CA ALA A 819 -13.07 2.64 -32.14
C ALA A 819 -12.73 4.15 -32.16
N SER A 820 -11.84 4.60 -31.27
CA SER A 820 -11.36 5.98 -31.23
C SER A 820 -10.62 6.36 -32.52
N ASN A 821 -9.84 5.44 -33.10
CA ASN A 821 -9.19 5.65 -34.39
C ASN A 821 -10.19 5.75 -35.55
N GLU A 822 -11.29 4.98 -35.54
CA GLU A 822 -12.32 5.13 -36.56
C GLU A 822 -13.08 6.46 -36.42
N ALA A 823 -13.37 6.88 -35.19
CA ALA A 823 -13.90 8.23 -34.93
C ALA A 823 -12.93 9.33 -35.41
N LEU A 824 -11.62 9.16 -35.16
CA LEU A 824 -10.56 10.06 -35.62
C LEU A 824 -10.50 10.16 -37.15
N ARG A 825 -10.81 9.10 -37.91
CA ARG A 825 -10.86 9.16 -39.39
C ARG A 825 -12.00 10.03 -39.93
N LEU A 826 -13.07 10.22 -39.16
CA LEU A 826 -14.15 11.15 -39.51
C LEU A 826 -13.75 12.61 -39.27
N ALA A 827 -12.71 12.85 -38.46
CA ALA A 827 -12.27 14.16 -38.04
C ALA A 827 -11.53 14.94 -39.15
N THR A 828 -11.91 16.20 -39.30
CA THR A 828 -11.42 17.19 -40.28
C THR A 828 -11.06 18.51 -39.62
N GLY A 829 -11.20 18.62 -38.30
CA GLY A 829 -10.83 19.80 -37.52
C GLY A 829 -9.33 19.97 -37.35
N ASP A 830 -8.94 21.15 -36.91
CA ASP A 830 -7.55 21.50 -36.59
C ASP A 830 -7.09 20.81 -35.29
N PHE A 831 -8.04 20.54 -34.38
CA PHE A 831 -7.82 19.91 -33.09
C PHE A 831 -8.77 18.73 -32.86
N ILE A 832 -8.29 17.70 -32.18
CA ILE A 832 -9.03 16.51 -31.77
C ILE A 832 -9.34 16.63 -30.28
N ALA A 833 -10.62 16.48 -29.91
CA ALA A 833 -11.10 16.51 -28.53
C ALA A 833 -11.84 15.21 -28.17
N PRO A 834 -11.25 14.32 -27.35
CA PRO A 834 -11.96 13.12 -26.89
C PRO A 834 -13.14 13.46 -25.97
N LEU A 835 -14.23 12.70 -26.08
CA LEU A 835 -15.38 12.76 -25.19
C LEU A 835 -15.99 11.37 -25.04
N ASP A 836 -16.11 10.89 -23.81
CA ASP A 836 -16.77 9.61 -23.51
C ASP A 836 -18.27 9.69 -23.77
N ASN A 837 -18.85 8.56 -24.19
CA ASN A 837 -20.23 8.51 -24.72
C ASN A 837 -21.33 8.68 -23.68
N ASP A 838 -20.98 8.76 -22.40
CA ASP A 838 -21.84 8.98 -21.25
C ASP A 838 -21.55 10.30 -20.50
N ASP A 839 -20.51 11.04 -20.89
CA ASP A 839 -20.06 12.27 -20.24
C ASP A 839 -20.60 13.55 -20.91
N GLU A 840 -20.41 14.70 -20.25
CA GLU A 840 -20.88 16.01 -20.73
C GLU A 840 -19.77 17.07 -20.73
N LEU A 841 -19.77 17.94 -21.73
CA LEU A 841 -18.94 19.15 -21.76
C LEU A 841 -19.67 20.35 -21.14
N ALA A 842 -18.93 21.22 -20.47
CA ALA A 842 -19.47 22.51 -20.06
C ALA A 842 -19.84 23.36 -21.30
N PRO A 843 -20.91 24.17 -21.28
CA PRO A 843 -21.39 24.89 -22.49
C PRO A 843 -20.38 25.84 -23.16
N HIS A 844 -19.37 26.30 -22.41
CA HIS A 844 -18.34 27.22 -22.86
C HIS A 844 -16.98 26.55 -23.12
N ALA A 845 -16.89 25.22 -23.00
CA ALA A 845 -15.61 24.49 -23.09
C ALA A 845 -14.82 24.80 -24.38
N LEU A 846 -15.46 24.65 -25.55
CA LEU A 846 -14.79 24.92 -26.82
C LEU A 846 -14.53 26.42 -27.06
N LEU A 847 -15.29 27.31 -26.40
CA LEU A 847 -15.05 28.74 -26.47
C LEU A 847 -13.77 29.13 -25.72
N GLU A 848 -13.54 28.60 -24.52
CA GLU A 848 -12.31 28.86 -23.76
C GLU A 848 -11.07 28.34 -24.51
N PHE A 849 -11.17 27.17 -25.14
CA PHE A 849 -10.10 26.64 -25.98
C PHE A 849 -9.82 27.57 -27.18
N ALA A 850 -10.86 28.07 -27.83
CA ALA A 850 -10.71 29.01 -28.94
C ALA A 850 -10.10 30.36 -28.50
N LYS A 851 -10.50 30.90 -27.34
CA LYS A 851 -9.90 32.12 -26.77
C LYS A 851 -8.40 31.93 -26.57
N LEU A 852 -8.02 30.85 -25.89
CA LEU A 852 -6.62 30.57 -25.58
C LEU A 852 -5.78 30.41 -26.86
N LEU A 853 -6.33 29.79 -27.91
CA LEU A 853 -5.68 29.68 -29.22
C LEU A 853 -5.62 31.01 -29.99
N ASN A 854 -6.48 31.99 -29.69
CA ASN A 854 -6.33 33.33 -30.25
C ASN A 854 -5.22 34.12 -29.54
N ASP A 855 -5.04 33.90 -28.24
CA ASP A 855 -3.94 34.48 -27.47
C ASP A 855 -2.60 33.83 -27.81
N ASN A 856 -2.60 32.51 -28.06
CA ASN A 856 -1.43 31.74 -28.45
C ASN A 856 -1.77 30.67 -29.52
N PRO A 857 -1.69 31.03 -30.81
CA PRO A 857 -2.01 30.11 -31.92
C PRO A 857 -1.08 28.89 -32.05
N GLU A 858 0.08 28.93 -31.39
CA GLU A 858 1.12 27.91 -31.47
C GLU A 858 0.91 26.75 -30.47
N LEU A 859 -0.15 26.76 -29.65
CA LEU A 859 -0.40 25.66 -28.71
C LEU A 859 -0.75 24.36 -29.43
N ASP A 860 -0.13 23.24 -29.04
CA ASP A 860 -0.41 21.92 -29.59
C ASP A 860 -1.34 21.08 -28.71
N PHE A 861 -1.31 21.33 -27.40
CA PHE A 861 -2.06 20.54 -26.43
C PHE A 861 -2.67 21.45 -25.36
N ILE A 862 -3.98 21.34 -25.18
CA ILE A 862 -4.74 22.10 -24.18
C ILE A 862 -5.54 21.11 -23.34
N TYR A 863 -5.53 21.24 -22.02
CA TYR A 863 -6.38 20.45 -21.12
C TYR A 863 -7.07 21.36 -20.09
N SER A 864 -8.13 20.86 -19.46
CA SER A 864 -8.93 21.61 -18.48
C SER A 864 -9.08 20.87 -17.14
N ASP A 865 -9.55 21.57 -16.12
CA ASP A 865 -10.09 20.94 -14.91
C ASP A 865 -11.37 20.16 -15.22
N GLU A 866 -11.74 19.24 -14.32
CA GLU A 866 -12.92 18.38 -14.45
C GLU A 866 -13.59 18.14 -13.09
N ASP A 867 -14.82 17.66 -13.09
CA ASP A 867 -15.50 17.15 -11.91
C ASP A 867 -16.35 15.93 -12.26
N LYS A 868 -17.06 15.40 -11.26
CA LYS A 868 -17.97 14.27 -11.44
C LYS A 868 -19.43 14.71 -11.46
N LEU A 869 -20.23 13.98 -12.21
CA LEU A 869 -21.66 14.20 -12.40
C LEU A 869 -22.44 12.95 -12.02
N ASP A 870 -23.41 13.05 -11.12
CA ASP A 870 -24.28 11.91 -10.81
C ASP A 870 -25.41 11.69 -11.84
N GLU A 871 -26.20 10.64 -11.65
CA GLU A 871 -27.30 10.27 -12.54
C GLU A 871 -28.38 11.36 -12.64
N GLU A 872 -28.56 12.16 -11.59
CA GLU A 872 -29.48 13.31 -11.55
C GLU A 872 -28.92 14.58 -12.20
N GLY A 873 -27.65 14.57 -12.63
CA GLY A 873 -27.00 15.74 -13.22
C GLY A 873 -26.48 16.74 -12.18
N ARG A 874 -26.19 16.29 -10.97
CA ARG A 874 -25.58 17.11 -9.91
C ARG A 874 -24.07 16.90 -9.90
N ARG A 875 -23.33 18.00 -9.76
CA ARG A 875 -21.87 18.06 -9.83
C ARG A 875 -21.24 17.85 -8.45
N ASP A 876 -20.19 17.03 -8.36
CA ASP A 876 -19.44 16.73 -7.12
C ASP A 876 -17.98 16.33 -7.44
N VAL A 877 -17.11 16.23 -6.44
CA VAL A 877 -15.71 15.74 -6.55
C VAL A 877 -14.89 16.48 -7.64
N PRO A 878 -14.59 17.78 -7.46
CA PRO A 878 -13.77 18.53 -8.42
C PRO A 878 -12.32 18.03 -8.44
N PHE A 879 -11.71 18.06 -9.62
CA PHE A 879 -10.29 17.80 -9.84
C PHE A 879 -9.60 19.02 -10.45
N PHE A 880 -9.08 19.87 -9.56
CA PHE A 880 -8.31 21.06 -9.89
C PHE A 880 -6.84 20.68 -10.14
N LYS A 881 -6.38 20.86 -11.37
CA LYS A 881 -5.08 20.43 -11.90
C LYS A 881 -4.09 21.60 -11.93
N PRO A 882 -2.77 21.35 -11.82
CA PRO A 882 -1.76 22.38 -12.04
C PRO A 882 -1.60 22.64 -13.54
N ASP A 883 -0.83 23.66 -13.87
CA ASP A 883 -0.23 23.76 -15.21
C ASP A 883 0.75 22.59 -15.45
N TRP A 884 1.27 22.49 -16.66
CA TRP A 884 2.01 21.32 -17.12
C TRP A 884 3.16 20.93 -16.18
N SER A 885 3.02 19.78 -15.52
CA SER A 885 4.02 19.15 -14.66
C SER A 885 4.39 17.79 -15.24
N LEU A 886 5.59 17.71 -15.83
CA LEU A 886 6.03 16.46 -16.48
C LEU A 886 6.17 15.33 -15.45
N PHE A 887 6.70 15.60 -14.27
CA PHE A 887 6.94 14.55 -13.29
C PHE A 887 5.66 14.08 -12.61
N LEU A 888 4.70 14.99 -12.37
CA LEU A 888 3.37 14.57 -11.95
C LEU A 888 2.71 13.74 -13.06
N PHE A 889 2.87 14.14 -14.33
CA PHE A 889 2.36 13.39 -15.47
C PHE A 889 2.97 12.00 -15.59
N LEU A 890 4.27 11.82 -15.32
CA LEU A 890 4.92 10.50 -15.32
C LEU A 890 4.54 9.65 -14.10
N SER A 891 4.09 10.29 -13.01
CA SER A 891 3.55 9.61 -11.84
C SER A 891 2.08 9.26 -11.97
N MET A 892 1.27 10.01 -12.73
CA MET A 892 -0.14 9.73 -12.98
C MET A 892 -0.68 10.49 -14.20
N MET A 893 -1.69 9.92 -14.88
CA MET A 893 -2.41 10.58 -15.99
C MET A 893 -3.34 11.69 -15.48
N PHE A 894 -2.80 12.82 -15.03
CA PHE A 894 -3.59 13.89 -14.40
C PHE A 894 -4.32 14.81 -15.39
N THR A 895 -3.90 14.86 -16.67
CA THR A 895 -4.54 15.75 -17.65
C THR A 895 -5.99 15.36 -17.92
N GLY A 896 -6.35 14.09 -17.68
CA GLY A 896 -7.73 13.61 -17.65
C GLY A 896 -8.40 13.63 -19.02
N HIS A 897 -9.71 13.86 -19.02
CA HIS A 897 -10.58 13.52 -20.15
C HIS A 897 -10.64 14.63 -21.21
N LEU A 898 -11.03 15.85 -20.83
CA LEU A 898 -11.11 16.94 -21.82
C LEU A 898 -9.74 17.50 -22.15
N SER A 899 -9.31 17.17 -23.35
CA SER A 899 -8.08 17.63 -23.95
C SER A 899 -8.30 18.00 -25.42
N ALA A 900 -7.58 18.98 -25.94
CA ALA A 900 -7.50 19.27 -27.37
C ALA A 900 -6.08 19.07 -27.88
N TYR A 901 -5.94 18.10 -28.78
CA TYR A 901 -4.68 17.74 -29.43
C TYR A 901 -4.65 18.29 -30.85
N ARG A 902 -3.60 19.02 -31.22
CA ARG A 902 -3.42 19.48 -32.60
C ARG A 902 -3.37 18.28 -33.54
N LYS A 903 -4.30 18.25 -34.49
CA LYS A 903 -4.50 17.08 -35.37
C LYS A 903 -3.25 16.73 -36.16
N SER A 904 -2.49 17.72 -36.63
CA SER A 904 -1.25 17.48 -37.38
C SER A 904 -0.20 16.69 -36.58
N VAL A 905 -0.19 16.83 -35.25
CA VAL A 905 0.70 16.07 -34.36
C VAL A 905 0.13 14.68 -34.11
N VAL A 906 -1.19 14.57 -33.89
CA VAL A 906 -1.90 13.27 -33.77
C VAL A 906 -1.67 12.39 -35.01
N ASP A 907 -1.78 12.97 -36.21
CA ASP A 907 -1.54 12.30 -37.48
C ASP A 907 -0.08 11.83 -37.60
N LYS A 908 0.88 12.66 -37.12
CA LYS A 908 2.31 12.34 -37.14
C LYS A 908 2.64 11.14 -36.23
N ILE A 909 1.99 11.01 -35.08
CA ILE A 909 2.20 9.91 -34.14
C ILE A 909 1.33 8.67 -34.43
N GLY A 910 0.43 8.75 -35.40
CA GLY A 910 -0.40 7.63 -35.86
C GLY A 910 -1.64 7.33 -35.00
N GLY A 911 -2.13 8.29 -34.21
CA GLY A 911 -3.35 8.13 -33.40
C GLY A 911 -3.19 7.19 -32.20
N TYR A 912 -4.25 6.47 -31.85
CA TYR A 912 -4.31 5.53 -30.73
C TYR A 912 -3.72 4.16 -31.11
N ARG A 913 -3.09 3.46 -30.16
CA ARG A 913 -2.51 2.13 -30.40
C ARG A 913 -3.36 1.02 -29.77
N GLU A 914 -3.64 -0.02 -30.53
CA GLU A 914 -4.24 -1.27 -30.01
C GLU A 914 -3.30 -1.90 -28.96
N GLY A 915 -3.89 -2.56 -27.95
CA GLY A 915 -3.14 -3.16 -26.84
C GLY A 915 -2.92 -2.20 -25.66
N PHE A 916 -3.38 -0.96 -25.76
CA PHE A 916 -3.39 0.01 -24.66
C PHE A 916 -4.81 0.33 -24.15
N ASP A 917 -5.80 -0.49 -24.49
CA ASP A 917 -7.18 -0.29 -24.05
C ASP A 917 -7.28 -0.10 -22.52
N GLY A 918 -8.08 0.88 -22.09
CA GLY A 918 -8.17 1.34 -20.70
C GLY A 918 -7.07 2.35 -20.29
N SER A 919 -6.04 2.55 -21.12
CA SER A 919 -4.98 3.56 -20.92
C SER A 919 -4.50 4.16 -22.25
N GLN A 920 -5.35 4.12 -23.27
CA GLN A 920 -5.06 4.58 -24.62
C GLN A 920 -4.74 6.08 -24.66
N ASP A 921 -5.37 6.87 -23.79
CA ASP A 921 -5.16 8.32 -23.70
C ASP A 921 -3.80 8.65 -23.10
N TYR A 922 -3.37 7.87 -22.09
CA TYR A 922 -2.04 8.04 -21.50
C TYR A 922 -0.93 7.69 -22.49
N ASP A 923 -1.08 6.58 -23.22
CA ASP A 923 -0.18 6.22 -24.33
C ASP A 923 -0.10 7.31 -25.41
N MET A 924 -1.26 7.80 -25.86
CA MET A 924 -1.33 8.82 -26.91
C MET A 924 -0.66 10.11 -26.45
N THR A 925 -0.94 10.56 -25.23
CA THR A 925 -0.37 11.77 -24.66
C THR A 925 1.15 11.67 -24.47
N LEU A 926 1.67 10.53 -23.97
CA LEU A 926 3.11 10.30 -23.82
C LEU A 926 3.84 10.43 -25.17
N ARG A 927 3.30 9.87 -26.25
CA ARG A 927 3.85 10.01 -27.61
C ARG A 927 3.66 11.41 -28.18
N PHE A 928 2.57 12.08 -27.82
CA PHE A 928 2.27 13.44 -28.26
C PHE A 928 3.28 14.45 -27.70
N ILE A 929 3.59 14.36 -26.41
CA ILE A 929 4.51 15.30 -25.76
C ILE A 929 5.96 15.17 -26.26
N GLU A 930 6.34 14.02 -26.82
CA GLU A 930 7.62 13.82 -27.52
C GLU A 930 7.72 14.63 -28.82
N GLN A 931 6.59 15.06 -29.39
CA GLN A 931 6.53 15.81 -30.65
C GLN A 931 6.26 17.31 -30.46
N THR A 932 6.09 17.76 -29.22
CA THR A 932 5.85 19.16 -28.88
C THR A 932 6.86 19.65 -27.85
N SER A 933 6.70 20.89 -27.39
CA SER A 933 7.51 21.45 -26.31
C SER A 933 6.59 21.87 -25.16
N PRO A 934 7.06 21.88 -23.89
CA PRO A 934 6.26 22.32 -22.76
C PRO A 934 5.62 23.71 -22.94
N LYS A 935 6.26 24.64 -23.68
CA LYS A 935 5.72 25.98 -23.98
C LYS A 935 4.51 25.99 -24.92
N ARG A 936 4.25 24.88 -25.61
CA ARG A 936 3.11 24.67 -26.51
C ARG A 936 2.02 23.82 -25.85
N ILE A 937 2.14 23.56 -24.56
CA ILE A 937 1.14 22.90 -23.72
C ILE A 937 0.53 23.96 -22.81
N ALA A 938 -0.80 23.97 -22.68
CA ALA A 938 -1.48 24.91 -21.80
C ALA A 938 -2.62 24.24 -21.03
N HIS A 939 -2.89 24.79 -19.87
CA HIS A 939 -3.97 24.40 -18.98
C HIS A 939 -4.98 25.54 -18.88
N ILE A 940 -6.27 25.20 -18.88
CA ILE A 940 -7.34 26.11 -18.53
C ILE A 940 -7.86 25.70 -17.16
N PRO A 941 -7.61 26.49 -16.09
CA PRO A 941 -8.03 26.18 -14.72
C PRO A 941 -9.52 26.44 -14.54
N GLU A 942 -10.35 25.85 -15.39
CA GLU A 942 -11.82 25.91 -15.33
C GLU A 942 -12.37 24.50 -15.52
N ILE A 943 -13.46 24.19 -14.82
CA ILE A 943 -14.10 22.89 -14.91
C ILE A 943 -14.94 22.82 -16.18
N LEU A 944 -14.37 22.24 -17.23
CA LEU A 944 -14.95 22.19 -18.57
C LEU A 944 -15.44 20.78 -18.98
N TYR A 945 -15.23 19.78 -18.13
CA TYR A 945 -15.67 18.40 -18.32
C TYR A 945 -16.40 17.85 -17.09
N HIS A 946 -17.45 17.07 -17.32
CA HIS A 946 -18.29 16.48 -16.29
C HIS A 946 -18.33 14.95 -16.47
N TRP A 947 -17.56 14.23 -15.65
CA TRP A 947 -17.40 12.78 -15.71
C TRP A 947 -18.54 12.07 -14.98
N ARG A 948 -19.35 11.27 -15.68
CA ARG A 948 -20.55 10.65 -15.11
C ARG A 948 -20.23 9.45 -14.23
N MET A 949 -20.80 9.46 -13.02
CA MET A 949 -20.81 8.34 -12.10
C MET A 949 -22.08 7.50 -12.32
N ILE A 950 -22.01 6.46 -13.15
CA ILE A 950 -23.06 5.44 -13.33
C ILE A 950 -22.56 4.06 -12.91
N HIS A 951 -23.47 3.17 -12.48
CA HIS A 951 -23.13 1.78 -12.16
C HIS A 951 -22.56 1.05 -13.39
N GLY A 952 -21.31 0.60 -13.30
CA GLY A 952 -20.57 -0.04 -14.40
C GLY A 952 -19.63 0.88 -15.18
N SER A 953 -19.64 2.19 -14.91
CA SER A 953 -18.60 3.12 -15.37
C SER A 953 -17.25 2.80 -14.71
N VAL A 954 -16.14 3.16 -15.37
CA VAL A 954 -14.79 3.12 -14.76
C VAL A 954 -14.77 3.90 -13.44
N ALA A 955 -15.58 4.95 -13.33
CA ALA A 955 -15.74 5.77 -12.14
C ALA A 955 -16.27 5.00 -10.91
N SER A 956 -16.96 3.86 -11.09
CA SER A 956 -17.61 3.08 -10.02
C SER A 956 -16.95 1.72 -9.70
N ALA A 957 -15.90 1.31 -10.41
CA ALA A 957 -15.30 -0.02 -10.23
C ALA A 957 -13.76 -0.05 -10.44
N SER A 958 -13.01 0.53 -9.51
CA SER A 958 -11.53 0.59 -9.50
C SER A 958 -10.84 -0.78 -9.43
N GLU A 959 -11.47 -1.77 -8.81
CA GLU A 959 -10.93 -3.13 -8.65
C GLU A 959 -11.06 -4.01 -9.92
N SER A 960 -11.90 -3.59 -10.89
CA SER A 960 -12.33 -4.46 -11.99
C SER A 960 -11.44 -4.42 -13.26
N LYS A 961 -10.35 -3.65 -13.29
CA LYS A 961 -9.58 -3.39 -14.54
C LYS A 961 -8.06 -3.31 -14.35
N HIS A 962 -7.44 -4.30 -13.68
CA HIS A 962 -5.97 -4.37 -13.51
C HIS A 962 -5.19 -4.22 -14.84
N TYR A 963 -5.75 -4.69 -15.96
CA TYR A 963 -5.15 -4.55 -17.29
C TYR A 963 -4.89 -3.10 -17.71
N ALA A 964 -5.73 -2.14 -17.30
CA ALA A 964 -5.54 -0.73 -17.65
C ALA A 964 -4.26 -0.20 -17.01
N TYR A 965 -4.04 -0.51 -15.73
CA TYR A 965 -2.84 -0.08 -15.01
C TYR A 965 -1.55 -0.72 -15.57
N GLU A 966 -1.61 -1.99 -16.00
CA GLU A 966 -0.50 -2.65 -16.71
C GLU A 966 -0.21 -2.01 -18.07
N ASN A 967 -1.26 -1.63 -18.82
CA ASN A 967 -1.12 -0.93 -20.10
C ASN A 967 -0.49 0.46 -19.93
N ALA A 968 -0.88 1.21 -18.90
CA ALA A 968 -0.26 2.49 -18.54
C ALA A 968 1.21 2.32 -18.13
N LYS A 969 1.55 1.33 -17.30
CA LYS A 969 2.94 0.99 -16.96
C LYS A 969 3.76 0.65 -18.21
N THR A 970 3.17 -0.10 -19.15
CA THR A 970 3.78 -0.41 -20.45
C THR A 970 4.02 0.85 -21.27
N ALA A 971 3.05 1.77 -21.33
CA ALA A 971 3.17 3.03 -22.05
C ALA A 971 4.30 3.90 -21.50
N LEU A 972 4.39 4.02 -20.17
CA LEU A 972 5.47 4.71 -19.47
C LEU A 972 6.83 4.07 -19.74
N THR A 973 6.93 2.75 -19.64
CA THR A 973 8.18 2.02 -19.91
C THR A 973 8.67 2.31 -21.34
N GLN A 974 7.77 2.30 -22.31
CA GLN A 974 8.13 2.63 -23.69
C GLN A 974 8.49 4.12 -23.87
N TYR A 975 7.86 5.04 -23.12
CA TYR A 975 8.27 6.45 -23.09
C TYR A 975 9.70 6.61 -22.56
N LEU A 976 10.04 5.96 -21.45
CA LEU A 976 11.39 6.02 -20.89
C LEU A 976 12.44 5.53 -21.91
N GLN A 977 12.15 4.40 -22.59
CA GLN A 977 13.01 3.84 -23.64
C GLN A 977 13.23 4.80 -24.81
N ARG A 978 12.16 5.42 -25.33
CA ARG A 978 12.26 6.38 -26.45
C ARG A 978 13.02 7.64 -26.07
N ASN A 979 12.93 8.07 -24.82
CA ASN A 979 13.61 9.26 -24.30
C ASN A 979 14.98 8.95 -23.68
N SER A 980 15.49 7.71 -23.81
CA SER A 980 16.78 7.28 -23.25
C SER A 980 16.91 7.52 -21.74
N ILE A 981 15.80 7.44 -21.00
CA ILE A 981 15.77 7.54 -19.54
C ILE A 981 15.98 6.14 -18.97
N ASP A 982 17.10 5.95 -18.29
CA ASP A 982 17.45 4.66 -17.69
C ASP A 982 16.78 4.50 -16.32
N ALA A 983 15.54 4.03 -16.32
CA ALA A 983 14.74 3.78 -15.12
C ALA A 983 13.71 2.67 -15.36
N ASP A 984 13.30 2.02 -14.27
CA ASP A 984 12.14 1.12 -14.25
C ASP A 984 10.88 1.88 -13.81
N VAL A 985 9.72 1.45 -14.28
CA VAL A 985 8.41 1.91 -13.80
C VAL A 985 7.86 0.90 -12.80
N GLU A 986 7.52 1.35 -11.60
CA GLU A 986 6.97 0.54 -10.51
C GLU A 986 5.54 0.98 -10.16
N PHE A 987 4.72 0.03 -9.71
CA PHE A 987 3.43 0.37 -9.09
C PHE A 987 3.66 0.99 -7.71
N THR A 988 2.77 1.88 -7.32
CA THR A 988 2.66 2.36 -5.94
C THR A 988 1.49 1.67 -5.23
N ASP A 989 1.34 1.91 -3.93
CA ASP A 989 0.16 1.46 -3.16
C ASP A 989 -1.15 2.18 -3.60
N ILE A 990 -1.04 3.19 -4.46
CA ILE A 990 -2.16 3.98 -4.99
C ILE A 990 -2.42 3.55 -6.45
N LEU A 991 -3.62 3.05 -6.72
CA LEU A 991 -4.02 2.64 -8.07
C LEU A 991 -3.93 3.80 -9.06
N GLY A 992 -3.43 3.51 -10.27
CA GLY A 992 -3.22 4.51 -11.31
C GLY A 992 -2.02 5.44 -11.09
N CYS A 993 -1.25 5.24 -10.00
CA CYS A 993 -0.04 5.99 -9.71
C CYS A 993 1.23 5.13 -9.83
N TYR A 994 2.29 5.74 -10.37
CA TYR A 994 3.54 5.08 -10.73
C TYR A 994 4.75 5.79 -10.14
N ARG A 995 5.79 5.00 -9.92
CA ARG A 995 7.10 5.45 -9.48
C ARG A 995 8.15 5.13 -10.52
N LEU A 996 9.06 6.07 -10.76
CA LEU A 996 10.27 5.82 -11.55
C LEU A 996 11.43 5.46 -10.63
N ARG A 997 12.09 4.33 -10.89
CA ARG A 997 13.30 3.89 -10.20
C ARG A 997 14.49 3.99 -11.15
N HIS A 998 15.30 5.04 -10.98
CA HIS A 998 16.46 5.30 -11.82
C HIS A 998 17.60 4.30 -11.60
N HIS A 999 18.24 3.89 -12.70
CA HIS A 999 19.46 3.09 -12.68
C HIS A 999 20.69 3.98 -12.61
N LEU A 1000 21.32 4.06 -11.44
CA LEU A 1000 22.53 4.86 -11.25
C LEU A 1000 23.78 4.14 -11.77
N ARG A 1001 23.96 4.10 -13.10
CA ARG A 1001 25.15 3.50 -13.73
C ARG A 1001 26.45 4.22 -13.35
N ILE A 1002 26.37 5.54 -13.30
CA ILE A 1002 27.44 6.40 -12.79
C ILE A 1002 26.95 6.91 -11.44
N LYS A 1003 27.74 6.67 -10.40
CA LYS A 1003 27.50 7.20 -9.07
C LYS A 1003 28.34 8.46 -8.87
N PRO A 1004 27.84 9.66 -9.22
CA PRO A 1004 28.60 10.90 -9.03
C PRO A 1004 28.89 11.11 -7.54
N LYS A 1005 30.01 11.76 -7.23
CA LYS A 1005 30.31 12.09 -5.83
C LYS A 1005 29.33 13.15 -5.33
N ILE A 1006 28.65 12.88 -4.22
CA ILE A 1006 27.73 13.82 -3.56
C ILE A 1006 28.46 14.52 -2.41
N SER A 1007 28.45 15.85 -2.38
CA SER A 1007 28.92 16.64 -1.24
C SER A 1007 27.74 17.12 -0.41
N ILE A 1008 27.59 16.57 0.79
CA ILE A 1008 26.58 16.96 1.78
C ILE A 1008 27.14 18.12 2.61
N ILE A 1009 26.52 19.29 2.54
CA ILE A 1009 26.99 20.53 3.18
C ILE A 1009 26.07 20.84 4.35
N ILE A 1010 26.63 20.93 5.56
CA ILE A 1010 25.89 21.09 6.81
C ILE A 1010 26.46 22.28 7.59
N PRO A 1011 25.87 23.48 7.48
CA PRO A 1011 26.18 24.59 8.38
C PRO A 1011 25.70 24.28 9.80
N THR A 1012 26.54 24.55 10.80
CA THR A 1012 26.18 24.32 12.20
C THR A 1012 26.81 25.36 13.14
N LYS A 1013 26.21 25.51 14.32
CA LYS A 1013 26.77 26.23 15.47
C LYS A 1013 26.23 25.61 16.76
N ASP A 1014 27.13 25.12 17.60
CA ASP A 1014 26.81 24.45 18.87
C ASP A 1014 25.77 23.31 18.69
N LYS A 1015 25.05 22.98 19.77
CA LYS A 1015 23.89 22.06 19.77
C LYS A 1015 24.24 20.64 19.31
N VAL A 1016 25.20 20.03 20.02
CA VAL A 1016 25.70 18.68 19.73
C VAL A 1016 24.57 17.65 19.62
N GLU A 1017 23.49 17.81 20.39
CA GLU A 1017 22.33 16.92 20.40
C GLU A 1017 21.64 16.78 19.03
N TYR A 1018 21.77 17.76 18.13
CA TYR A 1018 21.20 17.70 16.78
C TYR A 1018 22.24 17.30 15.73
N ILE A 1019 23.39 17.97 15.70
CA ILE A 1019 24.42 17.69 14.68
C ILE A 1019 24.96 16.26 14.79
N SER A 1020 25.05 15.71 16.01
CA SER A 1020 25.46 14.31 16.20
C SER A 1020 24.44 13.33 15.63
N VAL A 1021 23.14 13.55 15.86
CA VAL A 1021 22.06 12.73 15.28
C VAL A 1021 22.04 12.83 13.77
N CYS A 1022 22.17 14.04 13.22
CA CYS A 1022 22.22 14.27 11.78
C CYS A 1022 23.38 13.49 11.12
N VAL A 1023 24.61 13.72 11.58
CA VAL A 1023 25.80 13.04 11.03
C VAL A 1023 25.76 11.53 11.24
N SER A 1024 25.39 11.04 12.44
CA SER A 1024 25.31 9.61 12.70
C SER A 1024 24.24 8.94 11.84
N SER A 1025 23.06 9.55 11.69
CA SER A 1025 22.00 8.98 10.85
C SER A 1025 22.42 8.87 9.37
N ILE A 1026 23.18 9.85 8.86
CA ILE A 1026 23.74 9.78 7.50
C ILE A 1026 24.74 8.62 7.39
N LEU A 1027 25.69 8.53 8.33
CA LEU A 1027 26.75 7.51 8.31
C LEU A 1027 26.21 6.08 8.49
N GLU A 1028 25.20 5.91 9.33
CA GLU A 1028 24.66 4.60 9.72
C GLU A 1028 23.59 4.09 8.74
N LYS A 1029 22.72 4.97 8.23
CA LYS A 1029 21.55 4.56 7.46
C LYS A 1029 21.75 4.66 5.93
N THR A 1030 22.60 5.55 5.43
CA THR A 1030 22.70 5.84 3.99
C THR A 1030 23.33 4.70 3.21
N THR A 1031 22.64 4.19 2.18
CA THR A 1031 23.11 3.09 1.33
C THR A 1031 23.98 3.55 0.16
N TYR A 1032 23.83 4.81 -0.28
CA TYR A 1032 24.71 5.40 -1.29
C TYR A 1032 26.13 5.53 -0.73
N ASP A 1033 27.13 5.12 -1.49
CA ASP A 1033 28.51 4.97 -1.00
C ASP A 1033 29.40 6.17 -1.33
N ASN A 1034 29.22 6.77 -2.52
CA ASN A 1034 30.09 7.82 -3.04
C ASN A 1034 29.68 9.23 -2.58
N TYR A 1035 29.79 9.51 -1.28
CA TYR A 1035 29.52 10.83 -0.71
C TYR A 1035 30.63 11.31 0.23
N GLU A 1036 30.64 12.62 0.48
CA GLU A 1036 31.37 13.27 1.57
C GLU A 1036 30.45 14.21 2.34
N ILE A 1037 30.77 14.43 3.62
CA ILE A 1037 30.07 15.34 4.53
C ILE A 1037 31.01 16.50 4.84
N ILE A 1038 30.58 17.72 4.54
CA ILE A 1038 31.27 18.97 4.83
C ILE A 1038 30.49 19.69 5.93
N VAL A 1039 30.95 19.55 7.17
CA VAL A 1039 30.40 20.30 8.31
C VAL A 1039 31.04 21.68 8.31
N VAL A 1040 30.23 22.73 8.13
CA VAL A 1040 30.66 24.12 8.15
C VAL A 1040 30.36 24.68 9.54
N ASP A 1041 31.38 24.71 10.39
CA ASP A 1041 31.27 25.28 11.73
C ASP A 1041 31.30 26.82 11.65
N THR A 1042 30.22 27.45 12.09
CA THR A 1042 30.02 28.91 11.99
C THR A 1042 30.40 29.67 13.27
N GLY A 1043 31.32 29.08 14.04
CA GLY A 1043 31.85 29.63 15.29
C GLY A 1043 31.18 29.04 16.52
N SER A 1044 31.14 27.70 16.61
CA SER A 1044 30.76 26.98 17.83
C SER A 1044 31.70 27.32 18.98
N VAL A 1045 31.17 27.33 20.19
CA VAL A 1045 31.91 27.61 21.43
C VAL A 1045 31.68 26.55 22.51
N ASP A 1046 30.70 25.67 22.32
CA ASP A 1046 30.39 24.60 23.26
C ASP A 1046 31.43 23.46 23.19
N GLU A 1047 32.01 23.12 24.34
CA GLU A 1047 32.97 22.03 24.50
C GLU A 1047 32.38 20.68 24.04
N SER A 1048 31.08 20.47 24.24
CA SER A 1048 30.39 19.24 23.81
C SER A 1048 30.47 19.04 22.29
N THR A 1049 30.40 20.13 21.52
CA THR A 1049 30.46 20.12 20.06
C THR A 1049 31.87 19.80 19.58
N PHE A 1050 32.89 20.37 20.21
CA PHE A 1050 34.29 20.05 19.90
C PHE A 1050 34.67 18.62 20.27
N ASN A 1051 34.11 18.08 21.37
CA ASN A 1051 34.29 16.68 21.73
C ASN A 1051 33.71 15.74 20.67
N PHE A 1052 32.51 16.05 20.15
CA PHE A 1052 31.93 15.33 19.03
C PHE A 1052 32.80 15.44 17.77
N TYR A 1053 33.26 16.63 17.40
CA TYR A 1053 34.20 16.78 16.27
C TYR A 1053 35.44 15.91 16.43
N GLY A 1054 35.99 15.85 17.66
CA GLY A 1054 37.10 14.99 18.00
C GLY A 1054 36.82 13.49 17.81
N SER A 1055 35.59 13.04 18.04
CA SER A 1055 35.19 11.63 17.89
C SER A 1055 34.95 11.21 16.44
N VAL A 1056 34.59 12.14 15.56
CA VAL A 1056 34.31 11.85 14.12
C VAL A 1056 35.43 12.26 13.16
N LYS A 1057 36.46 12.97 13.63
CA LYS A 1057 37.55 13.52 12.79
C LYS A 1057 38.29 12.49 11.92
N ASP A 1058 38.35 11.23 12.36
CA ASP A 1058 39.09 10.16 11.68
C ASP A 1058 38.23 9.45 10.61
N ASN A 1059 36.96 9.84 10.47
CA ASN A 1059 36.08 9.30 9.43
C ASN A 1059 36.46 9.87 8.06
N PRO A 1060 36.85 9.03 7.07
CA PRO A 1060 37.34 9.50 5.77
C PRO A 1060 36.28 10.20 4.91
N LYS A 1061 34.99 10.06 5.24
CA LYS A 1061 33.90 10.73 4.53
C LYS A 1061 33.55 12.10 5.12
N LEU A 1062 34.08 12.46 6.30
CA LEU A 1062 33.68 13.67 7.00
C LEU A 1062 34.83 14.68 7.08
N LYS A 1063 34.53 15.93 6.73
CA LYS A 1063 35.45 17.06 6.78
C LYS A 1063 34.78 18.22 7.50
N ILE A 1064 35.45 18.74 8.53
CA ILE A 1064 34.97 19.90 9.30
C ILE A 1064 35.77 21.12 8.84
N VAL A 1065 35.08 22.19 8.46
CA VAL A 1065 35.69 23.45 8.01
C VAL A 1065 35.18 24.61 8.86
N GLN A 1066 36.09 25.51 9.22
CA GLN A 1066 35.81 26.65 10.08
C GLN A 1066 35.43 27.88 9.25
N PHE A 1067 34.29 28.48 9.55
CA PHE A 1067 33.76 29.68 8.89
C PHE A 1067 33.25 30.69 9.91
N GLU A 1068 34.18 31.41 10.54
CA GLU A 1068 33.82 32.41 11.53
C GLU A 1068 33.46 33.76 10.88
N ARG A 1069 32.26 34.26 11.21
CA ARG A 1069 31.84 35.63 10.91
C ARG A 1069 31.15 36.27 12.12
N PRO A 1070 31.19 37.61 12.25
CA PRO A 1070 30.50 38.31 13.34
C PRO A 1070 28.98 38.10 13.38
N GLU A 1071 28.35 38.03 12.19
CA GLU A 1071 26.93 37.73 12.03
C GLU A 1071 26.77 36.44 11.24
N PHE A 1072 25.85 35.56 11.68
CA PHE A 1072 25.51 34.35 10.94
C PHE A 1072 24.84 34.70 9.60
N ASN A 1073 25.28 34.02 8.54
CA ASN A 1073 24.67 34.11 7.22
C ASN A 1073 24.66 32.71 6.60
N TYR A 1074 23.46 32.14 6.44
CA TYR A 1074 23.23 30.80 5.93
C TYR A 1074 23.74 30.64 4.49
N SER A 1075 23.44 31.61 3.62
CA SER A 1075 23.91 31.63 2.23
C SER A 1075 25.43 31.64 2.15
N ASP A 1076 26.09 32.52 2.91
CA ASP A 1076 27.56 32.59 2.95
C ASP A 1076 28.18 31.27 3.45
N ALA A 1077 27.62 30.67 4.51
CA ALA A 1077 28.12 29.42 5.08
C ALA A 1077 28.00 28.26 4.08
N ASN A 1078 26.88 28.16 3.37
CA ASN A 1078 26.69 27.17 2.32
C ASN A 1078 27.64 27.39 1.15
N ASN A 1079 27.79 28.62 0.67
CA ASN A 1079 28.74 28.97 -0.39
C ASN A 1079 30.19 28.61 0.00
N PHE A 1080 30.56 28.86 1.26
CA PHE A 1080 31.85 28.45 1.80
C PHE A 1080 32.01 26.92 1.85
N GLY A 1081 30.95 26.18 2.22
CA GLY A 1081 30.91 24.73 2.15
C GLY A 1081 31.13 24.18 0.74
N VAL A 1082 30.49 24.78 -0.27
CA VAL A 1082 30.66 24.41 -1.69
C VAL A 1082 32.10 24.60 -2.16
N ASN A 1083 32.77 25.68 -1.73
CA ASN A 1083 34.18 25.94 -2.05
C ASN A 1083 35.14 24.93 -1.40
N ASN A 1084 34.69 24.24 -0.35
CA ASN A 1084 35.47 23.26 0.39
C ASN A 1084 35.13 21.80 0.04
N SER A 1085 34.22 21.61 -0.93
CA SER A 1085 33.71 20.32 -1.35
C SER A 1085 34.20 19.92 -2.75
N THR A 1086 34.10 18.64 -3.09
CA THR A 1086 34.66 18.07 -4.33
C THR A 1086 33.64 17.32 -5.18
N GLY A 1087 32.42 17.14 -4.68
CA GLY A 1087 31.35 16.41 -5.36
C GLY A 1087 30.83 17.15 -6.59
N GLU A 1088 30.42 16.37 -7.58
CA GLU A 1088 29.75 16.84 -8.81
C GLU A 1088 28.29 17.22 -8.53
N VAL A 1089 27.73 16.64 -7.46
CA VAL A 1089 26.39 16.91 -6.95
C VAL A 1089 26.51 17.46 -5.53
N LEU A 1090 25.78 18.53 -5.26
CA LEU A 1090 25.74 19.22 -3.98
C LEU A 1090 24.40 18.90 -3.30
N LEU A 1091 24.45 18.54 -2.02
CA LEU A 1091 23.28 18.44 -1.16
C LEU A 1091 23.44 19.43 -0.01
N PHE A 1092 22.51 20.36 0.13
CA PHE A 1092 22.44 21.25 1.29
C PHE A 1092 21.47 20.64 2.31
N LEU A 1093 21.92 20.58 3.56
CA LEU A 1093 21.20 19.89 4.63
C LEU A 1093 21.34 20.69 5.93
N ASN A 1094 20.24 20.88 6.66
CA ASN A 1094 20.29 21.50 7.98
C ASN A 1094 20.90 20.53 9.02
N ASN A 1095 21.46 21.08 10.10
CA ASN A 1095 22.10 20.30 11.16
C ASN A 1095 21.10 19.55 12.08
N ASP A 1096 19.81 19.87 11.99
CA ASP A 1096 18.71 19.32 12.80
C ASP A 1096 17.78 18.41 11.98
N THR A 1097 18.36 17.65 11.05
CA THR A 1097 17.67 16.62 10.27
C THR A 1097 18.08 15.20 10.67
N GLU A 1098 17.19 14.23 10.53
CA GLU A 1098 17.49 12.80 10.73
C GLU A 1098 17.04 11.97 9.52
N VAL A 1099 17.92 11.14 8.97
CA VAL A 1099 17.58 10.24 7.84
C VAL A 1099 16.57 9.18 8.29
N ILE A 1100 15.49 8.98 7.52
CA ILE A 1100 14.50 7.93 7.78
C ILE A 1100 14.79 6.68 6.96
N ASN A 1101 14.90 6.79 5.62
CA ASN A 1101 15.12 5.64 4.73
C ASN A 1101 16.52 5.66 4.11
N GLY A 1102 17.17 4.50 4.07
CA GLY A 1102 18.59 4.42 3.70
C GLY A 1102 18.92 4.79 2.25
N ASN A 1103 18.01 4.57 1.32
CA ASN A 1103 18.18 4.84 -0.11
C ASN A 1103 17.79 6.27 -0.56
N TRP A 1104 17.69 7.21 0.38
CA TRP A 1104 17.25 8.58 0.13
C TRP A 1104 18.13 9.33 -0.89
N LEU A 1105 19.47 9.18 -0.83
CA LEU A 1105 20.39 9.80 -1.78
C LEU A 1105 20.23 9.23 -3.19
N GLU A 1106 20.03 7.92 -3.33
CA GLU A 1106 19.79 7.27 -4.62
C GLU A 1106 18.55 7.86 -5.32
N HIS A 1107 17.46 8.09 -4.57
CA HIS A 1107 16.24 8.69 -5.13
C HIS A 1107 16.50 10.13 -5.59
N MET A 1108 17.19 10.93 -4.79
CA MET A 1108 17.45 12.32 -5.16
C MET A 1108 18.41 12.44 -6.35
N VAL A 1109 19.51 11.67 -6.35
CA VAL A 1109 20.53 11.75 -7.39
C VAL A 1109 20.05 11.16 -8.72
N GLY A 1110 19.14 10.19 -8.69
CA GLY A 1110 18.49 9.65 -9.89
C GLY A 1110 17.84 10.73 -10.74
N TYR A 1111 17.11 11.64 -10.09
CA TYR A 1111 16.52 12.79 -10.77
C TYR A 1111 17.51 13.93 -10.98
N ALA A 1112 18.39 14.21 -10.01
CA ALA A 1112 19.34 15.32 -10.12
C ALA A 1112 20.33 15.12 -11.28
N MET A 1113 20.49 13.90 -11.80
CA MET A 1113 21.33 13.61 -12.97
C MET A 1113 20.58 13.68 -14.31
N MET A 1114 19.26 13.88 -14.31
CA MET A 1114 18.50 14.08 -15.54
C MET A 1114 18.77 15.46 -16.14
N ASP A 1115 18.83 15.51 -17.47
CA ASP A 1115 18.93 16.77 -18.19
C ASP A 1115 17.80 17.73 -17.80
N LYS A 1116 18.11 19.03 -17.72
CA LYS A 1116 17.17 20.11 -17.37
C LYS A 1116 16.54 20.04 -15.98
N ILE A 1117 16.88 19.08 -15.13
CA ILE A 1117 16.59 19.17 -13.69
C ILE A 1117 17.56 20.14 -13.01
N GLY A 1118 17.00 21.02 -12.20
CA GLY A 1118 17.72 22.02 -11.42
C GLY A 1118 17.92 21.58 -9.99
N VAL A 1119 16.84 21.56 -9.21
CA VAL A 1119 16.84 21.18 -7.79
C VAL A 1119 15.93 19.98 -7.53
N VAL A 1120 16.36 19.07 -6.66
CA VAL A 1120 15.55 17.97 -6.12
C VAL A 1120 15.40 18.17 -4.60
N GLY A 1121 14.17 18.35 -4.12
CA GLY A 1121 13.85 18.42 -2.69
C GLY A 1121 13.28 17.12 -2.14
N SER A 1122 13.52 16.87 -0.86
CA SER A 1122 13.04 15.68 -0.15
C SER A 1122 11.66 15.90 0.50
N LYS A 1123 11.08 14.83 1.05
CA LYS A 1123 9.98 14.91 2.02
C LYS A 1123 10.54 15.10 3.41
N LEU A 1124 10.08 16.14 4.10
CA LEU A 1124 10.44 16.39 5.50
C LEU A 1124 9.22 16.20 6.38
N LEU A 1125 9.42 15.42 7.44
CA LEU A 1125 8.42 15.16 8.47
C LEU A 1125 8.84 15.82 9.77
N TYR A 1126 7.86 16.19 10.58
CA TYR A 1126 8.04 16.44 11.99
C TYR A 1126 8.23 15.11 12.75
N PRO A 1127 8.81 15.14 13.96
CA PRO A 1127 8.94 13.94 14.80
C PRO A 1127 7.63 13.24 15.16
N ASP A 1128 6.47 13.89 14.96
CA ASP A 1128 5.13 13.35 15.17
C ASP A 1128 4.50 12.75 13.89
N ASP A 1129 5.31 12.48 12.86
CA ASP A 1129 4.91 11.98 11.53
C ASP A 1129 4.00 12.94 10.73
N THR A 1130 3.86 14.21 11.14
CA THR A 1130 3.17 15.20 10.32
C THR A 1130 4.10 15.81 9.27
N ILE A 1131 3.53 16.20 8.13
CA ILE A 1131 4.27 16.74 6.99
C ILE A 1131 4.76 18.15 7.34
N GLN A 1132 6.05 18.38 7.13
CA GLN A 1132 6.63 19.72 7.16
C GLN A 1132 6.85 20.25 5.73
N HIS A 1133 7.38 19.42 4.84
CA HIS A 1133 7.74 19.83 3.51
C HIS A 1133 7.40 18.78 2.46
N MET A 1134 6.68 19.22 1.44
CA MET A 1134 6.46 18.48 0.20
C MET A 1134 6.52 19.40 -1.03
N GLY A 1135 7.36 20.44 -0.97
CA GLY A 1135 7.41 21.56 -1.91
C GLY A 1135 6.90 22.89 -1.32
N VAL A 1136 7.27 24.00 -1.96
CA VAL A 1136 6.83 25.37 -1.63
C VAL A 1136 6.07 25.98 -2.80
N VAL A 1137 4.94 26.64 -2.50
CA VAL A 1137 4.18 27.44 -3.46
C VAL A 1137 4.57 28.90 -3.30
N VAL A 1138 4.95 29.55 -4.40
CA VAL A 1138 5.35 30.96 -4.45
C VAL A 1138 4.16 31.83 -4.82
N GLY A 1139 4.01 32.96 -4.14
CA GLY A 1139 2.93 33.95 -4.34
C GLY A 1139 1.67 33.70 -3.54
N ILE A 1140 1.52 32.53 -2.92
CA ILE A 1140 0.42 32.27 -2.00
C ILE A 1140 0.56 33.12 -0.72
N SER A 1141 -0.56 33.67 -0.25
CA SER A 1141 -0.60 34.61 0.88
C SER A 1141 0.35 35.82 0.77
N GLY A 1142 0.75 36.19 -0.46
CA GLY A 1142 1.64 37.32 -0.73
C GLY A 1142 3.12 37.06 -0.45
N GLY A 1143 3.53 35.79 -0.29
CA GLY A 1143 4.90 35.38 0.01
C GLY A 1143 5.23 34.00 -0.58
N ALA A 1144 5.71 33.07 0.24
CA ALA A 1144 5.92 31.66 -0.14
C ALA A 1144 5.54 30.77 1.05
N ALA A 1145 4.90 29.62 0.80
CA ALA A 1145 4.44 28.73 1.87
C ALA A 1145 4.62 27.25 1.55
N HIS A 1146 4.91 26.47 2.58
CA HIS A 1146 4.86 25.01 2.54
C HIS A 1146 3.40 24.55 2.43
N ILE A 1147 3.14 23.60 1.54
CA ILE A 1147 1.81 23.03 1.37
C ILE A 1147 1.60 21.81 2.27
N CYS A 1148 0.36 21.55 2.68
CA CYS A 1148 -0.02 20.45 3.58
C CYS A 1148 0.78 20.39 4.89
N LYS A 1149 1.33 21.51 5.36
CA LYS A 1149 2.06 21.58 6.63
C LYS A 1149 1.15 21.10 7.77
N HIS A 1150 1.65 20.25 8.65
CA HIS A 1150 0.94 19.61 9.77
C HIS A 1150 -0.12 18.55 9.39
N TYR A 1151 -0.23 18.18 8.11
CA TYR A 1151 -1.06 17.04 7.72
C TYR A 1151 -0.38 15.74 8.12
N ASN A 1152 -1.14 14.74 8.55
CA ASN A 1152 -0.59 13.44 8.91
C ASN A 1152 -0.14 12.67 7.66
N ASP A 1153 1.13 12.24 7.61
CA ASP A 1153 1.70 11.54 6.46
C ASP A 1153 1.00 10.21 6.14
N LYS A 1154 0.47 9.54 7.18
CA LYS A 1154 -0.13 8.21 7.12
C LYS A 1154 -1.59 8.23 6.66
N ILE A 1155 -2.23 9.41 6.59
CA ILE A 1155 -3.63 9.52 6.17
C ILE A 1155 -3.70 9.59 4.65
N LEU A 1156 -4.38 8.63 4.04
CA LEU A 1156 -4.82 8.71 2.65
C LEU A 1156 -5.97 9.73 2.57
N MET A 1157 -5.76 10.76 1.77
CA MET A 1157 -6.71 11.87 1.64
C MET A 1157 -7.56 11.69 0.37
N GLY A 1158 -8.87 11.94 0.47
CA GLY A 1158 -9.87 11.50 -0.51
C GLY A 1158 -10.01 12.29 -1.83
N SER A 1159 -9.11 13.21 -2.18
CA SER A 1159 -9.12 13.87 -3.50
C SER A 1159 -7.97 13.29 -4.34
N PRO A 1160 -8.14 13.10 -5.66
CA PRO A 1160 -7.06 12.63 -6.53
C PRO A 1160 -5.79 13.49 -6.43
N PHE A 1161 -5.91 14.79 -6.14
CA PHE A 1161 -4.77 15.69 -5.95
C PHE A 1161 -4.13 15.57 -4.56
N HIS A 1162 -4.82 15.00 -3.56
CA HIS A 1162 -4.21 14.77 -2.25
C HIS A 1162 -3.23 13.59 -2.23
N HIS A 1163 -3.19 12.77 -3.28
CA HIS A 1163 -2.10 11.82 -3.52
C HIS A 1163 -0.79 12.50 -3.91
N ALA A 1164 -0.80 13.79 -4.28
CA ALA A 1164 0.41 14.52 -4.67
C ALA A 1164 1.50 14.56 -3.58
N LYS A 1165 1.15 14.31 -2.30
CA LYS A 1165 2.13 14.16 -1.21
C LYS A 1165 3.02 12.93 -1.35
N ASP A 1166 2.56 11.94 -2.11
CA ASP A 1166 3.17 10.62 -2.32
C ASP A 1166 3.68 10.42 -3.75
N LEU A 1167 3.61 11.45 -4.60
CA LEU A 1167 4.07 11.42 -5.99
C LEU A 1167 5.21 12.40 -6.23
N VAL A 1168 6.09 12.05 -7.18
CA VAL A 1168 7.12 12.97 -7.66
C VAL A 1168 6.44 14.04 -8.51
N ARG A 1169 6.78 15.31 -8.30
CA ARG A 1169 6.14 16.41 -9.04
C ARG A 1169 7.08 17.59 -9.21
N ASP A 1170 6.81 18.35 -10.26
CA ASP A 1170 7.41 19.65 -10.47
C ASP A 1170 6.94 20.62 -9.38
N VAL A 1171 7.85 21.48 -8.93
CA VAL A 1171 7.59 22.52 -7.93
C VAL A 1171 8.36 23.78 -8.32
N THR A 1172 7.90 24.94 -7.88
CA THR A 1172 8.64 26.18 -8.12
C THR A 1172 9.85 26.27 -7.19
N ALA A 1173 9.69 25.85 -5.93
CA ALA A 1173 10.76 25.85 -4.94
C ALA A 1173 10.67 24.69 -3.94
N VAL A 1174 11.82 24.34 -3.36
CA VAL A 1174 11.99 23.42 -2.24
C VAL A 1174 12.81 24.08 -1.13
N THR A 1175 12.81 23.49 0.07
CA THR A 1175 13.48 24.12 1.22
C THR A 1175 14.97 23.79 1.32
N GLY A 1176 15.76 24.75 1.83
CA GLY A 1176 17.17 24.61 2.21
C GLY A 1176 17.47 23.50 3.20
N ALA A 1177 16.46 23.02 3.94
CA ALA A 1177 16.65 21.96 4.93
C ALA A 1177 17.09 20.63 4.32
N CYS A 1178 16.73 20.34 3.08
CA CYS A 1178 17.28 19.23 2.30
C CYS A 1178 17.01 19.44 0.79
N LEU A 1179 18.00 19.95 0.06
CA LEU A 1179 17.91 20.14 -1.39
C LEU A 1179 19.18 19.72 -2.12
N MET A 1180 19.03 19.05 -3.25
CA MET A 1180 20.12 18.54 -4.09
C MET A 1180 20.17 19.26 -5.44
N VAL A 1181 21.38 19.58 -5.91
CA VAL A 1181 21.62 20.27 -7.19
C VAL A 1181 22.95 19.84 -7.80
N ARG A 1182 23.05 19.78 -9.13
CA ARG A 1182 24.35 19.59 -9.80
C ARG A 1182 25.22 20.82 -9.60
N ARG A 1183 26.50 20.64 -9.29
CA ARG A 1183 27.46 21.75 -9.13
C ARG A 1183 27.44 22.69 -10.35
N ALA A 1184 27.43 22.13 -11.56
CA ALA A 1184 27.39 22.94 -12.79
C ALA A 1184 26.19 23.90 -12.86
N VAL A 1185 25.02 23.47 -12.38
CA VAL A 1185 23.80 24.32 -12.32
C VAL A 1185 23.91 25.35 -11.21
N TYR A 1186 24.44 24.94 -10.05
CA TYR A 1186 24.70 25.86 -8.94
C TYR A 1186 25.66 27.00 -9.35
N ASP A 1187 26.74 26.67 -10.05
CA ASP A 1187 27.73 27.63 -10.54
C ASP A 1187 27.15 28.56 -11.62
N GLU A 1188 26.32 28.05 -12.53
CA GLU A 1188 25.65 28.82 -13.58
C GLU A 1188 24.80 29.97 -13.01
N VAL A 1189 24.11 29.73 -11.89
CA VAL A 1189 23.25 30.74 -11.25
C VAL A 1189 23.94 31.52 -10.13
N ASN A 1190 25.25 31.36 -9.97
CA ASN A 1190 26.08 31.97 -8.92
C ASN A 1190 25.64 31.63 -7.48
N GLY A 1191 25.20 30.39 -7.25
CA GLY A 1191 24.93 29.86 -5.91
C GLY A 1191 23.87 30.59 -5.08
N PHE A 1192 23.95 30.49 -3.74
CA PHE A 1192 23.06 31.23 -2.84
C PHE A 1192 23.46 32.70 -2.76
N ASP A 1193 22.47 33.59 -2.71
CA ASP A 1193 22.72 35.02 -2.60
C ASP A 1193 22.94 35.43 -1.13
N PRO A 1194 24.12 35.97 -0.76
CA PRO A 1194 24.41 36.42 0.61
C PRO A 1194 23.48 37.51 1.15
N ASP A 1195 22.71 38.21 0.31
CA ASP A 1195 21.73 39.21 0.77
C ASP A 1195 20.52 38.57 1.46
N PHE A 1196 20.23 37.29 1.18
CA PHE A 1196 19.28 36.46 1.92
C PHE A 1196 20.03 35.70 3.03
N LYS A 1197 20.20 36.33 4.20
CA LYS A 1197 21.01 35.82 5.31
C LYS A 1197 20.38 34.64 6.05
N ILE A 1198 19.08 34.66 6.28
CA ILE A 1198 18.37 33.68 7.14
C ILE A 1198 17.12 33.14 6.44
N ALA A 1199 16.25 33.99 5.89
CA ALA A 1199 15.01 33.56 5.24
C ALA A 1199 15.09 33.66 3.71
N PHE A 1200 14.31 32.82 3.02
CA PHE A 1200 14.08 32.84 1.57
C PHE A 1200 15.30 32.64 0.66
N ASN A 1201 16.47 32.28 1.21
CA ASN A 1201 17.66 31.96 0.43
C ASN A 1201 17.42 30.78 -0.54
N ASP A 1202 16.71 29.76 -0.07
CA ASP A 1202 16.26 28.59 -0.81
C ASP A 1202 15.24 28.96 -1.90
N ILE A 1203 14.30 29.84 -1.58
CA ILE A 1203 13.29 30.33 -2.55
C ILE A 1203 13.95 31.14 -3.67
N ASP A 1204 14.83 32.10 -3.34
CA ASP A 1204 15.59 32.87 -4.34
C ASP A 1204 16.44 31.94 -5.22
N PHE A 1205 17.15 30.99 -4.60
CA PHE A 1205 17.98 30.03 -5.32
C PHE A 1205 17.16 29.18 -6.30
N CYS A 1206 16.04 28.61 -5.85
CA CYS A 1206 15.13 27.84 -6.71
C CYS A 1206 14.56 28.67 -7.86
N LEU A 1207 14.20 29.94 -7.61
CA LEU A 1207 13.67 30.85 -8.63
C LEU A 1207 14.73 31.28 -9.65
N LYS A 1208 16.00 31.44 -9.26
CA LYS A 1208 17.12 31.66 -10.21
C LYS A 1208 17.28 30.48 -11.17
N ILE A 1209 17.25 29.27 -10.62
CA ILE A 1209 17.34 28.01 -11.40
C ILE A 1209 16.15 27.85 -12.33
N TRP A 1210 14.94 28.09 -11.84
CA TRP A 1210 13.72 28.05 -12.64
C TRP A 1210 13.77 29.07 -13.79
N LYS A 1211 14.20 30.31 -13.51
CA LYS A 1211 14.36 31.36 -14.53
C LYS A 1211 15.45 31.03 -15.56
N ALA A 1212 16.47 30.26 -15.20
CA ALA A 1212 17.49 29.75 -16.13
C ALA A 1212 16.96 28.63 -17.05
N GLY A 1213 15.72 28.17 -16.85
CA GLY A 1213 15.05 27.18 -17.69
C GLY A 1213 15.25 25.73 -17.24
N TYR A 1214 15.57 25.54 -15.96
CA TYR A 1214 15.60 24.23 -15.30
C TYR A 1214 14.30 23.98 -14.53
N THR A 1215 13.97 22.71 -14.34
CA THR A 1215 12.82 22.27 -13.53
C THR A 1215 13.28 21.90 -12.13
N ASN A 1216 12.60 22.41 -11.10
CA ASN A 1216 12.75 21.93 -9.73
C ASN A 1216 11.69 20.88 -9.43
N ILE A 1217 12.04 19.85 -8.68
CA ILE A 1217 11.13 18.75 -8.34
C ILE A 1217 11.14 18.43 -6.85
N TYR A 1218 10.03 17.90 -6.38
CA TYR A 1218 9.89 17.25 -5.08
C TYR A 1218 9.85 15.74 -5.27
N THR A 1219 10.58 14.99 -4.43
CA THR A 1219 10.45 13.53 -4.34
C THR A 1219 9.96 13.08 -2.95
N PRO A 1220 8.90 12.25 -2.89
CA PRO A 1220 8.39 11.69 -1.65
C PRO A 1220 9.26 10.52 -1.12
N HIS A 1221 10.22 10.06 -1.93
CA HIS A 1221 11.00 8.85 -1.66
C HIS A 1221 12.30 9.10 -0.89
N ALA A 1222 12.71 10.36 -0.73
CA ALA A 1222 13.75 10.77 0.21
C ALA A 1222 13.05 11.33 1.46
N ARG A 1223 13.06 10.61 2.58
CA ARG A 1223 12.35 10.98 3.80
C ARG A 1223 13.33 11.27 4.93
N LEU A 1224 13.17 12.42 5.56
CA LEU A 1224 13.93 12.83 6.72
C LEU A 1224 12.99 13.45 7.77
N TYR A 1225 13.32 13.30 9.05
CA TYR A 1225 12.78 14.18 10.07
C TYR A 1225 13.53 15.50 10.04
N HIS A 1226 12.81 16.60 10.31
CA HIS A 1226 13.41 17.91 10.55
C HIS A 1226 12.81 18.46 11.84
N HIS A 1227 13.66 18.67 12.84
CA HIS A 1227 13.22 19.05 14.19
C HIS A 1227 12.84 20.55 14.31
N GLU A 1228 13.05 21.33 13.23
CA GLU A 1228 12.68 22.72 12.94
C GLU A 1228 12.96 23.80 14.01
N SER A 1229 13.65 24.86 13.57
CA SER A 1229 13.80 26.14 14.28
C SER A 1229 14.42 26.06 15.68
N ILE A 1230 15.07 24.95 16.03
CA ILE A 1230 15.70 24.79 17.35
C ILE A 1230 17.02 25.58 17.43
N SER A 1231 17.71 25.77 16.31
CA SER A 1231 18.97 26.54 16.23
C SER A 1231 18.77 28.04 16.01
N VAL A 1232 17.64 28.48 15.43
CA VAL A 1232 17.38 29.88 15.03
C VAL A 1232 16.20 30.55 15.79
N GLY A 1233 15.27 29.78 16.34
CA GLY A 1233 14.08 30.24 17.05
C GLY A 1233 12.89 30.62 16.14
N THR A 1234 11.69 30.71 16.72
CA THR A 1234 10.46 31.16 16.04
C THR A 1234 10.37 32.70 15.95
N LEU A 1235 9.49 33.26 15.10
CA LEU A 1235 9.28 34.72 14.96
C LEU A 1235 8.74 35.39 16.24
N ASP A 1236 8.12 34.60 17.11
CA ASP A 1236 7.55 35.03 18.39
C ASP A 1236 8.55 34.88 19.56
N GLU A 1237 9.67 34.19 19.35
CA GLU A 1237 10.77 34.07 20.31
C GLU A 1237 11.85 35.14 20.10
N THR A 1238 12.52 35.51 21.19
CA THR A 1238 13.39 36.68 21.37
C THR A 1238 14.66 36.76 20.49
N HIS A 1239 14.88 35.82 19.56
CA HIS A 1239 16.16 35.67 18.83
C HIS A 1239 16.10 35.99 17.33
N ARG A 1240 14.93 36.03 16.70
CA ARG A 1240 14.83 36.33 15.26
C ARG A 1240 14.68 37.84 15.01
N ASN A 1241 15.63 38.42 14.28
CA ASN A 1241 15.62 39.85 13.97
C ASN A 1241 14.46 40.19 13.00
N LYS A 1242 13.36 40.72 13.53
CA LYS A 1242 12.17 41.11 12.76
C LYS A 1242 12.50 42.10 11.63
N SER A 1243 13.42 43.03 11.85
CA SER A 1243 13.83 43.99 10.82
C SER A 1243 14.57 43.31 9.66
N LEU A 1244 15.40 42.30 9.95
CA LEU A 1244 16.05 41.50 8.91
C LEU A 1244 15.02 40.68 8.12
N PHE A 1245 14.07 40.03 8.79
CA PHE A 1245 13.02 39.27 8.11
C PHE A 1245 12.17 40.16 7.19
N VAL A 1246 11.77 41.36 7.64
CA VAL A 1246 11.05 42.32 6.80
C VAL A 1246 11.89 42.76 5.60
N TYR A 1247 13.18 43.03 5.79
CA TYR A 1247 14.09 43.34 4.69
C TYR A 1247 14.17 42.21 3.66
N GLU A 1248 14.28 40.95 4.09
CA GLU A 1248 14.33 39.79 3.19
C GLU A 1248 12.99 39.57 2.45
N VAL A 1249 11.84 39.82 3.10
CA VAL A 1249 10.53 39.82 2.44
C VAL A 1249 10.46 40.91 1.35
N ASP A 1250 10.90 42.13 1.66
CA ASP A 1250 10.90 43.24 0.70
C ASP A 1250 11.88 42.98 -0.45
N LEU A 1251 13.02 42.36 -0.17
CA LEU A 1251 13.99 41.95 -1.18
C LEU A 1251 13.40 40.90 -2.12
N LEU A 1252 12.79 39.83 -1.56
CA LEU A 1252 12.13 38.78 -2.34
C LEU A 1252 11.01 39.37 -3.22
N GLN A 1253 10.19 40.26 -2.65
CA GLN A 1253 9.13 40.96 -3.38
C GLN A 1253 9.69 41.86 -4.49
N SER A 1254 10.73 42.64 -4.23
CA SER A 1254 11.31 43.55 -5.23
C SER A 1254 11.93 42.79 -6.41
N ARG A 1255 12.51 41.62 -6.14
CA ARG A 1255 13.26 40.82 -7.13
C ARG A 1255 12.36 39.92 -7.96
N TRP A 1256 11.39 39.27 -7.32
CA TRP A 1256 10.57 38.22 -7.94
C TRP A 1256 9.09 38.58 -8.10
N ASN A 1257 8.68 39.72 -7.55
CA ASN A 1257 7.29 40.16 -7.55
C ASN A 1257 6.32 39.11 -6.97
N VAL A 1258 6.70 38.47 -5.86
CA VAL A 1258 5.99 37.30 -5.31
C VAL A 1258 4.49 37.51 -5.12
N ARG A 1259 4.04 38.70 -4.70
CA ARG A 1259 2.61 39.02 -4.55
C ARG A 1259 1.76 38.87 -5.82
N SER A 1260 2.37 38.95 -7.00
CA SER A 1260 1.68 38.76 -8.29
C SER A 1260 2.18 37.52 -9.03
N PHE A 1261 3.04 36.71 -8.39
CA PHE A 1261 3.54 35.48 -8.95
C PHE A 1261 2.42 34.44 -8.97
N LYS A 1262 2.19 33.85 -10.14
CA LYS A 1262 1.27 32.72 -10.31
C LYS A 1262 2.12 31.46 -10.40
N ASP A 1263 2.07 30.64 -9.37
CA ASP A 1263 2.81 29.38 -9.34
C ASP A 1263 2.19 28.39 -10.34
N PRO A 1264 2.93 27.93 -11.37
CA PRO A 1264 2.38 27.02 -12.37
C PRO A 1264 2.02 25.66 -11.77
N TYR A 1265 2.63 25.26 -10.66
CA TYR A 1265 2.43 23.94 -10.06
C TYR A 1265 1.39 23.94 -8.94
N HIS A 1266 0.58 25.01 -8.86
CA HIS A 1266 -0.52 25.16 -7.91
C HIS A 1266 -1.75 25.77 -8.58
N ASN A 1267 -2.89 25.08 -8.53
CA ASN A 1267 -4.12 25.57 -9.17
C ASN A 1267 -4.64 26.83 -8.44
N PRO A 1268 -5.06 27.89 -9.18
CA PRO A 1268 -5.53 29.14 -8.59
C PRO A 1268 -6.81 29.01 -7.75
N HIS A 1269 -7.60 27.95 -7.94
CA HIS A 1269 -8.78 27.64 -7.15
C HIS A 1269 -8.47 26.91 -5.85
N LEU A 1270 -7.20 26.66 -5.52
CA LEU A 1270 -6.78 25.97 -4.30
C LEU A 1270 -6.01 26.90 -3.36
N LYS A 1271 -6.17 26.68 -2.06
CA LYS A 1271 -5.32 27.25 -1.00
C LYS A 1271 -4.12 26.34 -0.72
N HIS A 1272 -3.25 26.77 0.18
CA HIS A 1272 -2.01 26.05 0.56
C HIS A 1272 -2.28 24.68 1.22
N ASP A 1273 -3.48 24.47 1.73
CA ASP A 1273 -3.97 23.23 2.33
C ASP A 1273 -4.83 22.39 1.35
N PHE A 1274 -4.83 22.78 0.06
CA PHE A 1274 -5.67 22.23 -1.02
C PHE A 1274 -7.18 22.38 -0.82
N SER A 1275 -7.64 23.20 0.13
CA SER A 1275 -9.05 23.61 0.18
C SER A 1275 -9.39 24.60 -0.94
N ILE A 1276 -10.66 24.63 -1.36
CA ILE A 1276 -11.09 25.50 -2.47
C ILE A 1276 -11.06 26.98 -2.03
N THR A 1277 -10.52 27.83 -2.90
CA THR A 1277 -10.57 29.29 -2.81
C THR A 1277 -11.93 29.77 -3.32
N LEU A 1278 -12.65 30.51 -2.48
CA LEU A 1278 -14.03 30.97 -2.70
C LEU A 1278 -14.15 32.39 -3.25
#